data_AF-A0A232ESX0-F1
#
_entry.id   AF-A0A232ESX0-F1
#
_cell.length_a   1.000
_cell.length_b   1.000
_cell.length_c   1.000
_cell.angle_alpha   90.00
_cell.angle_beta   90.00
_cell.angle_gamma   90.00
#
_symmetry.space_group_name_H-M   'P 1'
#
loop_
_entity.id
_entity.type
_entity.pdbx_description
1 polymer ?
#
loop_
_entity_poly.entity_id
_entity_poly.type
_entity_poly.pdbx_seq_one_letter_code
_entity_poly.pdbx_strand_id
1 'polypeptide(L)'
;MMIITLILMFWTSVVRMHELPVQYPPCFFNPLCTCSKVIPDLGIVTCFNVPMPRIPHPINSSKVFMLQLENNGLRSIQPQFLMNTGLYKLQIKHNPLSDIPDEAFLGLERSLWELELPYNRLVKVPSKSFRHLQKLRLLDLTGNQISHIAADNWRGLENSLQTLKMGRNSIDRLPADAFAGLAYLEYLDLRENSLKDIDPSVFRDGMAHLTQLYLNDNQLNSIPYNQLSALKRMRVLDLSYNRISKMINPQMESEIRGVHMSLDVLRLDYNQIDSLHPGSFQHFQKVNRTYLNGNPIMTIEQGAFKDSRIRELYLTDCDLYEVDSPDFMGLESSLELLDLSGNNLTSLPNHVFQEYDFLRTLIFRENRISTFNPTEVFNGFQYSLYTLDLSGKQNGMISLQDLRQMRNLRFLAISRMPGSTLSPEDFLEFGMDIKELRIVKSNLQTIKNHAFRHVRGIKYLDFSENAISSIEDDAFSEVGNSLISLKIAHGLSSSVSELPNKPFKSLTNLQLMDFSNNRIRSMPETSFHFLKRIRRIELQDNEIDSIKKGTFQGDIHSALEEVNFGYNKIGSLATHTFVDLHMMKAINLEDNSISNIERRAFMNMNRLKYINLRGNKIKNIQDEAFQNLPDLEFLDLAYNDLFEFDFASFDQVGTLSSFKVNASHNEIHRLSINSSSAVSLSTNNMGGMMQSNIKVLDFSFNNITEIMRYYFKPVEYSLTHLYLSHNELNNVTQGVFGNMPHLQWLDLSYNDLMEIDFDCFRETKNLQVLKFSHNNIMDIPAESFRPLKKLRIVDLSHNRLRTLADNLFMDASIESLDLSHNQFMRLPIKTMSMTATASLSILDLSWNFLSGVHNTDAIFRMRGLTWLDLSYNRLVRLDDGVFSDLPQLSYLDLSHNKQLILEPRGRTFHGLEDSLLFLGLSNISLLSVPELPFHRLQRLHLAQNELASVPAEMASNLTSLHLLDLSHNDLTVVPLITHALTNLRMFNIAYNPITIITNTSFLGIADTLELLDIRRLSLSTFEAGALCKATKLRSLLCTAYTGVKNFNFPNLLEYNHGLRHLFIDVQNETNLEKEMKGRFPVKLYNFTFSGRALKNIHSEVLHGMRNPHLHFSLYNTSVSNVPSEMFKHAELVRNVTIELRDNEIRTLHNPSDGYKPGVPGKRFLLRLRMRGSHMNCDCDIGWVEMWQRKHRQYQEDRCNSHTELNNYEREEGSEYDCWDNGWDDDLRESFCVNKNNVSVAESLKSDLECGWSAADSLHLSKIVVFSILFAMFAAAY
;
A
#
# COMPACT_ATOMS: atom_id res chain seq x y z
N MET A 1 -9.44 11.40 -42.82
CA MET A 1 -8.48 11.80 -41.76
C MET A 1 -9.17 12.11 -40.43
N MET A 2 -10.10 13.07 -40.35
CA MET A 2 -10.81 13.40 -39.10
C MET A 2 -11.56 12.23 -38.45
N ILE A 3 -12.16 11.35 -39.26
CA ILE A 3 -12.87 10.13 -38.81
C ILE A 3 -11.90 9.07 -38.27
N ILE A 4 -10.69 8.96 -38.84
CA ILE A 4 -9.68 8.00 -38.39
C ILE A 4 -9.08 8.45 -37.06
N THR A 5 -8.85 9.76 -36.87
CA THR A 5 -8.45 10.32 -35.57
C THR A 5 -9.54 10.21 -34.51
N LEU A 6 -10.83 10.37 -34.89
CA LEU A 6 -11.95 10.16 -33.97
C LEU A 6 -12.09 8.68 -33.59
N ILE A 7 -11.90 7.75 -34.52
CA ILE A 7 -11.91 6.30 -34.25
C ILE A 7 -10.71 5.90 -33.37
N LEU A 8 -9.51 6.45 -33.60
CA LEU A 8 -8.35 6.25 -32.73
C LEU A 8 -8.58 6.82 -31.32
N MET A 9 -9.15 8.03 -31.21
CA MET A 9 -9.52 8.61 -29.92
C MET A 9 -10.63 7.81 -29.21
N PHE A 10 -11.59 7.27 -29.96
CA PHE A 10 -12.65 6.41 -29.42
C PHE A 10 -12.09 5.05 -28.99
N TRP A 11 -11.14 4.49 -29.73
CA TRP A 11 -10.39 3.29 -29.34
C TRP A 11 -9.60 3.54 -28.07
N THR A 12 -8.89 4.67 -27.95
CA THR A 12 -8.16 5.01 -26.70
C THR A 12 -9.10 5.27 -25.51
N SER A 13 -10.34 5.72 -25.75
CA SER A 13 -11.32 5.91 -24.66
C SER A 13 -12.01 4.61 -24.24
N VAL A 14 -12.14 3.62 -25.14
CA VAL A 14 -12.75 2.32 -24.83
C VAL A 14 -11.73 1.35 -24.21
N VAL A 15 -10.43 1.53 -24.48
CA VAL A 15 -9.34 0.77 -23.83
C VAL A 15 -9.06 1.26 -22.40
N ARG A 16 -9.75 2.30 -21.89
CA ARG A 16 -9.71 2.68 -20.46
C ARG A 16 -10.41 1.69 -19.52
N MET A 17 -10.86 0.54 -20.02
CA MET A 17 -11.23 -0.61 -19.19
C MET A 17 -10.47 -1.85 -19.71
N HIS A 18 -9.59 -2.39 -18.88
CA HIS A 18 -8.62 -3.48 -19.14
C HIS A 18 -7.30 -3.05 -19.78
N GLU A 19 -6.41 -2.47 -18.96
CA GLU A 19 -4.97 -2.55 -19.20
C GLU A 19 -4.53 -4.01 -18.99
N LEU A 20 -4.59 -4.83 -20.06
CA LEU A 20 -3.68 -5.96 -20.16
C LEU A 20 -2.28 -5.37 -20.40
N PRO A 21 -1.24 -5.77 -19.66
CA PRO A 21 0.10 -5.24 -19.86
C PRO A 21 0.60 -5.66 -21.25
N VAL A 22 0.63 -4.70 -22.18
CA VAL A 22 1.30 -4.90 -23.48
C VAL A 22 2.80 -4.85 -23.20
N GLN A 23 3.47 -5.99 -23.33
CA GLN A 23 4.91 -6.08 -23.07
C GLN A 23 5.68 -5.43 -24.23
N TYR A 24 6.27 -4.26 -23.99
CA TYR A 24 7.13 -3.58 -24.97
C TYR A 24 8.55 -4.16 -24.97
N PRO A 25 9.28 -4.12 -26.12
CA PRO A 25 10.67 -4.54 -26.17
C PRO A 25 11.59 -3.61 -25.33
N PRO A 26 12.79 -4.05 -24.96
CA PRO A 26 13.72 -3.23 -24.17
C PRO A 26 14.20 -1.99 -24.93
N CYS A 27 14.42 -0.89 -24.21
CA CYS A 27 14.94 0.35 -24.78
C CYS A 27 16.42 0.22 -25.16
N PHE A 28 16.83 0.84 -26.28
CA PHE A 28 18.22 0.78 -26.73
C PHE A 28 19.21 1.50 -25.79
N PHE A 29 18.76 2.56 -25.11
CA PHE A 29 19.60 3.36 -24.20
C PHE A 29 19.75 2.71 -22.82
N ASN A 30 18.74 1.95 -22.39
CA ASN A 30 18.74 1.21 -21.15
C ASN A 30 17.82 -0.01 -21.30
N PRO A 31 18.38 -1.22 -21.48
CA PRO A 31 17.59 -2.44 -21.66
C PRO A 31 16.77 -2.88 -20.43
N LEU A 32 16.92 -2.22 -19.27
CA LEU A 32 16.05 -2.39 -18.10
C LEU A 32 14.71 -1.65 -18.25
N CYS A 33 14.63 -0.68 -19.16
CA CYS A 33 13.38 0.00 -19.52
C CYS A 33 12.76 -0.64 -20.76
N THR A 34 11.47 -0.41 -21.00
CA THR A 34 10.77 -0.87 -22.21
C THR A 34 10.33 0.29 -23.10
N CYS A 35 10.40 0.08 -24.42
CA CYS A 35 10.18 1.07 -25.46
C CYS A 35 9.25 0.51 -26.55
N SER A 36 8.17 1.20 -26.91
CA SER A 36 7.21 0.67 -27.89
C SER A 36 7.69 0.69 -29.35
N LYS A 37 8.74 1.47 -29.65
CA LYS A 37 9.34 1.55 -30.98
C LYS A 37 10.87 1.49 -30.89
N VAL A 38 11.48 1.02 -31.97
CA VAL A 38 12.94 0.99 -32.16
C VAL A 38 13.38 2.26 -32.91
N ILE A 39 14.63 2.67 -32.70
CA ILE A 39 15.34 3.85 -33.27
C ILE A 39 14.79 4.29 -34.65
N PRO A 40 14.57 5.60 -34.89
CA PRO A 40 14.92 6.76 -34.06
C PRO A 40 13.81 7.26 -33.13
N ASP A 41 12.59 6.73 -33.25
CA ASP A 41 11.45 7.12 -32.41
C ASP A 41 11.27 6.07 -31.31
N LEU A 42 11.29 6.47 -30.03
CA LEU A 42 11.16 5.56 -28.88
C LEU A 42 9.70 5.21 -28.57
N GLY A 43 8.75 6.05 -28.99
CA GLY A 43 7.33 5.84 -28.73
C GLY A 43 7.00 5.96 -27.24
N ILE A 44 6.58 4.86 -26.61
CA ILE A 44 6.22 4.80 -25.19
C ILE A 44 7.41 4.23 -24.44
N VAL A 45 7.93 4.97 -23.48
CA VAL A 45 9.07 4.58 -22.64
C VAL A 45 8.57 4.34 -21.22
N THR A 46 8.79 3.14 -20.68
CA THR A 46 8.46 2.80 -19.29
C THR A 46 9.68 2.26 -18.55
N CYS A 47 9.91 2.78 -17.35
CA CYS A 47 11.01 2.38 -16.47
C CYS A 47 10.47 2.23 -15.04
N PHE A 48 10.19 1.00 -14.61
CA PHE A 48 9.72 0.68 -13.26
C PHE A 48 10.86 0.09 -12.44
N ASN A 49 11.13 0.63 -11.24
CA ASN A 49 12.20 0.15 -10.34
C ASN A 49 13.60 0.12 -10.97
N VAL A 50 13.84 0.94 -12.00
CA VAL A 50 15.13 1.09 -12.66
C VAL A 50 15.85 2.30 -12.06
N PRO A 51 17.01 2.17 -11.42
CA PRO A 51 17.75 3.32 -10.90
C PRO A 51 18.15 4.28 -12.04
N MET A 52 17.64 5.51 -11.96
CA MET A 52 17.89 6.59 -12.92
C MET A 52 18.01 7.91 -12.15
N PRO A 53 19.22 8.25 -11.66
CA PRO A 53 19.45 9.51 -10.95
C PRO A 53 19.20 10.75 -11.84
N ARG A 54 19.22 10.56 -13.17
CA ARG A 54 18.96 11.59 -14.17
C ARG A 54 18.27 10.99 -15.41
N ILE A 55 17.59 11.83 -16.20
CA ILE A 55 16.97 11.39 -17.46
C ILE A 55 18.08 11.10 -18.51
N PRO A 56 18.09 9.92 -19.17
CA PRO A 56 19.09 9.54 -20.18
C PRO A 56 19.11 10.44 -21.41
N HIS A 57 20.31 10.78 -21.88
CA HIS A 57 20.52 11.64 -23.07
C HIS A 57 19.75 11.20 -24.32
N PRO A 58 19.63 9.90 -24.65
CA PRO A 58 18.92 9.47 -25.86
C PRO A 58 17.42 9.79 -25.87
N ILE A 59 16.81 10.08 -24.72
CA ILE A 59 15.42 10.54 -24.64
C ILE A 59 15.29 11.92 -25.28
N ASN A 60 16.24 12.84 -25.01
CA ASN A 60 16.23 14.20 -25.56
C ASN A 60 16.34 14.21 -27.10
N SER A 61 17.14 13.31 -27.67
CA SER A 61 17.39 13.26 -29.12
C SER A 61 16.39 12.43 -29.92
N SER A 62 15.35 11.87 -29.29
CA SER A 62 14.40 10.94 -29.93
C SER A 62 12.96 11.40 -29.75
N LYS A 63 12.06 11.02 -30.66
CA LYS A 63 10.63 11.27 -30.42
C LYS A 63 10.08 10.30 -29.39
N VAL A 64 9.52 10.84 -28.33
CA VAL A 64 8.88 10.10 -27.25
C VAL A 64 7.44 10.57 -27.14
N PHE A 65 6.49 9.65 -27.26
CA PHE A 65 5.07 9.91 -27.11
C PHE A 65 4.66 9.88 -25.63
N MET A 66 5.13 8.89 -24.86
CA MET A 66 4.89 8.81 -23.41
C MET A 66 6.17 8.44 -22.67
N LEU A 67 6.44 9.10 -21.55
CA LEU A 67 7.54 8.78 -20.65
C LEU A 67 7.00 8.51 -19.25
N GLN A 68 7.14 7.27 -18.78
CA GLN A 68 6.70 6.81 -17.46
C GLN A 68 7.91 6.38 -16.64
N LEU A 69 8.17 7.14 -15.58
CA LEU A 69 9.26 6.94 -14.64
C LEU A 69 8.67 6.72 -13.25
N GLU A 70 8.81 5.52 -12.71
CA GLU A 70 8.30 5.17 -11.38
C GLU A 70 9.38 4.50 -10.53
N ASN A 71 9.54 5.04 -9.32
CA ASN A 71 10.51 4.57 -8.33
C ASN A 71 11.94 4.43 -8.92
N ASN A 72 12.40 5.47 -9.62
CA ASN A 72 13.72 5.47 -10.25
C ASN A 72 14.79 6.22 -9.44
N GLY A 73 14.41 6.90 -8.36
CA GLY A 73 15.32 7.74 -7.58
C GLY A 73 15.69 9.07 -8.24
N LEU A 74 14.89 9.54 -9.21
CA LEU A 74 15.10 10.81 -9.91
C LEU A 74 14.91 12.01 -8.97
N ARG A 75 15.95 12.84 -8.80
CA ARG A 75 15.94 13.98 -7.86
C ARG A 75 15.72 15.34 -8.51
N SER A 76 16.05 15.48 -9.79
CA SER A 76 15.84 16.72 -10.56
C SER A 76 15.58 16.42 -12.04
N ILE A 77 15.01 17.39 -12.75
CA ILE A 77 14.83 17.36 -14.21
C ILE A 77 15.80 18.37 -14.81
N GLN A 78 16.59 17.97 -15.80
CA GLN A 78 17.54 18.89 -16.44
C GLN A 78 16.81 19.98 -17.26
N PRO A 79 17.23 21.26 -17.18
CA PRO A 79 16.61 22.35 -17.95
C PRO A 79 16.66 22.11 -19.46
N GLN A 80 15.59 22.46 -20.18
CA GLN A 80 15.45 22.36 -21.65
C GLN A 80 15.63 20.95 -22.24
N PHE A 81 15.70 19.92 -21.40
CA PHE A 81 16.11 18.58 -21.82
C PHE A 81 15.03 17.83 -22.62
N LEU A 82 13.76 18.20 -22.47
CA LEU A 82 12.64 17.53 -23.15
C LEU A 82 12.23 18.23 -24.46
N MET A 83 12.96 19.26 -24.87
CA MET A 83 12.56 20.19 -25.93
C MET A 83 12.27 19.54 -27.29
N ASN A 84 13.00 18.47 -27.65
CA ASN A 84 12.88 17.83 -28.96
C ASN A 84 12.06 16.52 -28.94
N THR A 85 11.42 16.19 -27.83
CA THR A 85 10.80 14.87 -27.63
C THR A 85 9.40 14.74 -28.24
N GLY A 86 8.59 15.81 -28.21
CA GLY A 86 7.20 15.78 -28.66
C GLY A 86 6.25 14.97 -27.76
N LEU A 87 6.55 14.88 -26.47
CA LEU A 87 5.76 14.13 -25.47
C LEU A 87 4.29 14.53 -25.43
N TYR A 88 3.42 13.52 -25.38
CA TYR A 88 1.99 13.61 -25.07
C TYR A 88 1.71 13.44 -23.58
N LYS A 89 2.32 12.44 -22.94
CA LYS A 89 2.20 12.16 -21.51
C LYS A 89 3.58 12.08 -20.84
N LEU A 90 3.75 12.78 -19.73
CA LEU A 90 4.91 12.67 -18.85
C LEU A 90 4.44 12.27 -17.46
N GLN A 91 4.88 11.12 -16.97
CA GLN A 91 4.57 10.60 -15.65
C GLN A 91 5.86 10.35 -14.88
N ILE A 92 6.02 11.03 -13.75
CA ILE A 92 7.13 10.83 -12.81
C ILE A 92 6.55 10.59 -11.42
N LYS A 93 6.44 9.32 -11.03
CA LYS A 93 5.76 8.86 -9.80
C LYS A 93 6.75 8.29 -8.79
N HIS A 94 6.50 8.47 -7.50
CA HIS A 94 7.36 7.94 -6.41
C HIS A 94 8.85 8.28 -6.58
N ASN A 95 9.14 9.53 -6.93
CA ASN A 95 10.50 10.02 -7.05
C ASN A 95 10.74 11.16 -6.04
N PRO A 96 11.98 11.37 -5.58
CA PRO A 96 12.28 12.42 -4.60
C PRO A 96 12.41 13.83 -5.21
N LEU A 97 11.62 14.21 -6.22
CA LEU A 97 11.70 15.54 -6.85
C LEU A 97 11.24 16.65 -5.88
N SER A 98 12.13 17.60 -5.55
CA SER A 98 11.82 18.72 -4.64
C SER A 98 11.55 20.06 -5.35
N ASP A 99 12.07 20.24 -6.55
CA ASP A 99 11.85 21.45 -7.37
C ASP A 99 11.85 21.07 -8.86
N ILE A 100 11.23 21.91 -9.69
CA ILE A 100 11.22 21.76 -11.15
C ILE A 100 11.74 23.06 -11.76
N PRO A 101 12.82 23.02 -12.58
CA PRO A 101 13.33 24.22 -13.24
C PRO A 101 12.31 24.89 -14.15
N ASP A 102 12.42 26.21 -14.30
CA ASP A 102 11.50 27.03 -15.12
C ASP A 102 11.54 26.60 -16.60
N GLU A 103 12.68 26.12 -17.11
CA GLU A 103 12.83 25.69 -18.50
C GLU A 103 12.64 24.17 -18.70
N ALA A 104 12.18 23.42 -17.70
CA ALA A 104 12.12 21.96 -17.74
C ALA A 104 11.25 21.40 -18.89
N PHE A 105 10.14 22.08 -19.21
CA PHE A 105 9.15 21.64 -20.21
C PHE A 105 9.13 22.49 -21.49
N LEU A 106 10.14 23.32 -21.69
CA LEU A 106 10.30 24.10 -22.93
C LEU A 106 10.38 23.14 -24.14
N GLY A 107 9.67 23.44 -25.23
CA GLY A 107 9.52 22.60 -26.43
C GLY A 107 8.32 21.64 -26.42
N LEU A 108 7.62 21.51 -25.29
CA LEU A 108 6.44 20.65 -25.14
C LEU A 108 5.11 21.40 -25.26
N GLU A 109 5.14 22.69 -25.60
CA GLU A 109 4.02 23.63 -25.54
C GLU A 109 2.79 23.17 -26.32
N ARG A 110 3.03 22.45 -27.42
CA ARG A 110 2.01 22.01 -28.37
C ARG A 110 1.77 20.50 -28.35
N SER A 111 2.54 19.74 -27.59
CA SER A 111 2.48 18.28 -27.59
C SER A 111 1.98 17.69 -26.28
N LEU A 112 2.29 18.28 -25.13
CA LEU A 112 1.99 17.67 -23.82
C LEU A 112 0.53 17.90 -23.40
N TRP A 113 -0.16 16.81 -23.09
CA TRP A 113 -1.57 16.77 -22.70
C TRP A 113 -1.77 16.28 -21.27
N GLU A 114 -0.90 15.38 -20.80
CA GLU A 114 -0.98 14.83 -19.45
C GLU A 114 0.38 14.98 -18.75
N LEU A 115 0.39 15.67 -17.62
CA LEU A 115 1.55 15.82 -16.76
C LEU A 115 1.21 15.28 -15.37
N GLU A 116 1.84 14.17 -15.01
CA GLU A 116 1.62 13.48 -13.75
C GLU A 116 2.92 13.48 -12.93
N LEU A 117 2.90 14.15 -11.78
CA LEU A 117 4.00 14.22 -10.83
C LEU A 117 3.59 13.74 -9.41
N PRO A 118 2.85 12.62 -9.26
CA PRO A 118 2.34 12.22 -7.96
C PRO A 118 3.42 11.64 -7.05
N TYR A 119 3.26 11.81 -5.74
CA TYR A 119 4.14 11.29 -4.69
C TYR A 119 5.61 11.71 -4.86
N ASN A 120 5.82 12.99 -5.20
CA ASN A 120 7.12 13.64 -5.16
C ASN A 120 7.24 14.50 -3.88
N ARG A 121 8.19 15.44 -3.84
CA ARG A 121 8.48 16.32 -2.69
C ARG A 121 8.33 17.79 -3.06
N LEU A 122 7.47 18.12 -4.03
CA LEU A 122 7.29 19.49 -4.53
C LEU A 122 6.60 20.35 -3.47
N VAL A 123 7.18 21.50 -3.15
CA VAL A 123 6.68 22.38 -2.07
C VAL A 123 5.75 23.49 -2.58
N LYS A 124 5.81 23.77 -3.89
CA LYS A 124 5.04 24.80 -4.59
C LYS A 124 4.58 24.28 -5.95
N VAL A 125 3.54 24.90 -6.50
CA VAL A 125 3.13 24.65 -7.88
C VAL A 125 4.20 25.22 -8.83
N PRO A 126 4.80 24.42 -9.74
CA PRO A 126 5.85 24.86 -10.65
C PRO A 126 5.29 25.64 -11.85
N SER A 127 4.57 26.74 -11.58
CA SER A 127 3.74 27.44 -12.57
C SER A 127 4.52 28.01 -13.73
N LYS A 128 5.74 28.50 -13.49
CA LYS A 128 6.62 29.01 -14.54
C LYS A 128 6.99 27.93 -15.55
N SER A 129 7.23 26.71 -15.09
CA SER A 129 7.67 25.59 -15.92
C SER A 129 6.62 25.13 -16.93
N PHE A 130 5.34 25.21 -16.57
CA PHE A 130 4.25 24.76 -17.44
C PHE A 130 3.42 25.89 -18.07
N ARG A 131 3.78 27.16 -17.83
CA ARG A 131 3.03 28.33 -18.33
C ARG A 131 2.87 28.40 -19.85
N HIS A 132 3.67 27.66 -20.61
CA HIS A 132 3.57 27.62 -22.06
C HIS A 132 2.86 26.36 -22.60
N LEU A 133 2.39 25.46 -21.74
CA LEU A 133 1.76 24.18 -22.12
C LEU A 133 0.29 24.33 -22.50
N GLN A 134 0.03 24.95 -23.65
CA GLN A 134 -1.30 25.31 -24.16
C GLN A 134 -2.23 24.12 -24.48
N LYS A 135 -1.73 22.88 -24.43
CA LYS A 135 -2.50 21.66 -24.70
C LYS A 135 -2.73 20.80 -23.48
N LEU A 136 -2.18 21.18 -22.33
CA LEU A 136 -2.26 20.38 -21.10
C LEU A 136 -3.71 20.29 -20.63
N ARG A 137 -4.22 19.06 -20.53
CA ARG A 137 -5.59 18.74 -20.08
C ARG A 137 -5.62 18.15 -18.69
N LEU A 138 -4.61 17.36 -18.33
CA LEU A 138 -4.49 16.72 -17.02
C LEU A 138 -3.20 17.16 -16.34
N LEU A 139 -3.34 17.70 -15.13
CA LEU A 139 -2.23 17.99 -14.23
C LEU A 139 -2.46 17.26 -12.90
N ASP A 140 -1.55 16.34 -12.56
CA ASP A 140 -1.56 15.61 -11.30
C ASP A 140 -0.35 15.99 -10.44
N LEU A 141 -0.63 16.61 -9.30
CA LEU A 141 0.34 17.01 -8.27
C LEU A 141 0.04 16.32 -6.94
N THR A 142 -0.68 15.18 -6.96
CA THR A 142 -1.13 14.48 -5.75
C THR A 142 0.04 14.00 -4.88
N GLY A 143 -0.08 14.03 -3.56
CA GLY A 143 0.94 13.48 -2.65
C GLY A 143 2.25 14.26 -2.63
N ASN A 144 2.21 15.56 -2.92
CA ASN A 144 3.32 16.48 -2.78
C ASN A 144 3.19 17.29 -1.47
N GLN A 145 3.99 18.34 -1.32
CA GLN A 145 4.04 19.21 -0.15
C GLN A 145 3.56 20.63 -0.49
N ILE A 146 2.58 20.78 -1.38
CA ILE A 146 2.08 22.10 -1.82
C ILE A 146 1.13 22.66 -0.76
N SER A 147 1.28 23.93 -0.35
CA SER A 147 0.40 24.53 0.67
C SER A 147 -0.32 25.81 0.23
N HIS A 148 0.15 26.46 -0.83
CA HIS A 148 -0.44 27.71 -1.32
C HIS A 148 -0.76 27.59 -2.80
N ILE A 149 -1.91 28.13 -3.17
CA ILE A 149 -2.37 28.26 -4.55
C ILE A 149 -2.88 29.68 -4.80
N ALA A 150 -2.72 30.17 -6.01
CA ALA A 150 -3.14 31.49 -6.48
C ALA A 150 -3.47 31.44 -7.97
N ALA A 151 -4.22 32.42 -8.48
CA ALA A 151 -4.59 32.52 -9.89
C ALA A 151 -3.38 32.43 -10.84
N ASP A 152 -2.28 33.10 -10.47
CA ASP A 152 -1.03 33.11 -11.24
C ASP A 152 -0.39 31.73 -11.39
N ASN A 153 -0.76 30.75 -10.55
CA ASN A 153 -0.23 29.40 -10.68
C ASN A 153 -0.70 28.68 -11.95
N TRP A 154 -1.84 29.09 -12.53
CA TRP A 154 -2.45 28.41 -13.68
C TRP A 154 -2.28 29.16 -14.98
N ARG A 155 -1.48 30.24 -14.97
CA ARG A 155 -1.28 31.09 -16.12
C ARG A 155 -0.78 30.27 -17.31
N GLY A 156 -1.43 30.43 -18.45
CA GLY A 156 -1.15 29.67 -19.68
C GLY A 156 -1.95 28.36 -19.85
N LEU A 157 -2.64 27.89 -18.81
CA LEU A 157 -3.46 26.67 -18.83
C LEU A 157 -4.98 26.95 -18.91
N GLU A 158 -5.37 28.23 -18.98
CA GLU A 158 -6.75 28.73 -18.86
C GLU A 158 -7.71 28.05 -19.85
N ASN A 159 -7.21 27.81 -21.07
CA ASN A 159 -8.02 27.32 -22.19
C ASN A 159 -7.84 25.82 -22.50
N SER A 160 -7.13 25.08 -21.65
CA SER A 160 -6.79 23.67 -21.94
C SER A 160 -7.06 22.71 -20.80
N LEU A 161 -6.89 23.13 -19.54
CA LEU A 161 -6.94 22.24 -18.39
C LEU A 161 -8.37 21.75 -18.10
N GLN A 162 -8.53 20.43 -18.01
CA GLN A 162 -9.81 19.74 -17.76
C GLN A 162 -9.80 18.99 -16.43
N THR A 163 -8.65 18.47 -16.01
CA THR A 163 -8.47 17.69 -14.80
C THR A 163 -7.31 18.25 -14.00
N LEU A 164 -7.59 18.69 -12.77
CA LEU A 164 -6.59 19.14 -11.81
C LEU A 164 -6.67 18.28 -10.56
N LYS A 165 -5.60 17.53 -10.29
CA LYS A 165 -5.46 16.72 -9.09
C LYS A 165 -4.40 17.31 -8.19
N MET A 166 -4.79 17.69 -6.98
CA MET A 166 -3.91 18.21 -5.93
C MET A 166 -4.23 17.56 -4.58
N GLY A 167 -4.71 16.31 -4.61
CA GLY A 167 -4.99 15.54 -3.41
C GLY A 167 -3.72 15.31 -2.56
N ARG A 168 -3.88 15.01 -1.27
CA ARG A 168 -2.75 14.69 -0.36
C ARG A 168 -1.63 15.75 -0.37
N ASN A 169 -2.02 17.01 -0.39
CA ASN A 169 -1.12 18.16 -0.22
C ASN A 169 -1.45 18.86 1.12
N SER A 170 -0.88 20.03 1.35
CA SER A 170 -1.00 20.82 2.59
C SER A 170 -1.75 22.14 2.40
N ILE A 171 -2.68 22.22 1.44
CA ILE A 171 -3.45 23.44 1.12
C ILE A 171 -4.48 23.72 2.22
N ASP A 172 -4.53 24.94 2.77
CA ASP A 172 -5.39 25.29 3.91
C ASP A 172 -6.54 26.25 3.59
N ARG A 173 -6.39 27.05 2.53
CA ARG A 173 -7.41 28.01 2.08
C ARG A 173 -7.48 28.01 0.56
N LEU A 174 -8.69 28.27 0.05
CA LEU A 174 -8.90 28.60 -1.35
C LEU A 174 -9.18 30.11 -1.44
N PRO A 175 -8.18 30.95 -1.79
CA PRO A 175 -8.37 32.39 -1.87
C PRO A 175 -9.29 32.79 -3.02
N ALA A 176 -9.73 34.05 -3.03
CA ALA A 176 -10.43 34.63 -4.18
C ALA A 176 -9.67 34.36 -5.47
N ASP A 177 -10.40 34.01 -6.52
CA ASP A 177 -9.87 33.80 -7.87
C ASP A 177 -8.79 32.69 -7.97
N ALA A 178 -8.65 31.80 -6.98
CA ALA A 178 -7.61 30.77 -6.96
C ALA A 178 -7.56 29.90 -8.23
N PHE A 179 -8.71 29.69 -8.88
CA PHE A 179 -8.85 28.94 -10.12
C PHE A 179 -9.34 29.81 -11.29
N ALA A 180 -9.28 31.14 -11.15
CA ALA A 180 -9.77 32.06 -12.16
C ALA A 180 -9.10 31.79 -13.51
N GLY A 181 -9.93 31.77 -14.56
CA GLY A 181 -9.48 31.51 -15.92
C GLY A 181 -9.50 30.04 -16.34
N LEU A 182 -9.63 29.07 -15.43
CA LEU A 182 -9.72 27.64 -15.78
C LEU A 182 -11.11 27.24 -16.33
N ALA A 183 -11.45 27.78 -17.51
CA ALA A 183 -12.81 27.77 -18.05
C ALA A 183 -13.36 26.37 -18.40
N TYR A 184 -12.47 25.41 -18.61
CA TYR A 184 -12.76 24.05 -19.09
C TYR A 184 -12.55 22.98 -18.02
N LEU A 185 -12.28 23.37 -16.76
CA LEU A 185 -12.05 22.41 -15.70
C LEU A 185 -13.33 21.61 -15.41
N GLU A 186 -13.26 20.29 -15.53
CA GLU A 186 -14.36 19.35 -15.31
C GLU A 186 -14.20 18.56 -14.01
N TYR A 187 -12.95 18.31 -13.62
CA TYR A 187 -12.57 17.51 -12.45
C TYR A 187 -11.56 18.27 -11.59
N LEU A 188 -11.90 18.50 -10.33
CA LEU A 188 -11.03 19.11 -9.32
C LEU A 188 -10.95 18.22 -8.09
N ASP A 189 -9.74 17.72 -7.81
CA ASP A 189 -9.46 16.93 -6.62
C ASP A 189 -8.54 17.68 -5.65
N LEU A 190 -9.12 18.00 -4.49
CA LEU A 190 -8.48 18.67 -3.36
C LEU A 190 -8.56 17.81 -2.09
N ARG A 191 -8.71 16.49 -2.24
CA ARG A 191 -8.86 15.57 -1.10
C ARG A 191 -7.63 15.57 -0.21
N GLU A 192 -7.81 15.21 1.06
CA GLU A 192 -6.72 15.03 2.03
C GLU A 192 -5.81 16.27 2.21
N ASN A 193 -6.39 17.46 2.03
CA ASN A 193 -5.74 18.74 2.29
C ASN A 193 -6.11 19.26 3.71
N SER A 194 -5.78 20.52 4.00
CA SER A 194 -6.06 21.19 5.27
C SER A 194 -7.15 22.26 5.14
N LEU A 195 -8.03 22.20 4.13
CA LEU A 195 -8.95 23.28 3.79
C LEU A 195 -9.94 23.58 4.92
N LYS A 196 -9.95 24.83 5.39
CA LYS A 196 -10.91 25.33 6.39
C LYS A 196 -11.90 26.31 5.81
N ASP A 197 -11.37 27.25 5.02
CA ASP A 197 -12.10 28.38 4.46
C ASP A 197 -12.05 28.31 2.93
N ILE A 198 -13.19 28.52 2.31
CA ILE A 198 -13.34 28.62 0.85
C ILE A 198 -13.96 29.97 0.54
N ASP A 199 -13.25 30.81 -0.21
CA ASP A 199 -13.74 32.14 -0.57
C ASP A 199 -15.03 32.05 -1.44
N PRO A 200 -16.08 32.87 -1.17
CA PRO A 200 -17.32 32.90 -1.95
C PRO A 200 -17.16 33.18 -3.45
N SER A 201 -16.05 33.79 -3.85
CA SER A 201 -15.74 34.14 -5.24
C SER A 201 -14.94 33.08 -5.99
N VAL A 202 -14.37 32.09 -5.30
CA VAL A 202 -13.38 31.16 -5.87
C VAL A 202 -13.88 30.41 -7.12
N PHE A 203 -15.19 30.14 -7.20
CA PHE A 203 -15.81 29.41 -8.30
C PHE A 203 -16.61 30.30 -9.27
N ARG A 204 -16.60 31.63 -9.11
CA ARG A 204 -17.43 32.54 -9.92
C ARG A 204 -16.89 32.74 -11.34
N ASP A 205 -15.58 32.80 -11.50
CA ASP A 205 -14.94 33.18 -12.77
C ASP A 205 -14.36 31.98 -13.54
N GLY A 206 -15.20 31.39 -14.40
CA GLY A 206 -14.78 30.39 -15.40
C GLY A 206 -15.12 28.93 -15.07
N MET A 207 -15.46 28.57 -13.83
CA MET A 207 -15.61 27.17 -13.40
C MET A 207 -16.96 26.51 -13.77
N ALA A 208 -17.66 27.05 -14.79
CA ALA A 208 -19.00 26.61 -15.16
C ALA A 208 -19.08 25.17 -15.71
N HIS A 209 -17.95 24.58 -16.11
CA HIS A 209 -17.85 23.22 -16.61
C HIS A 209 -17.54 22.18 -15.52
N LEU A 210 -17.29 22.60 -14.28
CA LEU A 210 -16.92 21.67 -13.22
C LEU A 210 -18.06 20.69 -12.93
N THR A 211 -17.77 19.40 -13.05
CA THR A 211 -18.73 18.30 -12.82
C THR A 211 -18.39 17.49 -11.57
N GLN A 212 -17.12 17.40 -11.20
CA GLN A 212 -16.67 16.61 -10.06
C GLN A 212 -15.76 17.45 -9.16
N LEU A 213 -16.14 17.52 -7.88
CA LEU A 213 -15.40 18.24 -6.84
C LEU A 213 -15.18 17.33 -5.63
N TYR A 214 -13.92 17.00 -5.38
CA TYR A 214 -13.50 16.21 -4.23
C TYR A 214 -12.85 17.11 -3.18
N LEU A 215 -13.53 17.22 -2.04
CA LEU A 215 -13.11 17.98 -0.87
C LEU A 215 -13.03 17.09 0.38
N ASN A 216 -13.02 15.76 0.19
CA ASN A 216 -12.98 14.82 1.30
C ASN A 216 -11.67 14.88 2.07
N ASP A 217 -11.73 14.55 3.36
CA ASP A 217 -10.63 14.65 4.30
C ASP A 217 -9.99 16.05 4.32
N ASN A 218 -10.82 17.09 4.50
CA ASN A 218 -10.44 18.48 4.77
C ASN A 218 -10.95 18.93 6.15
N GLN A 219 -10.91 20.21 6.47
CA GLN A 219 -11.27 20.75 7.78
C GLN A 219 -12.54 21.62 7.73
N LEU A 220 -13.45 21.35 6.79
CA LEU A 220 -14.69 22.12 6.60
C LEU A 220 -15.68 21.84 7.73
N ASN A 221 -16.26 22.89 8.31
CA ASN A 221 -17.24 22.78 9.40
C ASN A 221 -18.70 22.85 8.92
N SER A 222 -18.94 23.25 7.68
CA SER A 222 -20.26 23.36 7.07
C SER A 222 -20.19 23.12 5.56
N ILE A 223 -21.33 22.83 4.95
CA ILE A 223 -21.45 22.72 3.49
C ILE A 223 -21.37 24.14 2.88
N PRO A 224 -20.45 24.40 1.93
CA PRO A 224 -20.22 25.73 1.38
C PRO A 224 -21.22 26.10 0.27
N TYR A 225 -22.52 26.18 0.61
CA TYR A 225 -23.61 26.42 -0.35
C TYR A 225 -23.40 27.66 -1.23
N ASN A 226 -22.97 28.78 -0.64
CA ASN A 226 -22.76 30.04 -1.36
C ASN A 226 -21.70 29.89 -2.47
N GLN A 227 -20.60 29.22 -2.15
CA GLN A 227 -19.50 28.93 -3.07
C GLN A 227 -19.96 27.98 -4.18
N LEU A 228 -20.66 26.90 -3.80
CA LEU A 228 -21.11 25.85 -4.72
C LEU A 228 -22.23 26.31 -5.64
N SER A 229 -22.99 27.35 -5.28
CA SER A 229 -24.10 27.89 -6.08
C SER A 229 -23.68 28.35 -7.49
N ALA A 230 -22.40 28.70 -7.68
CA ALA A 230 -21.85 29.06 -8.98
C ALA A 230 -21.69 27.83 -9.92
N LEU A 231 -21.58 26.62 -9.38
CA LEU A 231 -21.25 25.38 -10.09
C LEU A 231 -22.47 24.66 -10.65
N LYS A 232 -23.12 25.25 -11.66
CA LYS A 232 -24.41 24.76 -12.19
C LYS A 232 -24.39 23.38 -12.85
N ARG A 233 -23.21 22.83 -13.19
CA ARG A 233 -23.03 21.52 -13.84
C ARG A 233 -22.45 20.45 -12.91
N MET A 234 -22.27 20.77 -11.63
CA MET A 234 -21.74 19.84 -10.65
C MET A 234 -22.65 18.60 -10.56
N ARG A 235 -22.02 17.43 -10.55
CA ARG A 235 -22.68 16.12 -10.47
C ARG A 235 -22.19 15.32 -9.28
N VAL A 236 -20.89 15.40 -8.97
CA VAL A 236 -20.28 14.68 -7.85
C VAL A 236 -19.69 15.70 -6.88
N LEU A 237 -20.13 15.61 -5.62
CA LEU A 237 -19.58 16.37 -4.51
C LEU A 237 -19.21 15.41 -3.39
N ASP A 238 -17.92 15.34 -3.06
CA ASP A 238 -17.41 14.54 -1.94
C ASP A 238 -16.92 15.44 -0.82
N LEU A 239 -17.62 15.42 0.31
CA LEU A 239 -17.33 16.17 1.54
C LEU A 239 -17.06 15.22 2.72
N SER A 240 -16.76 13.96 2.45
CA SER A 240 -16.51 12.95 3.49
C SER A 240 -15.31 13.30 4.37
N TYR A 241 -15.23 12.79 5.60
CA TYR A 241 -14.11 13.01 6.53
C TYR A 241 -13.79 14.49 6.82
N ASN A 242 -14.82 15.34 6.83
CA ASN A 242 -14.74 16.74 7.27
C ASN A 242 -15.28 16.87 8.71
N ARG A 243 -15.68 18.07 9.12
CA ARG A 243 -16.24 18.36 10.46
C ARG A 243 -17.62 18.98 10.37
N ILE A 244 -18.39 18.60 9.36
CA ILE A 244 -19.73 19.12 9.15
C ILE A 244 -20.62 18.57 10.27
N SER A 245 -21.15 19.45 11.11
CA SER A 245 -22.01 19.05 12.23
C SER A 245 -23.50 19.17 11.92
N LYS A 246 -23.86 20.01 10.95
CA LYS A 246 -25.26 20.22 10.52
C LYS A 246 -25.34 20.37 9.02
N MET A 247 -26.43 19.89 8.43
CA MET A 247 -26.73 20.07 7.01
C MET A 247 -26.95 21.54 6.64
N ILE A 248 -27.54 22.31 7.54
CA ILE A 248 -27.80 23.74 7.37
C ILE A 248 -27.36 24.48 8.63
N ASN A 249 -26.57 25.54 8.47
CA ASN A 249 -26.22 26.44 9.56
C ASN A 249 -27.28 27.58 9.62
N PRO A 250 -28.00 27.75 10.75
CA PRO A 250 -29.02 28.79 10.89
C PRO A 250 -28.52 30.21 10.58
N GLN A 251 -27.23 30.49 10.82
CA GLN A 251 -26.63 31.79 10.54
C GLN A 251 -26.49 32.07 9.04
N MET A 252 -26.35 31.03 8.21
CA MET A 252 -26.16 31.14 6.77
C MET A 252 -27.48 31.01 5.99
N GLU A 253 -28.57 30.65 6.67
CA GLU A 253 -29.85 30.33 6.02
C GLU A 253 -30.41 31.50 5.20
N SER A 254 -30.27 32.74 5.69
CA SER A 254 -30.72 33.95 5.00
C SER A 254 -29.97 34.20 3.69
N GLU A 255 -28.68 33.85 3.63
CA GLU A 255 -27.80 34.06 2.48
C GLU A 255 -28.01 32.99 1.40
N ILE A 256 -28.35 31.76 1.79
CA ILE A 256 -28.52 30.61 0.89
C ILE A 256 -29.96 30.45 0.38
N ARG A 257 -30.86 31.40 0.69
CA ARG A 257 -32.26 31.34 0.23
C ARG A 257 -32.33 31.33 -1.30
N GLY A 258 -33.00 30.31 -1.85
CA GLY A 258 -33.16 30.12 -3.29
C GLY A 258 -31.99 29.39 -3.98
N VAL A 259 -30.96 28.96 -3.23
CA VAL A 259 -29.93 28.07 -3.77
C VAL A 259 -30.51 26.66 -3.89
N HIS A 260 -30.47 26.11 -5.10
CA HIS A 260 -30.88 24.73 -5.39
C HIS A 260 -29.81 24.03 -6.22
N MET A 261 -29.40 22.85 -5.78
CA MET A 261 -28.42 22.01 -6.45
C MET A 261 -29.04 20.68 -6.88
N SER A 262 -28.58 20.17 -8.01
CA SER A 262 -28.92 18.83 -8.50
C SER A 262 -27.63 18.05 -8.72
N LEU A 263 -27.47 16.93 -8.03
CA LEU A 263 -26.27 16.10 -8.04
C LEU A 263 -26.60 14.67 -8.46
N ASP A 264 -25.62 13.99 -9.05
CA ASP A 264 -25.66 12.54 -9.22
C ASP A 264 -25.18 11.84 -7.93
N VAL A 265 -24.14 12.37 -7.26
CA VAL A 265 -23.56 11.80 -6.04
C VAL A 265 -23.24 12.89 -5.02
N LEU A 266 -23.71 12.72 -3.79
CA LEU A 266 -23.36 13.49 -2.60
C LEU A 266 -22.77 12.55 -1.54
N ARG A 267 -21.51 12.75 -1.16
CA ARG A 267 -20.88 12.01 -0.06
C ARG A 267 -20.59 12.92 1.12
N LEU A 268 -21.09 12.51 2.29
CA LEU A 268 -20.96 13.19 3.58
C LEU A 268 -20.49 12.23 4.67
N ASP A 269 -19.86 11.10 4.28
CA ASP A 269 -19.44 10.05 5.19
C ASP A 269 -18.46 10.56 6.26
N TYR A 270 -18.52 10.01 7.47
CA TYR A 270 -17.61 10.30 8.58
C TYR A 270 -17.45 11.80 8.89
N ASN A 271 -18.57 12.52 8.94
CA ASN A 271 -18.66 13.88 9.47
C ASN A 271 -19.19 13.83 10.93
N GLN A 272 -19.73 14.94 11.43
CA GLN A 272 -20.22 15.08 12.82
C GLN A 272 -21.72 15.35 12.88
N ILE A 273 -22.47 14.90 11.87
CA ILE A 273 -23.91 15.12 11.78
C ILE A 273 -24.61 14.24 12.83
N ASP A 274 -25.28 14.85 13.80
CA ASP A 274 -25.92 14.15 14.92
C ASP A 274 -27.43 13.94 14.74
N SER A 275 -28.07 14.76 13.92
CA SER A 275 -29.51 14.74 13.69
C SER A 275 -29.86 15.36 12.33
N LEU A 276 -30.97 14.91 11.74
CA LEU A 276 -31.52 15.48 10.51
C LEU A 276 -32.86 16.20 10.80
N HIS A 277 -32.80 17.53 10.91
CA HIS A 277 -33.96 18.40 11.14
C HIS A 277 -34.83 18.59 9.89
N PRO A 278 -36.09 19.07 10.02
CA PRO A 278 -36.96 19.38 8.88
C PRO A 278 -36.28 20.29 7.86
N GLY A 279 -36.34 19.91 6.58
CA GLY A 279 -35.72 20.68 5.50
C GLY A 279 -34.19 20.57 5.40
N SER A 280 -33.54 19.65 6.11
CA SER A 280 -32.09 19.42 6.01
C SER A 280 -31.57 19.27 4.57
N PHE A 281 -32.40 18.72 3.67
CA PHE A 281 -32.08 18.55 2.24
C PHE A 281 -32.75 19.57 1.30
N GLN A 282 -33.36 20.65 1.81
CA GLN A 282 -34.14 21.61 1.01
C GLN A 282 -33.35 22.28 -0.14
N HIS A 283 -32.02 22.36 -0.03
CA HIS A 283 -31.13 22.92 -1.04
C HIS A 283 -30.65 21.90 -2.09
N PHE A 284 -30.97 20.61 -1.90
CA PHE A 284 -30.62 19.52 -2.79
C PHE A 284 -31.90 18.98 -3.47
N GLN A 285 -32.29 19.59 -4.58
CA GLN A 285 -33.56 19.29 -5.26
C GLN A 285 -33.61 17.86 -5.84
N LYS A 286 -32.48 17.38 -6.37
CA LYS A 286 -32.34 16.02 -6.90
C LYS A 286 -30.95 15.49 -6.58
N VAL A 287 -30.86 14.34 -5.93
CA VAL A 287 -29.59 13.64 -5.67
C VAL A 287 -29.78 12.16 -5.96
N ASN A 288 -29.06 11.59 -6.93
CA ASN A 288 -29.26 10.15 -7.21
C ASN A 288 -28.70 9.29 -6.07
N ARG A 289 -27.50 9.59 -5.55
CA ARG A 289 -26.88 8.82 -4.46
C ARG A 289 -26.41 9.72 -3.33
N THR A 290 -26.85 9.43 -2.11
CA THR A 290 -26.47 10.16 -0.90
C THR A 290 -25.86 9.20 0.12
N TYR A 291 -24.62 9.50 0.52
CA TYR A 291 -23.89 8.71 1.52
C TYR A 291 -23.69 9.53 2.79
N LEU A 292 -24.14 9.00 3.93
CA LEU A 292 -24.07 9.62 5.27
C LEU A 292 -23.39 8.68 6.28
N ASN A 293 -22.63 7.70 5.82
CA ASN A 293 -22.15 6.60 6.64
C ASN A 293 -21.20 7.08 7.75
N GLY A 294 -21.21 6.45 8.92
CA GLY A 294 -20.28 6.76 10.01
C GLY A 294 -20.49 8.14 10.66
N ASN A 295 -21.59 8.83 10.36
CA ASN A 295 -22.01 10.02 11.11
C ASN A 295 -22.77 9.60 12.37
N PRO A 296 -22.63 10.32 13.50
CA PRO A 296 -23.32 10.01 14.76
C PRO A 296 -24.81 10.37 14.75
N ILE A 297 -25.52 10.04 13.66
CA ILE A 297 -26.94 10.40 13.46
C ILE A 297 -27.79 9.53 14.39
N MET A 298 -28.44 10.17 15.36
CA MET A 298 -29.31 9.50 16.34
C MET A 298 -30.79 9.55 15.91
N THR A 299 -31.23 10.67 15.33
CA THR A 299 -32.64 10.91 14.98
C THR A 299 -32.79 11.54 13.59
N ILE A 300 -33.86 11.15 12.91
CA ILE A 300 -34.32 11.77 11.65
C ILE A 300 -35.69 12.37 11.94
N GLU A 301 -35.80 13.70 11.91
CA GLU A 301 -37.05 14.39 12.21
C GLU A 301 -37.98 14.45 10.98
N GLN A 302 -39.29 14.53 11.23
CA GLN A 302 -40.30 14.57 10.17
C GLN A 302 -40.02 15.68 9.15
N GLY A 303 -39.98 15.30 7.87
CA GLY A 303 -39.77 16.25 6.77
C GLY A 303 -38.31 16.66 6.58
N ALA A 304 -37.34 15.91 7.12
CA ALA A 304 -35.92 16.12 6.86
C ALA A 304 -35.58 16.15 5.36
N PHE A 305 -36.26 15.32 4.57
CA PHE A 305 -36.08 15.17 3.12
C PHE A 305 -37.11 15.93 2.28
N LYS A 306 -37.91 16.79 2.91
CA LYS A 306 -38.93 17.59 2.20
C LYS A 306 -38.30 18.40 1.07
N ASP A 307 -38.98 18.43 -0.08
CA ASP A 307 -38.56 19.10 -1.31
C ASP A 307 -37.27 18.54 -1.96
N SER A 308 -36.75 17.41 -1.49
CA SER A 308 -35.63 16.68 -2.08
C SER A 308 -36.11 15.42 -2.81
N ARG A 309 -35.36 15.00 -3.83
CA ARG A 309 -35.57 13.73 -4.54
C ARG A 309 -34.31 12.89 -4.49
N ILE A 310 -34.28 11.96 -3.54
CA ILE A 310 -33.16 11.02 -3.35
C ILE A 310 -33.55 9.65 -3.91
N ARG A 311 -32.66 9.03 -4.70
CA ARG A 311 -32.88 7.69 -5.26
C ARG A 311 -32.21 6.58 -4.43
N GLU A 312 -30.97 6.78 -3.99
CA GLU A 312 -30.22 5.83 -3.18
C GLU A 312 -29.72 6.55 -1.92
N LEU A 313 -30.09 6.04 -0.74
CA LEU A 313 -29.72 6.60 0.56
C LEU A 313 -28.97 5.57 1.40
N TYR A 314 -27.76 5.93 1.82
CA TYR A 314 -26.88 5.10 2.65
C TYR A 314 -26.66 5.76 4.01
N LEU A 315 -27.07 5.07 5.06
CA LEU A 315 -27.00 5.46 6.47
C LEU A 315 -26.34 4.33 7.29
N THR A 316 -25.18 3.84 6.84
CA THR A 316 -24.50 2.73 7.51
C THR A 316 -23.62 3.20 8.66
N ASP A 317 -23.51 2.42 9.73
CA ASP A 317 -22.67 2.75 10.91
C ASP A 317 -23.01 4.12 11.52
N CYS A 318 -24.30 4.49 11.49
CA CYS A 318 -24.83 5.61 12.26
C CYS A 318 -25.30 5.13 13.66
N ASP A 319 -25.80 6.05 14.47
CA ASP A 319 -26.27 5.79 15.82
C ASP A 319 -27.81 5.68 15.92
N LEU A 320 -28.47 5.30 14.81
CA LEU A 320 -29.93 5.21 14.75
C LEU A 320 -30.43 4.06 15.64
N TYR A 321 -31.45 4.33 16.44
CA TYR A 321 -32.06 3.37 17.37
C TYR A 321 -33.50 2.98 16.98
N GLU A 322 -34.21 3.86 16.27
CA GLU A 322 -35.54 3.64 15.71
C GLU A 322 -35.66 4.35 14.34
N VAL A 323 -36.63 3.90 13.53
CA VAL A 323 -37.01 4.54 12.26
C VAL A 323 -38.52 4.44 12.10
N ASP A 324 -39.18 5.53 11.76
CA ASP A 324 -40.63 5.63 11.56
C ASP A 324 -41.01 6.12 10.15
N SER A 325 -42.29 5.96 9.79
CA SER A 325 -42.82 6.42 8.48
C SER A 325 -42.59 7.93 8.21
N PRO A 326 -42.78 8.84 9.18
CA PRO A 326 -42.59 10.27 8.96
C PRO A 326 -41.14 10.69 8.69
N ASP A 327 -40.16 9.87 9.07
CA ASP A 327 -38.73 10.20 9.01
C ASP A 327 -38.25 10.34 7.56
N PHE A 328 -38.75 9.49 6.67
CA PHE A 328 -38.39 9.48 5.24
C PHE A 328 -39.37 10.29 4.37
N MET A 329 -40.35 10.96 4.99
CA MET A 329 -41.40 11.70 4.29
C MET A 329 -40.81 12.69 3.27
N GLY A 330 -41.33 12.64 2.05
CA GLY A 330 -40.85 13.39 0.89
C GLY A 330 -40.08 12.55 -0.14
N LEU A 331 -39.66 11.33 0.21
CA LEU A 331 -38.90 10.43 -0.67
C LEU A 331 -39.74 9.35 -1.36
N GLU A 332 -41.05 9.31 -1.11
CA GLU A 332 -41.98 8.25 -1.55
C GLU A 332 -41.96 8.05 -3.06
N SER A 333 -41.80 9.14 -3.82
CA SER A 333 -41.81 9.14 -5.29
C SER A 333 -40.45 8.92 -5.95
N SER A 334 -39.36 8.77 -5.19
CA SER A 334 -37.99 8.70 -5.75
C SER A 334 -37.10 7.60 -5.19
N LEU A 335 -37.29 7.16 -3.95
CA LEU A 335 -36.37 6.25 -3.28
C LEU A 335 -36.44 4.83 -3.88
N GLU A 336 -35.30 4.34 -4.37
CA GLU A 336 -35.12 3.01 -4.93
C GLU A 336 -34.22 2.12 -4.06
N LEU A 337 -33.31 2.69 -3.27
CA LEU A 337 -32.41 1.96 -2.38
C LEU A 337 -32.29 2.65 -1.02
N LEU A 338 -32.43 1.87 0.05
CA LEU A 338 -32.19 2.29 1.42
C LEU A 338 -31.28 1.29 2.14
N ASP A 339 -30.15 1.78 2.66
CA ASP A 339 -29.22 1.00 3.48
C ASP A 339 -29.11 1.59 4.89
N LEU A 340 -29.53 0.82 5.88
CA LEU A 340 -29.52 1.14 7.31
C LEU A 340 -28.64 0.17 8.10
N SER A 341 -27.59 -0.38 7.48
CA SER A 341 -26.72 -1.38 8.10
C SER A 341 -25.88 -0.83 9.26
N GLY A 342 -25.57 -1.66 10.26
CA GLY A 342 -24.65 -1.30 11.35
C GLY A 342 -25.20 -0.27 12.33
N ASN A 343 -26.51 -0.03 12.32
CA ASN A 343 -27.22 0.77 13.31
C ASN A 343 -27.69 -0.11 14.48
N ASN A 344 -28.32 0.51 15.47
CA ASN A 344 -28.83 -0.16 16.67
C ASN A 344 -30.36 -0.34 16.63
N LEU A 345 -30.94 -0.57 15.44
CA LEU A 345 -32.39 -0.68 15.26
C LEU A 345 -32.94 -1.92 15.96
N THR A 346 -34.01 -1.76 16.75
CA THR A 346 -34.61 -2.85 17.55
C THR A 346 -35.91 -3.40 16.97
N SER A 347 -36.64 -2.59 16.21
CA SER A 347 -37.87 -2.93 15.51
C SER A 347 -37.94 -2.22 14.16
N LEU A 348 -38.78 -2.75 13.26
CA LEU A 348 -39.21 -2.07 12.05
C LEU A 348 -40.72 -1.89 12.16
N PRO A 349 -41.24 -0.65 12.27
CA PRO A 349 -42.67 -0.44 12.41
C PRO A 349 -43.45 -0.97 11.19
N ASN A 350 -44.69 -1.37 11.45
CA ASN A 350 -45.60 -1.78 10.38
C ASN A 350 -45.92 -0.58 9.48
N HIS A 351 -46.04 -0.81 8.17
CA HIS A 351 -46.42 0.21 7.19
C HIS A 351 -45.42 1.37 6.95
N VAL A 352 -44.19 1.31 7.50
CA VAL A 352 -43.18 2.39 7.35
C VAL A 352 -42.94 2.80 5.90
N PHE A 353 -42.90 1.83 4.99
CA PHE A 353 -42.67 2.06 3.57
C PHE A 353 -43.91 1.77 2.70
N GLN A 354 -45.12 1.92 3.24
CA GLN A 354 -46.35 1.56 2.52
C GLN A 354 -46.54 2.36 1.21
N GLU A 355 -46.09 3.61 1.16
CA GLU A 355 -46.24 4.51 0.01
C GLU A 355 -45.02 4.53 -0.94
N TYR A 356 -44.00 3.67 -0.72
CA TYR A 356 -42.73 3.69 -1.46
C TYR A 356 -42.70 2.71 -2.63
N ASP A 357 -43.56 2.93 -3.63
CA ASP A 357 -43.75 2.03 -4.78
C ASP A 357 -42.46 1.76 -5.60
N PHE A 358 -41.49 2.68 -5.56
CA PHE A 358 -40.23 2.59 -6.31
C PHE A 358 -39.11 1.85 -5.57
N LEU A 359 -39.29 1.47 -4.31
CA LEU A 359 -38.24 0.84 -3.51
C LEU A 359 -37.88 -0.55 -4.06
N ARG A 360 -36.62 -0.72 -4.48
CA ARG A 360 -36.09 -1.95 -5.10
C ARG A 360 -35.07 -2.66 -4.22
N THR A 361 -34.35 -1.94 -3.38
CA THR A 361 -33.29 -2.49 -2.54
C THR A 361 -33.44 -2.01 -1.10
N LEU A 362 -33.42 -2.95 -0.17
CA LEU A 362 -33.54 -2.66 1.25
C LEU A 362 -32.55 -3.51 2.04
N ILE A 363 -31.71 -2.85 2.84
CA ILE A 363 -30.55 -3.46 3.52
C ILE A 363 -30.56 -3.04 5.00
N PHE A 364 -30.60 -4.02 5.91
CA PHE A 364 -30.63 -3.81 7.37
C PHE A 364 -29.56 -4.64 8.11
N ARG A 365 -28.36 -4.72 7.55
CA ARG A 365 -27.36 -5.67 8.06
C ARG A 365 -26.87 -5.29 9.45
N GLU A 366 -26.52 -6.28 10.28
CA GLU A 366 -25.90 -6.07 11.59
C GLU A 366 -26.66 -5.10 12.52
N ASN A 367 -28.01 -5.14 12.50
CA ASN A 367 -28.88 -4.45 13.46
C ASN A 367 -29.29 -5.38 14.63
N ARG A 368 -30.29 -4.98 15.44
CA ARG A 368 -30.84 -5.74 16.57
C ARG A 368 -32.34 -6.00 16.44
N ILE A 369 -32.83 -6.15 15.20
CA ILE A 369 -34.26 -6.24 14.91
C ILE A 369 -34.81 -7.55 15.47
N SER A 370 -35.62 -7.53 16.53
CA SER A 370 -35.99 -8.74 17.28
C SER A 370 -37.05 -9.62 16.59
N THR A 371 -38.19 -9.05 16.21
CA THR A 371 -39.25 -9.70 15.42
C THR A 371 -40.04 -8.65 14.66
N PHE A 372 -40.27 -8.87 13.37
CA PHE A 372 -41.21 -8.08 12.57
C PHE A 372 -42.01 -9.02 11.67
N ASN A 373 -43.24 -8.64 11.32
CA ASN A 373 -44.09 -9.43 10.44
C ASN A 373 -43.79 -9.06 8.97
N PRO A 374 -43.12 -9.92 8.17
CA PRO A 374 -42.75 -9.58 6.80
C PRO A 374 -43.96 -9.20 5.93
N THR A 375 -45.12 -9.82 6.16
CA THR A 375 -46.33 -9.53 5.38
C THR A 375 -46.93 -8.16 5.69
N GLU A 376 -46.64 -7.58 6.86
CA GLU A 376 -47.12 -6.23 7.23
C GLU A 376 -46.08 -5.16 6.88
N VAL A 377 -44.80 -5.43 7.15
CA VAL A 377 -43.71 -4.48 6.89
C VAL A 377 -43.49 -4.28 5.39
N PHE A 378 -43.55 -5.35 4.59
CA PHE A 378 -43.21 -5.29 3.17
C PHE A 378 -44.44 -5.15 2.25
N ASN A 379 -45.66 -5.08 2.80
CA ASN A 379 -46.91 -5.15 2.01
C ASN A 379 -46.98 -4.11 0.88
N GLY A 380 -46.55 -2.87 1.16
CA GLY A 380 -46.63 -1.75 0.21
C GLY A 380 -45.76 -1.89 -1.04
N PHE A 381 -44.62 -2.59 -0.93
CA PHE A 381 -43.60 -2.66 -1.99
C PHE A 381 -43.13 -4.10 -2.28
N GLN A 382 -43.88 -5.10 -1.82
CA GLN A 382 -43.61 -6.53 -2.04
C GLN A 382 -43.48 -6.91 -3.52
N TYR A 383 -44.09 -6.14 -4.43
CA TYR A 383 -44.02 -6.36 -5.87
C TYR A 383 -42.89 -5.58 -6.57
N SER A 384 -42.25 -4.62 -5.91
CA SER A 384 -41.17 -3.82 -6.48
C SER A 384 -39.78 -4.20 -5.96
N LEU A 385 -39.68 -4.89 -4.83
CA LEU A 385 -38.41 -5.26 -4.21
C LEU A 385 -37.62 -6.33 -5.01
N TYR A 386 -36.36 -6.04 -5.32
CA TYR A 386 -35.40 -6.90 -6.01
C TYR A 386 -34.31 -7.45 -5.09
N THR A 387 -33.89 -6.68 -4.09
CA THR A 387 -32.76 -7.00 -3.21
C THR A 387 -33.18 -6.80 -1.76
N LEU A 388 -33.01 -7.84 -0.96
CA LEU A 388 -33.25 -7.81 0.47
C LEU A 388 -32.08 -8.44 1.22
N ASP A 389 -31.46 -7.67 2.11
CA ASP A 389 -30.39 -8.17 2.98
C ASP A 389 -30.73 -7.92 4.46
N LEU A 390 -30.91 -9.02 5.18
CA LEU A 390 -31.30 -9.08 6.59
C LEU A 390 -30.19 -9.74 7.42
N SER A 391 -28.99 -9.92 6.87
CA SER A 391 -27.86 -10.56 7.54
C SER A 391 -27.46 -9.83 8.83
N GLY A 392 -27.00 -10.55 9.84
CA GLY A 392 -26.66 -9.95 11.13
C GLY A 392 -26.87 -10.91 12.29
N LYS A 393 -25.91 -10.93 13.23
CA LYS A 393 -25.94 -11.89 14.35
C LYS A 393 -27.10 -11.64 15.31
N GLN A 394 -27.49 -10.38 15.47
CA GLN A 394 -28.50 -9.93 16.44
C GLN A 394 -29.88 -9.68 15.81
N ASN A 395 -29.99 -9.67 14.48
CA ASN A 395 -31.29 -9.64 13.80
C ASN A 395 -32.10 -10.90 14.12
N GLY A 396 -33.42 -10.80 13.97
CA GLY A 396 -34.40 -11.84 14.24
C GLY A 396 -34.31 -12.97 13.21
N MET A 397 -34.90 -14.11 13.56
CA MET A 397 -35.00 -15.23 12.62
C MET A 397 -36.07 -14.94 11.57
N ILE A 398 -35.82 -15.31 10.32
CA ILE A 398 -36.78 -15.13 9.22
C ILE A 398 -36.96 -16.46 8.50
N SER A 399 -38.23 -16.88 8.34
CA SER A 399 -38.57 -18.04 7.51
C SER A 399 -38.61 -17.60 6.04
N LEU A 400 -38.00 -18.38 5.16
CA LEU A 400 -38.07 -18.15 3.70
C LEU A 400 -39.53 -18.19 3.20
N GLN A 401 -40.38 -18.99 3.84
CA GLN A 401 -41.81 -19.07 3.56
C GLN A 401 -42.59 -17.78 3.87
N ASP A 402 -42.09 -16.95 4.78
CA ASP A 402 -42.73 -15.66 5.10
C ASP A 402 -42.50 -14.63 3.97
N LEU A 403 -41.50 -14.85 3.12
CA LEU A 403 -41.13 -13.98 2.01
C LEU A 403 -41.78 -14.40 0.67
N ARG A 404 -42.61 -15.44 0.65
CA ARG A 404 -43.20 -16.01 -0.59
C ARG A 404 -44.01 -15.03 -1.44
N GLN A 405 -44.53 -13.95 -0.85
CA GLN A 405 -45.29 -12.93 -1.59
C GLN A 405 -44.39 -11.98 -2.41
N MET A 406 -43.06 -11.98 -2.18
CA MET A 406 -42.10 -11.14 -2.89
C MET A 406 -41.72 -11.71 -4.27
N ARG A 407 -42.63 -11.58 -5.24
CA ARG A 407 -42.51 -12.26 -6.54
C ARG A 407 -41.30 -11.85 -7.38
N ASN A 408 -40.78 -10.64 -7.21
CA ASN A 408 -39.69 -10.07 -8.02
C ASN A 408 -38.32 -10.11 -7.34
N LEU A 409 -38.21 -10.76 -6.16
CA LEU A 409 -36.96 -10.83 -5.41
C LEU A 409 -35.90 -11.62 -6.18
N ARG A 410 -34.72 -11.02 -6.35
CA ARG A 410 -33.58 -11.60 -7.08
C ARG A 410 -32.37 -11.89 -6.21
N PHE A 411 -32.14 -11.06 -5.20
CA PHE A 411 -31.07 -11.22 -4.22
C PHE A 411 -31.67 -11.31 -2.83
N LEU A 412 -31.30 -12.35 -2.09
CA LEU A 412 -31.69 -12.55 -0.70
C LEU A 412 -30.47 -12.94 0.13
N ALA A 413 -30.25 -12.22 1.23
CA ALA A 413 -29.23 -12.56 2.22
C ALA A 413 -29.82 -12.61 3.63
N ILE A 414 -29.57 -13.71 4.33
CA ILE A 414 -30.02 -13.95 5.71
C ILE A 414 -28.94 -14.63 6.54
N SER A 415 -28.92 -14.34 7.84
CA SER A 415 -27.99 -14.96 8.79
C SER A 415 -28.66 -15.78 9.88
N ARG A 416 -29.99 -15.86 9.93
CA ARG A 416 -30.71 -16.65 10.93
C ARG A 416 -32.00 -17.22 10.36
N MET A 417 -32.07 -18.54 10.33
CA MET A 417 -33.26 -19.29 9.95
C MET A 417 -33.88 -19.97 11.18
N PRO A 418 -35.20 -20.21 11.19
CA PRO A 418 -35.87 -20.91 12.28
C PRO A 418 -35.42 -22.38 12.43
N GLY A 419 -34.93 -23.00 11.36
CA GLY A 419 -34.39 -24.36 11.36
C GLY A 419 -32.97 -24.44 10.81
N SER A 420 -32.28 -25.55 11.08
CA SER A 420 -30.92 -25.83 10.57
C SER A 420 -30.90 -26.62 9.25
N THR A 421 -32.05 -26.78 8.60
CA THR A 421 -32.20 -27.57 7.38
C THR A 421 -32.81 -26.74 6.27
N LEU A 422 -32.23 -26.81 5.08
CA LEU A 422 -32.79 -26.23 3.86
C LEU A 422 -33.50 -27.32 3.06
N SER A 423 -34.78 -27.11 2.77
CA SER A 423 -35.70 -28.07 2.18
C SER A 423 -36.49 -27.48 1.00
N PRO A 424 -37.08 -28.32 0.12
CA PRO A 424 -37.91 -27.84 -0.98
C PRO A 424 -39.08 -26.99 -0.50
N GLU A 425 -39.66 -27.33 0.66
CA GLU A 425 -40.80 -26.64 1.25
C GLU A 425 -40.49 -25.19 1.64
N ASP A 426 -39.22 -24.85 1.87
CA ASP A 426 -38.81 -23.48 2.20
C ASP A 426 -39.04 -22.50 1.04
N PHE A 427 -39.06 -23.00 -0.21
CA PHE A 427 -39.29 -22.22 -1.43
C PHE A 427 -40.65 -22.49 -2.09
N LEU A 428 -41.59 -23.14 -1.39
CA LEU A 428 -42.95 -23.33 -1.91
C LEU A 428 -43.58 -21.95 -2.21
N GLU A 429 -44.19 -21.82 -3.38
CA GLU A 429 -44.78 -20.56 -3.90
C GLU A 429 -43.80 -19.39 -4.10
N PHE A 430 -42.49 -19.60 -3.91
CA PHE A 430 -41.49 -18.58 -4.18
C PHE A 430 -41.39 -18.32 -5.70
N GLY A 431 -41.31 -17.05 -6.09
CA GLY A 431 -41.16 -16.66 -7.50
C GLY A 431 -39.91 -17.27 -8.15
N MET A 432 -39.96 -17.63 -9.43
CA MET A 432 -38.84 -18.24 -10.18
C MET A 432 -37.62 -17.30 -10.38
N ASP A 433 -37.64 -16.08 -9.81
CA ASP A 433 -36.73 -14.99 -10.14
C ASP A 433 -35.52 -14.82 -9.21
N ILE A 434 -35.40 -15.59 -8.10
CA ILE A 434 -34.18 -15.57 -7.27
C ILE A 434 -33.00 -15.97 -8.15
N LYS A 435 -31.99 -15.10 -8.19
CA LYS A 435 -30.70 -15.32 -8.87
C LYS A 435 -29.57 -15.56 -7.89
N GLU A 436 -29.62 -14.94 -6.72
CA GLU A 436 -28.58 -15.01 -5.72
C GLU A 436 -29.18 -15.20 -4.32
N LEU A 437 -28.67 -16.20 -3.61
CA LEU A 437 -29.06 -16.53 -2.26
C LEU A 437 -27.81 -16.68 -1.39
N ARG A 438 -27.76 -15.91 -0.31
CA ARG A 438 -26.71 -15.98 0.70
C ARG A 438 -27.31 -16.36 2.04
N ILE A 439 -26.93 -17.53 2.55
CA ILE A 439 -27.31 -17.98 3.88
C ILE A 439 -25.98 -18.15 4.63
N VAL A 440 -25.50 -17.07 5.23
CA VAL A 440 -24.16 -16.99 5.84
C VAL A 440 -24.32 -16.82 7.34
N LYS A 441 -23.62 -17.64 8.13
CA LYS A 441 -23.68 -17.62 9.61
C LYS A 441 -25.06 -17.98 10.18
N SER A 442 -25.80 -18.82 9.47
CA SER A 442 -27.17 -19.23 9.80
C SER A 442 -27.27 -20.56 10.56
N ASN A 443 -26.15 -21.16 10.95
CA ASN A 443 -26.10 -22.49 11.56
C ASN A 443 -26.81 -23.55 10.69
N LEU A 444 -26.70 -23.41 9.36
CA LEU A 444 -27.20 -24.39 8.40
C LEU A 444 -26.38 -25.68 8.56
N GLN A 445 -27.06 -26.81 8.75
CA GLN A 445 -26.46 -28.12 8.99
C GLN A 445 -26.76 -29.12 7.86
N THR A 446 -27.96 -29.08 7.27
CA THR A 446 -28.36 -30.04 6.23
C THR A 446 -28.99 -29.34 5.02
N ILE A 447 -28.58 -29.76 3.81
CA ILE A 447 -29.24 -29.39 2.55
C ILE A 447 -29.91 -30.64 1.97
N LYS A 448 -31.24 -30.65 1.92
CA LYS A 448 -32.04 -31.80 1.47
C LYS A 448 -32.07 -31.96 -0.05
N ASN A 449 -32.43 -33.15 -0.50
CA ASN A 449 -32.70 -33.47 -1.89
C ASN A 449 -33.75 -32.50 -2.47
N HIS A 450 -33.52 -32.04 -3.70
CA HIS A 450 -34.42 -31.15 -4.42
C HIS A 450 -34.68 -29.81 -3.71
N ALA A 451 -33.78 -29.34 -2.84
CA ALA A 451 -33.96 -28.10 -2.07
C ALA A 451 -34.34 -26.89 -2.95
N PHE A 452 -33.89 -26.85 -4.21
CA PHE A 452 -34.14 -25.75 -5.13
C PHE A 452 -35.24 -26.03 -6.17
N ARG A 453 -36.11 -27.02 -5.92
CA ARG A 453 -37.17 -27.46 -6.86
C ARG A 453 -38.03 -26.33 -7.43
N HIS A 454 -38.30 -25.32 -6.61
CA HIS A 454 -39.13 -24.16 -6.94
C HIS A 454 -38.34 -22.94 -7.44
N VAL A 455 -37.01 -22.90 -7.28
CA VAL A 455 -36.13 -21.77 -7.59
C VAL A 455 -35.00 -22.17 -8.55
N ARG A 456 -35.39 -22.67 -9.72
CA ARG A 456 -34.47 -23.25 -10.72
C ARG A 456 -33.58 -22.24 -11.45
N GLY A 457 -33.80 -20.93 -11.25
CA GLY A 457 -33.08 -19.84 -11.92
C GLY A 457 -31.83 -19.35 -11.19
N ILE A 458 -31.52 -19.93 -10.02
CA ILE A 458 -30.40 -19.49 -9.17
C ILE A 458 -29.06 -19.63 -9.88
N LYS A 459 -28.25 -18.59 -9.79
CA LYS A 459 -26.91 -18.48 -10.39
C LYS A 459 -25.79 -18.43 -9.36
N TYR A 460 -26.04 -17.85 -8.19
CA TYR A 460 -25.03 -17.63 -7.15
C TYR A 460 -25.56 -18.14 -5.81
N LEU A 461 -24.81 -19.06 -5.19
CA LEU A 461 -25.09 -19.58 -3.86
C LEU A 461 -23.90 -19.33 -2.95
N ASP A 462 -24.17 -18.77 -1.78
CA ASP A 462 -23.18 -18.60 -0.72
C ASP A 462 -23.71 -19.17 0.60
N PHE A 463 -23.06 -20.24 1.06
CA PHE A 463 -23.32 -20.93 2.31
C PHE A 463 -22.12 -20.89 3.26
N SER A 464 -21.24 -19.89 3.09
CA SER A 464 -20.06 -19.70 3.92
C SER A 464 -20.43 -19.47 5.40
N GLU A 465 -19.47 -19.71 6.31
CA GLU A 465 -19.64 -19.51 7.76
C GLU A 465 -20.79 -20.32 8.42
N ASN A 466 -21.13 -21.49 7.89
CA ASN A 466 -22.11 -22.42 8.48
C ASN A 466 -21.44 -23.66 9.10
N ALA A 467 -22.25 -24.68 9.41
CA ALA A 467 -21.79 -25.95 9.99
C ALA A 467 -22.46 -27.13 9.26
N ILE A 468 -22.40 -27.14 7.93
CA ILE A 468 -23.08 -28.12 7.08
C ILE A 468 -22.44 -29.50 7.29
N SER A 469 -23.19 -30.41 7.90
CA SER A 469 -22.78 -31.79 8.16
C SER A 469 -23.22 -32.77 7.09
N SER A 470 -24.28 -32.44 6.32
CA SER A 470 -24.82 -33.30 5.26
C SER A 470 -25.37 -32.50 4.09
N ILE A 471 -24.99 -32.89 2.86
CA ILE A 471 -25.57 -32.42 1.61
C ILE A 471 -26.09 -33.68 0.91
N GLU A 472 -27.41 -33.81 0.74
CA GLU A 472 -28.01 -34.99 0.12
C GLU A 472 -27.72 -35.05 -1.40
N ASP A 473 -27.69 -36.27 -1.95
CA ASP A 473 -27.16 -36.57 -3.31
C ASP A 473 -27.84 -35.77 -4.45
N ASP A 474 -29.12 -35.44 -4.33
CA ASP A 474 -29.91 -34.70 -5.34
C ASP A 474 -30.20 -33.24 -4.94
N ALA A 475 -29.47 -32.70 -3.96
CA ALA A 475 -29.69 -31.35 -3.42
C ALA A 475 -29.66 -30.24 -4.49
N PHE A 476 -28.77 -30.34 -5.47
CA PHE A 476 -28.58 -29.34 -6.54
C PHE A 476 -29.10 -29.79 -7.91
N SER A 477 -29.95 -30.82 -7.97
CA SER A 477 -30.36 -31.45 -9.23
C SER A 477 -31.07 -30.47 -10.18
N GLU A 478 -31.88 -29.54 -9.67
CA GLU A 478 -32.64 -28.59 -10.48
C GLU A 478 -31.86 -27.34 -10.93
N VAL A 479 -30.84 -26.95 -10.18
CA VAL A 479 -30.02 -25.73 -10.45
C VAL A 479 -28.74 -26.04 -11.22
N GLY A 480 -28.50 -27.31 -11.57
CA GLY A 480 -27.28 -27.74 -12.24
C GLY A 480 -26.95 -27.03 -13.56
N ASN A 481 -27.99 -26.58 -14.28
CA ASN A 481 -27.83 -25.84 -15.54
C ASN A 481 -27.84 -24.30 -15.36
N SER A 482 -28.18 -23.78 -14.19
CA SER A 482 -28.26 -22.32 -13.95
C SER A 482 -27.11 -21.83 -13.08
N LEU A 483 -26.61 -22.67 -12.16
CA LEU A 483 -25.62 -22.28 -11.16
C LEU A 483 -24.26 -21.99 -11.80
N ILE A 484 -23.73 -20.82 -11.49
CA ILE A 484 -22.44 -20.30 -11.98
C ILE A 484 -21.41 -20.29 -10.85
N SER A 485 -21.83 -19.94 -9.62
CA SER A 485 -20.96 -19.89 -8.45
C SER A 485 -21.57 -20.62 -7.27
N LEU A 486 -20.76 -21.44 -6.61
CA LEU A 486 -21.08 -22.09 -5.34
C LEU A 486 -19.95 -21.81 -4.35
N LYS A 487 -20.26 -21.09 -3.27
CA LYS A 487 -19.34 -20.81 -2.17
C LYS A 487 -19.81 -21.50 -0.90
N ILE A 488 -18.95 -22.33 -0.31
CA ILE A 488 -19.13 -22.97 1.01
C ILE A 488 -17.81 -22.80 1.78
N ALA A 489 -17.31 -21.58 1.88
CA ALA A 489 -16.05 -21.29 2.54
C ALA A 489 -16.24 -21.24 4.07
N HIS A 490 -15.44 -22.01 4.81
CA HIS A 490 -15.65 -22.22 6.26
C HIS A 490 -17.11 -22.59 6.60
N GLY A 491 -17.76 -23.39 5.74
CA GLY A 491 -19.19 -23.70 5.81
C GLY A 491 -19.49 -25.16 6.16
N LEU A 492 -18.52 -26.05 6.04
CA LEU A 492 -18.68 -27.47 6.35
C LEU A 492 -18.37 -27.76 7.83
N SER A 493 -19.14 -28.67 8.40
CA SER A 493 -18.87 -29.24 9.72
C SER A 493 -17.56 -30.05 9.70
N SER A 494 -16.88 -30.14 10.84
CA SER A 494 -15.68 -30.98 11.03
C SER A 494 -15.92 -32.47 10.79
N SER A 495 -17.18 -32.92 10.70
CA SER A 495 -17.53 -34.29 10.30
C SER A 495 -17.30 -34.58 8.82
N VAL A 496 -17.24 -33.56 7.96
CA VAL A 496 -17.05 -33.72 6.51
C VAL A 496 -15.56 -33.65 6.19
N SER A 497 -14.94 -34.82 6.04
CA SER A 497 -13.49 -34.94 5.77
C SER A 497 -13.16 -35.21 4.29
N GLU A 498 -14.16 -35.53 3.47
CA GLU A 498 -14.02 -35.78 2.04
C GLU A 498 -14.91 -34.81 1.26
N LEU A 499 -14.42 -34.29 0.12
CA LEU A 499 -15.19 -33.39 -0.73
C LEU A 499 -16.43 -34.12 -1.29
N PRO A 500 -17.67 -33.63 -1.07
CA PRO A 500 -18.89 -34.33 -1.46
C PRO A 500 -19.12 -34.26 -2.97
N ASN A 501 -18.69 -35.28 -3.72
CA ASN A 501 -18.75 -35.27 -5.19
C ASN A 501 -20.14 -35.57 -5.80
N LYS A 502 -20.96 -36.40 -5.15
CA LYS A 502 -22.28 -36.82 -5.69
C LYS A 502 -23.25 -35.65 -5.91
N PRO A 503 -23.44 -34.72 -4.94
CA PRO A 503 -24.32 -33.57 -5.13
C PRO A 503 -23.89 -32.64 -6.26
N PHE A 504 -22.60 -32.63 -6.63
CA PHE A 504 -22.06 -31.75 -7.66
C PHE A 504 -22.19 -32.32 -9.07
N LYS A 505 -22.61 -33.57 -9.22
CA LYS A 505 -22.75 -34.25 -10.51
C LYS A 505 -23.67 -33.50 -11.49
N SER A 506 -24.68 -32.79 -10.98
CA SER A 506 -25.61 -32.01 -11.81
C SER A 506 -25.04 -30.65 -12.26
N LEU A 507 -24.01 -30.12 -11.59
CA LEU A 507 -23.53 -28.73 -11.70
C LEU A 507 -22.66 -28.46 -12.96
N THR A 508 -23.16 -28.81 -14.13
CA THR A 508 -22.37 -28.77 -15.39
C THR A 508 -22.03 -27.37 -15.89
N ASN A 509 -22.75 -26.33 -15.44
CA ASN A 509 -22.52 -24.93 -15.81
C ASN A 509 -21.71 -24.12 -14.78
N LEU A 510 -21.28 -24.75 -13.68
CA LEU A 510 -20.51 -24.08 -12.63
C LEU A 510 -19.18 -23.55 -13.18
N GLN A 511 -18.86 -22.30 -12.86
CA GLN A 511 -17.63 -21.61 -13.26
C GLN A 511 -16.71 -21.33 -12.07
N LEU A 512 -17.28 -21.09 -10.88
CA LEU A 512 -16.55 -20.86 -9.63
C LEU A 512 -17.02 -21.85 -8.55
N MET A 513 -16.06 -22.55 -7.97
CA MET A 513 -16.26 -23.41 -6.81
C MET A 513 -15.31 -22.98 -5.70
N ASP A 514 -15.87 -22.55 -4.57
CA ASP A 514 -15.10 -22.12 -3.39
C ASP A 514 -15.46 -22.96 -2.18
N PHE A 515 -14.52 -23.79 -1.76
CA PHE A 515 -14.57 -24.64 -0.58
C PHE A 515 -13.37 -24.36 0.33
N SER A 516 -12.85 -23.14 0.28
CA SER A 516 -11.72 -22.70 1.08
C SER A 516 -12.03 -22.71 2.59
N ASN A 517 -10.99 -22.74 3.42
CA ASN A 517 -11.10 -22.61 4.88
C ASN A 517 -12.02 -23.66 5.54
N ASN A 518 -12.05 -24.88 4.99
CA ASN A 518 -12.73 -26.04 5.58
C ASN A 518 -11.69 -27.03 6.13
N ARG A 519 -12.11 -28.27 6.47
CA ARG A 519 -11.21 -29.33 6.99
C ARG A 519 -11.18 -30.55 6.07
N ILE A 520 -11.26 -30.30 4.75
CA ILE A 520 -11.28 -31.38 3.76
C ILE A 520 -9.90 -32.02 3.69
N ARG A 521 -9.82 -33.33 3.85
CA ARG A 521 -8.57 -34.12 3.85
C ARG A 521 -8.30 -34.82 2.53
N SER A 522 -9.35 -35.20 1.83
CA SER A 522 -9.23 -35.96 0.58
C SER A 522 -10.29 -35.56 -0.44
N MET A 523 -9.96 -35.80 -1.69
CA MET A 523 -10.84 -35.58 -2.83
C MET A 523 -10.92 -36.87 -3.67
N PRO A 524 -12.11 -37.32 -4.05
CA PRO A 524 -12.29 -38.37 -5.05
C PRO A 524 -11.56 -38.04 -6.37
N GLU A 525 -11.04 -39.06 -7.06
CA GLU A 525 -10.34 -38.90 -8.36
C GLU A 525 -11.24 -38.25 -9.41
N THR A 526 -12.55 -38.49 -9.33
CA THR A 526 -13.55 -37.97 -10.29
C THR A 526 -14.31 -36.77 -9.77
N SER A 527 -13.76 -36.03 -8.79
CA SER A 527 -14.48 -34.94 -8.10
C SER A 527 -14.95 -33.83 -9.04
N PHE A 528 -14.14 -33.50 -10.06
CA PHE A 528 -14.37 -32.35 -10.92
C PHE A 528 -14.83 -32.72 -12.34
N HIS A 529 -14.85 -34.01 -12.71
CA HIS A 529 -15.12 -34.47 -14.08
C HIS A 529 -16.49 -34.04 -14.63
N PHE A 530 -17.43 -33.70 -13.76
CA PHE A 530 -18.76 -33.21 -14.14
C PHE A 530 -18.79 -31.69 -14.40
N LEU A 531 -17.81 -30.94 -13.91
CA LEU A 531 -17.75 -29.47 -13.92
C LEU A 531 -17.10 -28.93 -15.20
N LYS A 532 -17.69 -29.23 -16.37
CA LYS A 532 -17.08 -28.94 -17.68
C LYS A 532 -16.84 -27.47 -18.01
N ARG A 533 -17.48 -26.55 -17.28
CA ARG A 533 -17.34 -25.09 -17.47
C ARG A 533 -16.58 -24.41 -16.33
N ILE A 534 -15.99 -25.19 -15.43
CA ILE A 534 -15.24 -24.65 -14.30
C ILE A 534 -14.07 -23.81 -14.82
N ARG A 535 -13.93 -22.61 -14.26
CA ARG A 535 -12.85 -21.68 -14.55
C ARG A 535 -11.94 -21.50 -13.35
N ARG A 536 -12.50 -21.58 -12.14
CA ARG A 536 -11.78 -21.31 -10.90
C ARG A 536 -12.18 -22.27 -9.79
N ILE A 537 -11.19 -22.83 -9.12
CA ILE A 537 -11.35 -23.73 -7.98
C ILE A 537 -10.52 -23.20 -6.81
N GLU A 538 -11.20 -22.85 -5.72
CA GLU A 538 -10.63 -22.35 -4.47
C GLU A 538 -10.76 -23.42 -3.37
N LEU A 539 -9.62 -24.02 -2.99
CA LEU A 539 -9.51 -25.08 -1.99
C LEU A 539 -8.40 -24.82 -0.97
N GLN A 540 -7.92 -23.58 -0.90
CA GLN A 540 -6.94 -23.13 0.07
C GLN A 540 -7.45 -23.28 1.52
N ASP A 541 -6.51 -23.37 2.47
CA ASP A 541 -6.81 -23.50 3.90
C ASP A 541 -7.68 -24.73 4.20
N ASN A 542 -7.28 -25.89 3.67
CA ASN A 542 -7.87 -27.20 3.96
C ASN A 542 -6.77 -28.16 4.48
N GLU A 543 -7.07 -29.45 4.60
CA GLU A 543 -6.13 -30.48 5.04
C GLU A 543 -5.80 -31.48 3.93
N ILE A 544 -5.92 -31.09 2.66
CA ILE A 544 -5.77 -31.99 1.51
C ILE A 544 -4.34 -32.55 1.45
N ASP A 545 -4.21 -33.87 1.44
CA ASP A 545 -2.91 -34.56 1.51
C ASP A 545 -2.26 -34.84 0.14
N SER A 546 -3.06 -34.89 -0.92
CA SER A 546 -2.61 -35.29 -2.25
C SER A 546 -3.56 -34.85 -3.37
N ILE A 547 -2.98 -34.52 -4.53
CA ILE A 547 -3.72 -34.34 -5.78
C ILE A 547 -3.47 -35.57 -6.65
N LYS A 548 -4.47 -36.45 -6.73
CA LYS A 548 -4.37 -37.71 -7.49
C LYS A 548 -4.27 -37.45 -8.99
N LYS A 549 -3.57 -38.35 -9.70
CA LYS A 549 -3.48 -38.33 -11.16
C LYS A 549 -4.89 -38.45 -11.76
N GLY A 550 -5.18 -37.58 -12.72
CA GLY A 550 -6.46 -37.57 -13.42
C GLY A 550 -7.56 -36.76 -12.75
N THR A 551 -7.32 -36.13 -11.59
CA THR A 551 -8.21 -35.12 -10.99
C THR A 551 -8.47 -33.97 -11.96
N PHE A 552 -7.40 -33.51 -12.63
CA PHE A 552 -7.46 -32.55 -13.73
C PHE A 552 -7.15 -33.28 -15.04
N GLN A 553 -7.96 -33.01 -16.06
CA GLN A 553 -7.83 -33.59 -17.40
C GLN A 553 -8.15 -32.50 -18.43
N GLY A 554 -7.24 -32.25 -19.38
CA GLY A 554 -7.35 -31.16 -20.36
C GLY A 554 -8.55 -31.25 -21.30
N ASP A 555 -8.99 -32.46 -21.63
CA ASP A 555 -10.17 -32.72 -22.47
C ASP A 555 -11.49 -32.39 -21.75
N ILE A 556 -11.52 -32.51 -20.42
CA ILE A 556 -12.70 -32.19 -19.59
C ILE A 556 -12.66 -30.74 -19.11
N HIS A 557 -11.52 -30.30 -18.57
CA HIS A 557 -11.36 -29.02 -17.87
C HIS A 557 -10.72 -27.94 -18.76
N SER A 558 -11.10 -27.94 -20.04
CA SER A 558 -10.53 -27.03 -21.05
C SER A 558 -10.76 -25.54 -20.77
N ALA A 559 -11.73 -25.20 -19.91
CA ALA A 559 -12.05 -23.83 -19.50
C ALA A 559 -11.37 -23.39 -18.20
N LEU A 560 -10.63 -24.27 -17.52
CA LEU A 560 -10.01 -23.98 -16.23
C LEU A 560 -8.90 -22.94 -16.39
N GLU A 561 -9.00 -21.84 -15.65
CA GLU A 561 -8.09 -20.69 -15.69
C GLU A 561 -7.20 -20.63 -14.43
N GLU A 562 -7.75 -20.96 -13.25
CA GLU A 562 -7.04 -20.82 -11.97
C GLU A 562 -7.39 -21.95 -11.01
N VAL A 563 -6.37 -22.41 -10.28
CA VAL A 563 -6.53 -23.35 -9.17
C VAL A 563 -5.74 -22.86 -7.96
N ASN A 564 -6.37 -22.88 -6.80
CA ASN A 564 -5.76 -22.50 -5.54
C ASN A 564 -5.86 -23.65 -4.53
N PHE A 565 -4.70 -24.21 -4.22
CA PHE A 565 -4.49 -25.25 -3.22
C PHE A 565 -3.54 -24.79 -2.13
N GLY A 566 -3.33 -23.48 -1.96
CA GLY A 566 -2.45 -22.93 -0.94
C GLY A 566 -2.83 -23.40 0.47
N TYR A 567 -1.88 -23.44 1.40
CA TYR A 567 -2.15 -23.80 2.81
C TYR A 567 -2.89 -25.14 2.98
N ASN A 568 -2.41 -26.19 2.32
CA ASN A 568 -2.89 -27.57 2.46
C ASN A 568 -1.75 -28.48 2.95
N LYS A 569 -1.92 -29.80 2.87
CA LYS A 569 -0.95 -30.80 3.33
C LYS A 569 -0.39 -31.65 2.18
N ILE A 570 -0.38 -31.11 0.95
CA ILE A 570 0.04 -31.86 -0.24
C ILE A 570 1.52 -32.24 -0.09
N GLY A 571 1.82 -33.54 -0.12
CA GLY A 571 3.18 -34.05 0.16
C GLY A 571 4.11 -34.16 -1.06
N SER A 572 3.56 -34.32 -2.26
CA SER A 572 4.31 -34.50 -3.51
C SER A 572 3.45 -34.21 -4.73
N LEU A 573 4.08 -33.80 -5.83
CA LEU A 573 3.44 -33.68 -7.14
C LEU A 573 3.88 -34.82 -8.06
N ALA A 574 2.93 -35.64 -8.48
CA ALA A 574 3.18 -36.81 -9.29
C ALA A 574 3.24 -36.48 -10.78
N THR A 575 3.76 -37.43 -11.55
CA THR A 575 3.82 -37.36 -13.01
C THR A 575 2.41 -37.16 -13.59
N HIS A 576 2.23 -36.12 -14.41
CA HIS A 576 0.96 -35.72 -15.03
C HIS A 576 -0.13 -35.22 -14.06
N THR A 577 0.22 -34.52 -12.98
CA THR A 577 -0.77 -33.86 -12.12
C THR A 577 -1.50 -32.71 -12.83
N PHE A 578 -0.79 -31.84 -13.56
CA PHE A 578 -1.36 -30.74 -14.35
C PHE A 578 -0.94 -30.83 -15.82
N VAL A 579 -1.86 -31.29 -16.68
CA VAL A 579 -1.53 -31.60 -18.08
C VAL A 579 -2.62 -31.13 -19.04
N ASP A 580 -2.20 -30.52 -20.16
CA ASP A 580 -3.04 -30.10 -21.29
C ASP A 580 -4.17 -29.11 -20.90
N LEU A 581 -3.96 -28.30 -19.85
CA LEU A 581 -4.91 -27.29 -19.38
C LEU A 581 -4.69 -25.97 -20.14
N HIS A 582 -5.20 -25.89 -21.37
CA HIS A 582 -4.85 -24.81 -22.31
C HIS A 582 -5.29 -23.39 -21.91
N MET A 583 -6.30 -23.25 -21.05
CA MET A 583 -6.75 -21.95 -20.53
C MET A 583 -6.14 -21.58 -19.18
N MET A 584 -5.36 -22.49 -18.57
CA MET A 584 -4.76 -22.27 -17.26
C MET A 584 -3.82 -21.07 -17.32
N LYS A 585 -3.98 -20.15 -16.37
CA LYS A 585 -3.19 -18.94 -16.20
C LYS A 585 -2.34 -18.98 -14.92
N ALA A 586 -2.87 -19.58 -13.86
CA ALA A 586 -2.18 -19.62 -12.58
C ALA A 586 -2.47 -20.88 -11.76
N ILE A 587 -1.42 -21.37 -11.09
CA ILE A 587 -1.48 -22.48 -10.14
C ILE A 587 -0.86 -22.01 -8.83
N ASN A 588 -1.66 -21.96 -7.76
CA ASN A 588 -1.18 -21.65 -6.42
C ASN A 588 -1.13 -22.92 -5.55
N LEU A 589 0.08 -23.28 -5.10
CA LEU A 589 0.40 -24.42 -4.25
C LEU A 589 1.24 -24.00 -3.04
N GLU A 590 1.20 -22.73 -2.66
CA GLU A 590 1.98 -22.20 -1.55
C GLU A 590 1.67 -22.90 -0.23
N ASP A 591 2.64 -22.87 0.70
CA ASP A 591 2.45 -23.32 2.08
C ASP A 591 1.88 -24.73 2.24
N ASN A 592 2.27 -25.64 1.34
CA ASN A 592 1.98 -27.06 1.44
C ASN A 592 3.16 -27.84 2.08
N SER A 593 3.17 -29.16 1.96
CA SER A 593 4.26 -30.03 2.44
C SER A 593 4.98 -30.71 1.27
N ILE A 594 5.00 -30.07 0.09
CA ILE A 594 5.53 -30.68 -1.13
C ILE A 594 7.03 -30.88 -0.96
N SER A 595 7.48 -32.13 -1.03
CA SER A 595 8.89 -32.49 -0.85
C SER A 595 9.62 -32.84 -2.14
N ASN A 596 8.91 -33.43 -3.09
CA ASN A 596 9.41 -33.82 -4.40
C ASN A 596 8.41 -33.44 -5.51
N ILE A 597 8.94 -33.02 -6.65
CA ILE A 597 8.20 -32.79 -7.88
C ILE A 597 8.71 -33.80 -8.93
N GLU A 598 7.82 -34.69 -9.37
CA GLU A 598 8.15 -35.71 -10.36
C GLU A 598 8.22 -35.15 -11.79
N ARG A 599 8.88 -35.91 -12.68
CA ARG A 599 8.97 -35.61 -14.11
C ARG A 599 7.59 -35.39 -14.73
N ARG A 600 7.44 -34.34 -15.55
CA ARG A 600 6.19 -33.94 -16.23
C ARG A 600 5.01 -33.74 -15.27
N ALA A 601 5.27 -33.24 -14.06
CA ALA A 601 4.19 -32.83 -13.16
C ALA A 601 3.36 -31.67 -13.77
N PHE A 602 4.02 -30.76 -14.49
CA PHE A 602 3.41 -29.63 -15.21
C PHE A 602 3.72 -29.74 -16.71
N MET A 603 2.70 -29.93 -17.54
CA MET A 603 2.91 -30.19 -18.98
C MET A 603 1.88 -29.51 -19.88
N ASN A 604 2.33 -28.93 -21.00
CA ASN A 604 1.50 -28.44 -22.12
C ASN A 604 0.44 -27.39 -21.73
N MET A 605 0.84 -26.32 -21.03
CA MET A 605 -0.06 -25.23 -20.66
C MET A 605 0.40 -23.92 -21.31
N ASN A 606 -0.21 -23.61 -22.45
CA ASN A 606 0.24 -22.51 -23.33
C ASN A 606 -0.06 -21.11 -22.80
N ARG A 607 -0.91 -20.97 -21.78
CA ARG A 607 -1.31 -19.67 -21.21
C ARG A 607 -0.91 -19.50 -19.74
N LEU A 608 -0.21 -20.49 -19.19
CA LEU A 608 0.18 -20.49 -17.79
C LEU A 608 1.26 -19.45 -17.59
N LYS A 609 0.98 -18.45 -16.75
CA LYS A 609 1.88 -17.33 -16.46
C LYS A 609 2.55 -17.47 -15.10
N TYR A 610 1.88 -18.10 -14.14
CA TYR A 610 2.26 -18.07 -12.74
C TYR A 610 2.17 -19.45 -12.08
N ILE A 611 3.26 -19.86 -11.42
CA ILE A 611 3.28 -21.02 -10.52
C ILE A 611 3.85 -20.58 -9.17
N ASN A 612 3.08 -20.76 -8.10
CA ASN A 612 3.53 -20.50 -6.74
C ASN A 612 3.73 -21.80 -5.98
N LEU A 613 4.97 -22.07 -5.59
CA LEU A 613 5.40 -23.20 -4.76
C LEU A 613 6.11 -22.71 -3.49
N ARG A 614 5.94 -21.44 -3.12
CA ARG A 614 6.54 -20.81 -1.94
C ARG A 614 6.18 -21.54 -0.65
N GLY A 615 7.09 -21.59 0.32
CA GLY A 615 6.78 -22.08 1.67
C GLY A 615 6.50 -23.57 1.76
N ASN A 616 7.01 -24.36 0.81
CA ASN A 616 6.92 -25.82 0.79
C ASN A 616 8.18 -26.45 1.42
N LYS A 617 8.36 -27.76 1.26
CA LYS A 617 9.52 -28.53 1.76
C LYS A 617 10.32 -29.14 0.62
N ILE A 618 10.35 -28.48 -0.55
CA ILE A 618 10.86 -29.06 -1.79
C ILE A 618 12.36 -29.26 -1.65
N LYS A 619 12.79 -30.52 -1.78
CA LYS A 619 14.20 -30.92 -1.74
C LYS A 619 14.74 -31.25 -3.11
N ASN A 620 13.94 -31.96 -3.91
CA ASN A 620 14.33 -32.41 -5.25
C ASN A 620 13.25 -32.08 -6.28
N ILE A 621 13.68 -31.57 -7.42
CA ILE A 621 12.87 -31.37 -8.61
C ILE A 621 13.47 -32.28 -9.69
N GLN A 622 12.67 -33.19 -10.25
CA GLN A 622 13.15 -34.12 -11.28
C GLN A 622 13.28 -33.44 -12.66
N ASP A 623 14.12 -34.01 -13.52
CA ASP A 623 14.27 -33.60 -14.92
C ASP A 623 12.91 -33.53 -15.64
N GLU A 624 12.73 -32.49 -16.45
CA GLU A 624 11.48 -32.20 -17.18
C GLU A 624 10.23 -32.11 -16.27
N ALA A 625 10.37 -31.80 -14.97
CA ALA A 625 9.23 -31.54 -14.08
C ALA A 625 8.30 -30.46 -14.65
N PHE A 626 8.88 -29.43 -15.27
CA PHE A 626 8.18 -28.37 -16.00
C PHE A 626 8.46 -28.52 -17.50
N GLN A 627 7.42 -28.85 -18.27
CA GLN A 627 7.56 -29.14 -19.70
C GLN A 627 6.54 -28.37 -20.56
N ASN A 628 7.02 -27.71 -21.62
CA ASN A 628 6.20 -26.99 -22.60
C ASN A 628 5.22 -25.98 -21.95
N LEU A 629 5.81 -24.99 -21.26
CA LEU A 629 5.11 -23.90 -20.58
C LEU A 629 5.57 -22.56 -21.18
N PRO A 630 5.25 -22.28 -22.46
CA PRO A 630 5.92 -21.21 -23.23
C PRO A 630 5.67 -19.81 -22.67
N ASP A 631 4.49 -19.55 -22.11
CA ASP A 631 4.10 -18.23 -21.59
C ASP A 631 4.40 -18.04 -20.10
N LEU A 632 5.14 -18.97 -19.46
CA LEU A 632 5.45 -18.86 -18.04
C LEU A 632 6.31 -17.61 -17.76
N GLU A 633 5.80 -16.73 -16.90
CA GLU A 633 6.43 -15.46 -16.56
C GLU A 633 7.08 -15.51 -15.17
N PHE A 634 6.50 -16.24 -14.22
CA PHE A 634 6.99 -16.29 -12.85
C PHE A 634 6.81 -17.68 -12.21
N LEU A 635 7.88 -18.15 -11.58
CA LEU A 635 7.92 -19.36 -10.77
C LEU A 635 8.52 -19.00 -9.40
N ASP A 636 7.72 -19.13 -8.34
CA ASP A 636 8.18 -18.93 -6.96
C ASP A 636 8.50 -20.27 -6.29
N LEU A 637 9.77 -20.45 -5.91
CA LEU A 637 10.32 -21.57 -5.16
C LEU A 637 10.90 -21.09 -3.82
N ALA A 638 10.64 -19.86 -3.39
CA ALA A 638 11.23 -19.33 -2.17
C ALA A 638 10.72 -20.01 -0.90
N TYR A 639 11.50 -19.95 0.18
CA TYR A 639 11.17 -20.60 1.46
C TYR A 639 10.90 -22.10 1.29
N ASN A 640 11.85 -22.81 0.69
CA ASN A 640 11.85 -24.26 0.51
C ASN A 640 13.17 -24.87 1.04
N ASP A 641 13.34 -26.19 0.90
CA ASP A 641 14.51 -26.93 1.39
C ASP A 641 15.44 -27.37 0.23
N LEU A 642 15.56 -26.57 -0.83
CA LEU A 642 16.36 -26.95 -2.00
C LEU A 642 17.85 -26.98 -1.64
N PHE A 643 18.50 -28.12 -1.86
CA PHE A 643 19.95 -28.27 -1.70
C PHE A 643 20.73 -27.99 -2.98
N GLU A 644 20.10 -28.23 -4.13
CA GLU A 644 20.63 -27.98 -5.47
C GLU A 644 19.54 -27.39 -6.37
N PHE A 645 19.97 -26.71 -7.44
CA PHE A 645 19.08 -26.19 -8.48
C PHE A 645 19.59 -26.71 -9.83
N ASP A 646 18.80 -27.53 -10.52
CA ASP A 646 19.17 -28.07 -11.84
C ASP A 646 18.27 -27.50 -12.94
N PHE A 647 18.92 -26.95 -13.98
CA PHE A 647 18.27 -26.44 -15.18
C PHE A 647 17.58 -27.54 -16.00
N ALA A 648 17.95 -28.82 -15.84
CA ALA A 648 17.31 -29.96 -16.50
C ALA A 648 15.81 -30.12 -16.13
N SER A 649 15.38 -29.50 -15.03
CA SER A 649 13.97 -29.44 -14.62
C SER A 649 13.08 -28.68 -15.60
N PHE A 650 13.68 -27.85 -16.48
CA PHE A 650 12.99 -26.97 -17.42
C PHE A 650 13.19 -27.44 -18.86
N ASP A 651 12.12 -27.85 -19.52
CA ASP A 651 12.13 -28.18 -20.96
C ASP A 651 11.08 -27.33 -21.70
N GLN A 652 11.53 -26.43 -22.58
CA GLN A 652 10.67 -25.48 -23.31
C GLN A 652 9.77 -24.65 -22.37
N VAL A 653 10.37 -24.06 -21.34
CA VAL A 653 9.67 -23.27 -20.31
C VAL A 653 10.02 -21.80 -20.42
N GLY A 654 8.99 -20.97 -20.38
CA GLY A 654 9.06 -19.52 -20.32
C GLY A 654 9.48 -18.87 -21.64
N THR A 655 9.35 -17.54 -21.67
CA THR A 655 9.82 -16.72 -22.78
C THR A 655 11.12 -16.00 -22.41
N LEU A 656 11.93 -15.69 -23.42
CA LEU A 656 13.12 -14.83 -23.26
C LEU A 656 12.76 -13.38 -22.84
N SER A 657 11.48 -12.98 -22.86
CA SER A 657 11.07 -11.62 -22.51
C SER A 657 10.78 -11.43 -21.02
N SER A 658 10.20 -12.43 -20.34
CA SER A 658 9.66 -12.26 -18.97
C SER A 658 10.08 -13.30 -17.93
N PHE A 659 10.59 -14.48 -18.28
CA PHE A 659 10.62 -15.58 -17.32
C PHE A 659 11.55 -15.33 -16.10
N LYS A 660 10.95 -15.28 -14.90
CA LYS A 660 11.64 -15.08 -13.61
C LYS A 660 11.47 -16.31 -12.73
N VAL A 661 12.53 -16.68 -12.03
CA VAL A 661 12.54 -17.75 -11.03
C VAL A 661 13.07 -17.20 -9.71
N ASN A 662 12.26 -17.33 -8.66
CA ASN A 662 12.66 -16.98 -7.30
C ASN A 662 13.01 -18.27 -6.54
N ALA A 663 14.28 -18.48 -6.22
CA ALA A 663 14.78 -19.58 -5.40
C ALA A 663 15.47 -19.06 -4.12
N SER A 664 15.03 -17.89 -3.63
CA SER A 664 15.54 -17.30 -2.39
C SER A 664 15.10 -18.07 -1.14
N HIS A 665 15.74 -17.85 0.01
CA HIS A 665 15.38 -18.52 1.27
C HIS A 665 15.30 -20.06 1.13
N ASN A 666 16.37 -20.66 0.61
CA ASN A 666 16.53 -22.11 0.49
C ASN A 666 17.84 -22.57 1.17
N GLU A 667 18.14 -23.87 1.13
CA GLU A 667 19.35 -24.46 1.73
C GLU A 667 20.45 -24.76 0.70
N ILE A 668 20.54 -23.96 -0.37
CA ILE A 668 21.49 -24.23 -1.45
C ILE A 668 22.90 -23.87 -0.97
N HIS A 669 23.76 -24.89 -0.87
CA HIS A 669 25.14 -24.72 -0.41
C HIS A 669 26.16 -24.53 -1.53
N ARG A 670 25.93 -25.21 -2.66
CA ARG A 670 26.84 -25.23 -3.81
C ARG A 670 26.04 -25.28 -5.10
N LEU A 671 26.46 -24.50 -6.08
CA LEU A 671 25.90 -24.54 -7.43
C LEU A 671 26.83 -25.37 -8.32
N SER A 672 26.49 -26.64 -8.55
CA SER A 672 27.31 -27.60 -9.31
C SER A 672 26.48 -28.36 -10.34
N ILE A 673 27.12 -28.80 -11.43
CA ILE A 673 26.46 -29.58 -12.48
C ILE A 673 26.71 -31.07 -12.22
N ASN A 674 25.64 -31.86 -12.09
CA ASN A 674 25.75 -33.32 -11.93
C ASN A 674 26.36 -34.00 -13.17
N SER A 675 27.18 -35.02 -12.95
CA SER A 675 28.08 -35.61 -13.96
C SER A 675 27.37 -36.21 -15.20
N SER A 676 26.08 -36.54 -15.11
CA SER A 676 25.25 -36.95 -16.25
C SER A 676 25.02 -35.83 -17.26
N SER A 677 24.94 -34.58 -16.81
CA SER A 677 24.78 -33.37 -17.63
C SER A 677 26.15 -32.84 -18.12
N ALA A 678 27.24 -33.19 -17.42
CA ALA A 678 28.60 -32.81 -17.77
C ALA A 678 29.18 -33.57 -18.98
N VAL A 679 28.73 -34.81 -19.25
CA VAL A 679 29.21 -35.59 -20.41
C VAL A 679 28.87 -34.89 -21.73
N SER A 680 27.71 -34.23 -21.83
CA SER A 680 27.32 -33.42 -23.00
C SER A 680 28.06 -32.08 -23.13
N LEU A 681 28.74 -31.61 -22.09
CA LEU A 681 29.49 -30.34 -22.11
C LEU A 681 30.94 -30.48 -22.60
N SER A 682 31.47 -31.71 -22.62
CA SER A 682 32.87 -32.01 -22.94
C SER A 682 33.12 -32.47 -24.38
N THR A 683 32.08 -32.78 -25.16
CA THR A 683 32.20 -33.17 -26.56
C THR A 683 31.70 -32.08 -27.49
N ASN A 684 32.57 -31.62 -28.39
CA ASN A 684 32.30 -30.64 -29.48
C ASN A 684 31.24 -31.10 -30.51
N ASN A 685 30.28 -31.95 -30.17
CA ASN A 685 29.18 -32.34 -31.05
C ASN A 685 27.93 -31.51 -30.75
N MET A 686 27.68 -30.52 -31.61
CA MET A 686 26.46 -29.74 -31.69
C MET A 686 25.24 -30.65 -31.89
N GLY A 687 24.30 -30.65 -30.94
CA GLY A 687 22.99 -31.30 -31.10
C GLY A 687 22.28 -31.57 -29.79
N GLY A 688 21.90 -30.52 -29.05
CA GLY A 688 21.04 -30.63 -27.87
C GLY A 688 21.58 -30.00 -26.58
N MET A 689 22.21 -28.81 -26.64
CA MET A 689 22.47 -28.06 -25.42
C MET A 689 21.12 -27.63 -24.82
N MET A 690 20.82 -28.06 -23.60
CA MET A 690 19.68 -27.56 -22.84
C MET A 690 19.86 -26.05 -22.63
N GLN A 691 19.04 -25.26 -23.32
CA GLN A 691 18.95 -23.82 -23.17
C GLN A 691 17.68 -23.52 -22.38
N SER A 692 17.82 -22.78 -21.27
CA SER A 692 16.69 -22.32 -20.48
C SER A 692 16.45 -20.84 -20.74
N ASN A 693 15.18 -20.42 -20.78
CA ASN A 693 14.80 -19.04 -21.09
C ASN A 693 14.76 -18.12 -19.86
N ILE A 694 15.33 -18.55 -18.72
CA ILE A 694 15.33 -17.78 -17.47
C ILE A 694 16.08 -16.46 -17.67
N LYS A 695 15.39 -15.36 -17.38
CA LYS A 695 15.88 -14.00 -17.51
C LYS A 695 16.26 -13.37 -16.17
N VAL A 696 15.50 -13.67 -15.13
CA VAL A 696 15.74 -13.21 -13.75
C VAL A 696 15.85 -14.43 -12.86
N LEU A 697 16.96 -14.53 -12.13
CA LEU A 697 17.20 -15.61 -11.19
C LEU A 697 17.60 -15.03 -9.84
N ASP A 698 16.82 -15.39 -8.82
CA ASP A 698 17.05 -14.96 -7.45
C ASP A 698 17.48 -16.16 -6.59
N PHE A 699 18.71 -16.11 -6.09
CA PHE A 699 19.30 -17.05 -5.14
C PHE A 699 19.63 -16.38 -3.80
N SER A 700 19.00 -15.24 -3.51
CA SER A 700 19.29 -14.49 -2.28
C SER A 700 18.89 -15.28 -1.03
N PHE A 701 19.49 -14.99 0.13
CA PHE A 701 19.19 -15.69 1.38
C PHE A 701 19.32 -17.21 1.26
N ASN A 702 20.40 -17.68 0.66
CA ASN A 702 20.81 -19.08 0.66
C ASN A 702 22.13 -19.22 1.44
N ASN A 703 22.75 -20.39 1.40
CA ASN A 703 24.05 -20.61 2.03
C ASN A 703 25.15 -20.98 1.00
N ILE A 704 25.15 -20.28 -0.15
CA ILE A 704 26.02 -20.61 -1.28
C ILE A 704 27.46 -20.18 -0.96
N THR A 705 28.36 -21.16 -0.91
CA THR A 705 29.80 -20.95 -0.63
C THR A 705 30.66 -20.96 -1.90
N GLU A 706 30.28 -21.77 -2.89
CA GLU A 706 31.03 -21.99 -4.12
C GLU A 706 30.09 -22.19 -5.31
N ILE A 707 30.44 -21.59 -6.44
CA ILE A 707 29.77 -21.78 -7.73
C ILE A 707 30.76 -22.45 -8.69
N MET A 708 30.38 -23.63 -9.21
CA MET A 708 31.20 -24.38 -10.16
C MET A 708 31.40 -23.60 -11.46
N ARG A 709 32.59 -23.72 -12.07
CA ARG A 709 32.88 -23.13 -13.39
C ARG A 709 31.86 -23.59 -14.43
N TYR A 710 31.34 -22.63 -15.20
CA TYR A 710 30.34 -22.85 -16.25
C TYR A 710 28.95 -23.31 -15.76
N TYR A 711 28.64 -23.22 -14.46
CA TYR A 711 27.31 -23.57 -13.94
C TYR A 711 26.16 -22.86 -14.69
N PHE A 712 26.30 -21.56 -14.96
CA PHE A 712 25.30 -20.74 -15.65
C PHE A 712 25.24 -20.93 -17.17
N LYS A 713 26.00 -21.86 -17.75
CA LYS A 713 26.03 -22.07 -19.21
C LYS A 713 24.64 -22.30 -19.85
N PRO A 714 23.68 -23.01 -19.23
CA PRO A 714 22.32 -23.18 -19.78
C PRO A 714 21.52 -21.87 -19.93
N VAL A 715 21.88 -20.82 -19.19
CA VAL A 715 21.18 -19.51 -19.16
C VAL A 715 22.09 -18.36 -19.58
N GLU A 716 23.30 -18.63 -20.09
CA GLU A 716 24.33 -17.61 -20.34
C GLU A 716 23.88 -16.54 -21.34
N TYR A 717 22.98 -16.89 -22.27
CA TYR A 717 22.44 -16.00 -23.29
C TYR A 717 21.07 -15.39 -22.94
N SER A 718 20.40 -15.83 -21.87
CA SER A 718 19.07 -15.36 -21.47
C SER A 718 19.11 -14.46 -20.24
N LEU A 719 20.05 -14.70 -19.32
CA LEU A 719 20.09 -14.07 -18.00
C LEU A 719 20.39 -12.56 -18.09
N THR A 720 19.55 -11.74 -17.46
CA THR A 720 19.74 -10.28 -17.35
C THR A 720 19.86 -9.80 -15.91
N HIS A 721 19.21 -10.48 -14.96
CA HIS A 721 19.33 -10.19 -13.53
C HIS A 721 19.73 -11.44 -12.77
N LEU A 722 20.75 -11.30 -11.95
CA LEU A 722 21.20 -12.34 -11.03
C LEU A 722 21.32 -11.74 -9.63
N TYR A 723 20.54 -12.28 -8.70
CA TYR A 723 20.58 -11.91 -7.29
C TYR A 723 21.21 -13.06 -6.50
N LEU A 724 22.28 -12.76 -5.79
CA LEU A 724 23.06 -13.68 -4.96
C LEU A 724 23.34 -13.05 -3.59
N SER A 725 22.48 -12.11 -3.15
CA SER A 725 22.70 -11.40 -1.90
C SER A 725 22.43 -12.28 -0.68
N HIS A 726 23.01 -11.97 0.48
CA HIS A 726 22.85 -12.80 1.68
C HIS A 726 23.23 -14.28 1.44
N ASN A 727 24.47 -14.50 1.02
CA ASN A 727 25.10 -15.82 0.83
C ASN A 727 26.51 -15.82 1.47
N GLU A 728 27.29 -16.89 1.30
CA GLU A 728 28.64 -17.05 1.88
C GLU A 728 29.74 -17.09 0.80
N LEU A 729 29.57 -16.36 -0.31
CA LEU A 729 30.56 -16.33 -1.39
C LEU A 729 31.84 -15.60 -0.95
N ASN A 730 33.00 -16.18 -1.26
CA ASN A 730 34.30 -15.63 -0.86
C ASN A 730 35.07 -14.92 -1.99
N ASN A 731 34.78 -15.25 -3.26
CA ASN A 731 35.50 -14.72 -4.41
C ASN A 731 34.60 -14.51 -5.64
N VAL A 732 35.08 -13.67 -6.56
CA VAL A 732 34.44 -13.42 -7.86
C VAL A 732 35.40 -13.84 -8.97
N THR A 733 35.05 -14.89 -9.71
CA THR A 733 35.95 -15.50 -10.71
C THR A 733 35.42 -15.45 -12.14
N GLN A 734 36.34 -15.45 -13.12
CA GLN A 734 35.99 -15.45 -14.54
C GLN A 734 35.17 -16.68 -14.95
N GLY A 735 35.45 -17.85 -14.35
CA GLY A 735 34.76 -19.10 -14.70
C GLY A 735 33.26 -19.12 -14.36
N VAL A 736 32.81 -18.18 -13.52
CA VAL A 736 31.41 -18.05 -13.08
C VAL A 736 30.77 -16.84 -13.73
N PHE A 737 31.38 -15.66 -13.56
CA PHE A 737 30.78 -14.39 -13.97
C PHE A 737 31.29 -13.87 -15.31
N GLY A 738 32.29 -14.52 -15.92
CA GLY A 738 32.99 -13.97 -17.07
C GLY A 738 32.27 -14.12 -18.40
N ASN A 739 31.26 -14.98 -18.52
CA ASN A 739 30.63 -15.36 -19.80
C ASN A 739 29.10 -15.17 -19.84
N MET A 740 28.58 -14.00 -19.43
CA MET A 740 27.14 -13.68 -19.50
C MET A 740 26.87 -12.38 -20.27
N PRO A 741 26.87 -12.40 -21.61
CA PRO A 741 26.84 -11.18 -22.43
C PRO A 741 25.60 -10.31 -22.25
N HIS A 742 24.47 -10.84 -21.76
CA HIS A 742 23.22 -10.09 -21.58
C HIS A 742 22.95 -9.63 -20.15
N LEU A 743 23.83 -9.98 -19.19
CA LEU A 743 23.69 -9.61 -17.79
C LEU A 743 23.74 -8.08 -17.64
N GLN A 744 22.78 -7.53 -16.90
CA GLN A 744 22.60 -6.09 -16.69
C GLN A 744 22.58 -5.72 -15.21
N TRP A 745 22.09 -6.63 -14.36
CA TRP A 745 22.01 -6.45 -12.92
C TRP A 745 22.69 -7.63 -12.22
N LEU A 746 23.66 -7.33 -11.36
CA LEU A 746 24.32 -8.30 -10.50
C LEU A 746 24.33 -7.79 -9.07
N ASP A 747 23.69 -8.55 -8.18
CA ASP A 747 23.65 -8.29 -6.75
C ASP A 747 24.44 -9.36 -5.99
N LEU A 748 25.57 -8.97 -5.42
CA LEU A 748 26.46 -9.80 -4.60
C LEU A 748 26.60 -9.19 -3.19
N SER A 749 25.64 -8.37 -2.76
CA SER A 749 25.68 -7.74 -1.45
C SER A 749 25.50 -8.75 -0.30
N TYR A 750 25.98 -8.43 0.90
CA TYR A 750 25.90 -9.34 2.06
C TYR A 750 26.48 -10.73 1.76
N ASN A 751 27.75 -10.76 1.36
CA ASN A 751 28.55 -11.97 1.19
C ASN A 751 29.88 -11.80 1.96
N ASP A 752 30.78 -12.77 1.84
CA ASP A 752 32.12 -12.74 2.45
C ASP A 752 33.22 -12.46 1.43
N LEU A 753 32.93 -11.70 0.37
CA LEU A 753 33.87 -11.47 -0.72
C LEU A 753 35.12 -10.75 -0.22
N MET A 754 36.29 -11.36 -0.44
CA MET A 754 37.61 -10.79 -0.11
C MET A 754 38.41 -10.45 -1.36
N GLU A 755 38.35 -11.29 -2.39
CA GLU A 755 39.15 -11.18 -3.61
C GLU A 755 38.28 -11.15 -4.86
N ILE A 756 38.68 -10.32 -5.84
CA ILE A 756 38.03 -10.19 -7.15
C ILE A 756 39.10 -10.47 -8.22
N ASP A 757 38.87 -11.45 -9.09
CA ASP A 757 39.81 -11.74 -10.20
C ASP A 757 39.91 -10.54 -11.17
N PHE A 758 41.09 -10.36 -11.77
CA PHE A 758 41.35 -9.24 -12.68
C PHE A 758 40.56 -9.32 -14.00
N ASP A 759 40.04 -10.50 -14.38
CA ASP A 759 39.28 -10.73 -15.61
C ASP A 759 37.90 -11.36 -15.37
N CYS A 760 37.36 -11.22 -14.14
CA CYS A 760 36.10 -11.82 -13.71
C CYS A 760 34.88 -11.46 -14.57
N PHE A 761 34.91 -10.33 -15.29
CA PHE A 761 33.81 -9.78 -16.08
C PHE A 761 34.14 -9.61 -17.57
N ARG A 762 35.05 -10.42 -18.11
CA ARG A 762 35.61 -10.23 -19.47
C ARG A 762 34.55 -10.12 -20.58
N GLU A 763 33.51 -10.95 -20.60
CA GLU A 763 32.45 -10.94 -21.62
C GLU A 763 31.09 -10.38 -21.12
N THR A 764 30.96 -9.97 -19.85
CA THR A 764 29.72 -9.36 -19.28
C THR A 764 29.59 -7.87 -19.57
N LYS A 765 29.80 -7.48 -20.83
CA LYS A 765 29.95 -6.09 -21.26
C LYS A 765 28.69 -5.22 -21.11
N ASN A 766 27.52 -5.83 -20.88
CA ASN A 766 26.23 -5.15 -20.76
C ASN A 766 25.82 -4.82 -19.32
N LEU A 767 26.67 -5.13 -18.32
CA LEU A 767 26.37 -4.86 -16.93
C LEU A 767 26.17 -3.36 -16.68
N GLN A 768 25.09 -3.00 -15.99
CA GLN A 768 24.70 -1.63 -15.69
C GLN A 768 24.68 -1.34 -14.19
N VAL A 769 24.18 -2.30 -13.42
CA VAL A 769 24.05 -2.22 -11.96
C VAL A 769 24.89 -3.33 -11.35
N LEU A 770 25.85 -2.94 -10.51
CA LEU A 770 26.71 -3.86 -9.79
C LEU A 770 26.70 -3.48 -8.31
N LYS A 771 26.25 -4.42 -7.47
CA LYS A 771 26.22 -4.25 -6.02
C LYS A 771 27.13 -5.25 -5.34
N PHE A 772 28.00 -4.71 -4.49
CA PHE A 772 29.00 -5.43 -3.69
C PHE A 772 28.94 -4.99 -2.23
N SER A 773 27.86 -4.34 -1.80
CA SER A 773 27.77 -3.79 -0.44
C SER A 773 27.80 -4.86 0.63
N HIS A 774 28.31 -4.52 1.82
CA HIS A 774 28.43 -5.46 2.95
C HIS A 774 29.25 -6.71 2.58
N ASN A 775 30.52 -6.48 2.22
CA ASN A 775 31.51 -7.53 1.95
C ASN A 775 32.84 -7.19 2.66
N ASN A 776 33.90 -7.97 2.41
CA ASN A 776 35.21 -7.79 3.02
C ASN A 776 36.30 -7.35 2.02
N ILE A 777 35.92 -6.70 0.91
CA ILE A 777 36.83 -6.35 -0.19
C ILE A 777 37.82 -5.27 0.26
N MET A 778 39.12 -5.49 0.04
CA MET A 778 40.19 -4.56 0.41
C MET A 778 40.71 -3.72 -0.75
N ASP A 779 40.75 -4.30 -1.95
CA ASP A 779 41.18 -3.67 -3.19
C ASP A 779 40.48 -4.30 -4.40
N ILE A 780 40.43 -3.55 -5.51
CA ILE A 780 39.83 -3.99 -6.77
C ILE A 780 40.88 -3.85 -7.87
N PRO A 781 41.25 -4.95 -8.58
CA PRO A 781 42.22 -4.87 -9.65
C PRO A 781 41.75 -3.95 -10.79
N ALA A 782 42.70 -3.20 -11.38
CA ALA A 782 42.41 -2.19 -12.39
C ALA A 782 41.70 -2.75 -13.65
N GLU A 783 41.96 -4.00 -14.01
CA GLU A 783 41.38 -4.63 -15.19
C GLU A 783 39.98 -5.22 -14.95
N SER A 784 39.56 -5.43 -13.69
CA SER A 784 38.30 -6.14 -13.39
C SER A 784 37.07 -5.44 -13.95
N PHE A 785 37.00 -4.11 -13.89
CA PHE A 785 35.84 -3.33 -14.35
C PHE A 785 36.04 -2.65 -15.71
N ARG A 786 37.24 -2.68 -16.28
CA ARG A 786 37.51 -2.08 -17.61
C ARG A 786 36.62 -2.61 -18.74
N PRO A 787 36.25 -3.90 -18.79
CA PRO A 787 35.30 -4.41 -19.79
C PRO A 787 33.88 -3.84 -19.67
N LEU A 788 33.48 -3.33 -18.50
CA LEU A 788 32.11 -2.96 -18.15
C LEU A 788 31.73 -1.55 -18.64
N LYS A 789 31.72 -1.36 -19.96
CA LYS A 789 31.50 -0.04 -20.59
C LYS A 789 30.11 0.56 -20.36
N LYS A 790 29.11 -0.27 -20.02
CA LYS A 790 27.73 0.15 -19.75
C LYS A 790 27.43 0.35 -18.26
N LEU A 791 28.42 0.21 -17.39
CA LEU A 791 28.25 0.36 -15.95
C LEU A 791 27.80 1.79 -15.62
N ARG A 792 26.77 1.91 -14.78
CA ARG A 792 26.13 3.18 -14.42
C ARG A 792 25.99 3.34 -12.91
N ILE A 793 25.63 2.27 -12.22
CA ILE A 793 25.35 2.27 -10.78
C ILE A 793 26.29 1.25 -10.14
N VAL A 794 27.11 1.71 -9.22
CA VAL A 794 28.05 0.87 -8.48
C VAL A 794 27.90 1.14 -7.00
N ASP A 795 27.58 0.09 -6.26
CA ASP A 795 27.52 0.10 -4.80
C ASP A 795 28.66 -0.77 -4.25
N LEU A 796 29.62 -0.11 -3.63
CA LEU A 796 30.78 -0.71 -2.95
C LEU A 796 30.78 -0.36 -1.45
N SER A 797 29.63 0.06 -0.91
CA SER A 797 29.51 0.48 0.49
C SER A 797 29.79 -0.68 1.45
N HIS A 798 30.09 -0.36 2.71
CA HIS A 798 30.34 -1.38 3.75
C HIS A 798 31.38 -2.43 3.34
N ASN A 799 32.56 -1.95 2.91
CA ASN A 799 33.72 -2.78 2.58
C ASN A 799 34.97 -2.26 3.34
N ARG A 800 36.16 -2.72 2.97
CA ARG A 800 37.42 -2.31 3.60
C ARG A 800 38.34 -1.58 2.63
N LEU A 801 37.78 -0.95 1.60
CA LEU A 801 38.52 -0.27 0.53
C LEU A 801 39.22 0.98 1.06
N ARG A 802 40.49 1.15 0.71
CA ARG A 802 41.28 2.36 1.03
C ARG A 802 41.41 3.32 -0.15
N THR A 803 41.47 2.76 -1.34
CA THR A 803 41.64 3.46 -2.62
C THR A 803 41.02 2.62 -3.73
N LEU A 804 40.71 3.23 -4.86
CA LEU A 804 40.41 2.53 -6.11
C LEU A 804 41.57 2.72 -7.10
N ALA A 805 41.77 1.75 -7.98
CA ALA A 805 42.79 1.84 -9.01
C ALA A 805 42.51 2.99 -9.99
N ASP A 806 43.57 3.66 -10.45
CA ASP A 806 43.46 4.72 -11.46
C ASP A 806 42.84 4.16 -12.76
N ASN A 807 41.92 4.91 -13.35
CA ASN A 807 41.19 4.53 -14.58
C ASN A 807 40.40 3.20 -14.50
N LEU A 808 39.97 2.76 -13.31
CA LEU A 808 39.07 1.61 -13.16
C LEU A 808 37.77 1.78 -13.96
N PHE A 809 37.23 3.00 -14.03
CA PHE A 809 36.02 3.35 -14.78
C PHE A 809 36.33 4.19 -16.03
N MET A 810 37.39 3.83 -16.77
CA MET A 810 37.85 4.64 -17.91
C MET A 810 36.78 4.89 -18.98
N ASP A 811 36.12 3.82 -19.42
CA ASP A 811 35.14 3.83 -20.51
C ASP A 811 33.68 3.83 -20.02
N ALA A 812 33.45 3.73 -18.71
CA ALA A 812 32.11 3.62 -18.12
C ALA A 812 31.55 4.99 -17.75
N SER A 813 30.27 5.23 -18.07
CA SER A 813 29.57 6.47 -17.71
C SER A 813 28.85 6.33 -16.37
N ILE A 814 29.62 6.27 -15.29
CA ILE A 814 29.06 6.12 -13.93
C ILE A 814 28.16 7.33 -13.60
N GLU A 815 26.97 7.04 -13.11
CA GLU A 815 25.95 8.01 -12.72
C GLU A 815 25.80 8.07 -11.19
N SER A 816 25.94 6.92 -10.52
CA SER A 816 25.89 6.80 -9.07
C SER A 816 27.03 5.90 -8.59
N LEU A 817 27.81 6.41 -7.64
CA LEU A 817 28.88 5.67 -6.98
C LEU A 817 28.72 5.80 -5.47
N ASP A 818 28.44 4.66 -4.81
CA ASP A 818 28.39 4.56 -3.37
C ASP A 818 29.66 3.88 -2.85
N LEU A 819 30.42 4.64 -2.05
CA LEU A 819 31.65 4.22 -1.38
C LEU A 819 31.55 4.43 0.14
N SER A 820 30.33 4.56 0.66
CA SER A 820 30.11 4.77 2.09
C SER A 820 30.64 3.62 2.94
N HIS A 821 30.93 3.85 4.22
CA HIS A 821 31.41 2.81 5.14
C HIS A 821 32.65 2.06 4.64
N ASN A 822 33.68 2.80 4.23
CA ASN A 822 34.97 2.28 3.77
C ASN A 822 36.13 2.99 4.52
N GLN A 823 37.35 2.93 3.97
CA GLN A 823 38.56 3.48 4.58
C GLN A 823 39.24 4.55 3.70
N PHE A 824 38.48 5.27 2.86
CA PHE A 824 39.03 6.28 1.96
C PHE A 824 39.57 7.49 2.73
N MET A 825 40.77 7.92 2.37
CA MET A 825 41.41 9.13 2.94
C MET A 825 41.43 10.33 1.98
N ARG A 826 41.13 10.10 0.69
CA ARG A 826 41.07 11.13 -0.36
C ARG A 826 39.95 10.81 -1.36
N LEU A 827 39.53 11.82 -2.11
CA LEU A 827 38.53 11.67 -3.17
C LEU A 827 39.06 10.79 -4.34
N PRO A 828 38.26 9.83 -4.86
CA PRO A 828 38.67 8.87 -5.90
C PRO A 828 38.61 9.46 -7.32
N ILE A 829 39.15 10.65 -7.53
CA ILE A 829 38.96 11.42 -8.79
C ILE A 829 39.77 10.82 -9.94
N LYS A 830 40.90 10.16 -9.66
CA LYS A 830 41.75 9.52 -10.68
C LYS A 830 41.23 8.17 -11.17
N THR A 831 40.22 7.63 -10.50
CA THR A 831 39.57 6.37 -10.85
C THR A 831 38.76 6.47 -12.15
N MET A 832 38.34 7.69 -12.51
CA MET A 832 37.46 7.97 -13.65
C MET A 832 38.18 8.80 -14.72
N SER A 833 37.80 8.60 -15.98
CA SER A 833 38.17 9.51 -17.07
C SER A 833 37.39 10.84 -16.96
N MET A 834 37.86 11.90 -17.63
CA MET A 834 37.18 13.21 -17.59
C MET A 834 35.70 13.13 -18.03
N THR A 835 35.38 12.29 -19.01
CA THR A 835 34.02 12.05 -19.47
C THR A 835 33.18 11.29 -18.45
N ALA A 836 33.76 10.29 -17.78
CA ALA A 836 33.09 9.51 -16.73
C ALA A 836 32.83 10.36 -15.47
N THR A 837 33.77 11.22 -15.09
CA THR A 837 33.58 12.13 -13.94
C THR A 837 32.47 13.16 -14.21
N ALA A 838 32.27 13.56 -15.46
CA ALA A 838 31.19 14.48 -15.83
C ALA A 838 29.80 13.82 -15.87
N SER A 839 29.71 12.48 -15.97
CA SER A 839 28.43 11.77 -15.90
C SER A 839 27.92 11.52 -14.49
N LEU A 840 28.79 11.61 -13.49
CA LEU A 840 28.50 11.33 -12.09
C LEU A 840 27.51 12.36 -11.52
N SER A 841 26.40 11.88 -10.97
CA SER A 841 25.30 12.69 -10.41
C SER A 841 25.18 12.50 -8.90
N ILE A 842 25.46 11.30 -8.41
CA ILE A 842 25.42 10.92 -6.99
C ILE A 842 26.77 10.33 -6.59
N LEU A 843 27.38 10.89 -5.55
CA LEU A 843 28.57 10.37 -4.92
C LEU A 843 28.38 10.30 -3.40
N ASP A 844 28.36 9.09 -2.86
CA ASP A 844 28.35 8.84 -1.41
C ASP A 844 29.74 8.42 -0.93
N LEU A 845 30.31 9.22 -0.05
CA LEU A 845 31.58 8.97 0.63
C LEU A 845 31.43 9.09 2.14
N SER A 846 30.21 8.94 2.66
CA SER A 846 29.94 8.98 4.09
C SER A 846 30.66 7.85 4.83
N TRP A 847 30.89 7.99 6.14
CA TRP A 847 31.56 6.94 6.95
C TRP A 847 32.93 6.50 6.40
N ASN A 848 33.80 7.46 6.11
CA ASN A 848 35.16 7.25 5.63
C ASN A 848 36.18 8.01 6.52
N PHE A 849 37.43 8.15 6.05
CA PHE A 849 38.51 8.82 6.79
C PHE A 849 39.07 10.05 6.06
N LEU A 850 38.25 10.74 5.27
CA LEU A 850 38.64 11.97 4.58
C LEU A 850 39.04 13.04 5.59
N SER A 851 40.20 13.69 5.41
CA SER A 851 40.73 14.73 6.32
C SER A 851 40.42 16.17 5.88
N GLY A 852 40.11 16.37 4.60
CA GLY A 852 39.79 17.67 4.02
C GLY A 852 39.42 17.54 2.54
N VAL A 853 38.87 18.60 1.97
CA VAL A 853 38.65 18.75 0.53
C VAL A 853 39.34 20.03 0.10
N HIS A 854 40.31 19.88 -0.80
CA HIS A 854 41.17 20.97 -1.24
C HIS A 854 40.88 21.33 -2.70
N ASN A 855 41.14 22.58 -3.07
CA ASN A 855 41.06 23.05 -4.45
C ASN A 855 42.00 22.26 -5.38
N THR A 856 43.10 21.73 -4.84
CA THR A 856 44.04 20.86 -5.57
C THR A 856 43.47 19.48 -5.91
N ASP A 857 42.38 19.05 -5.28
CA ASP A 857 41.79 17.73 -5.51
C ASP A 857 41.07 17.64 -6.86
N ALA A 858 40.95 18.75 -7.60
CA ALA A 858 40.31 18.81 -8.92
C ALA A 858 38.82 18.42 -8.91
N ILE A 859 38.11 18.80 -7.84
CA ILE A 859 36.66 18.61 -7.67
C ILE A 859 35.84 19.23 -8.83
N PHE A 860 36.38 20.27 -9.48
CA PHE A 860 35.82 20.91 -10.68
C PHE A 860 35.59 19.96 -11.87
N ARG A 861 36.13 18.73 -11.84
CA ARG A 861 35.87 17.69 -12.85
C ARG A 861 34.47 17.08 -12.71
N MET A 862 33.86 17.12 -11.53
CA MET A 862 32.54 16.53 -11.23
C MET A 862 31.38 17.50 -11.51
N ARG A 863 31.36 18.16 -12.66
CA ARG A 863 30.40 19.25 -12.96
C ARG A 863 28.92 18.81 -13.00
N GLY A 864 28.66 17.51 -13.20
CA GLY A 864 27.31 16.94 -13.22
C GLY A 864 26.77 16.52 -11.86
N LEU A 865 27.54 16.74 -10.78
CA LEU A 865 27.20 16.27 -9.44
C LEU A 865 26.02 17.07 -8.88
N THR A 866 24.98 16.35 -8.48
CA THR A 866 23.75 16.93 -7.90
C THR A 866 23.61 16.61 -6.41
N TRP A 867 24.24 15.51 -5.96
CA TRP A 867 24.17 14.98 -4.62
C TRP A 867 25.57 14.52 -4.18
N LEU A 868 26.03 15.07 -3.06
CA LEU A 868 27.32 14.75 -2.45
C LEU A 868 27.15 14.57 -0.95
N ASP A 869 27.56 13.41 -0.44
CA ASP A 869 27.58 13.13 1.00
C ASP A 869 29.00 12.82 1.46
N LEU A 870 29.49 13.65 2.37
CA LEU A 870 30.78 13.54 3.04
C LEU A 870 30.62 13.42 4.56
N SER A 871 29.44 13.03 5.03
CA SER A 871 29.14 12.90 6.44
C SER A 871 29.95 11.77 7.10
N TYR A 872 30.08 11.78 8.43
CA TYR A 872 30.82 10.76 9.19
C TYR A 872 32.26 10.53 8.69
N ASN A 873 32.96 11.61 8.34
CA ASN A 873 34.36 11.60 7.96
C ASN A 873 35.24 12.19 9.09
N ARG A 874 36.49 12.55 8.77
CA ARG A 874 37.42 13.22 9.69
C ARG A 874 37.83 14.59 9.15
N LEU A 875 36.91 15.30 8.50
CA LEU A 875 37.21 16.58 7.87
C LEU A 875 37.64 17.59 8.93
N VAL A 876 38.76 18.27 8.68
CA VAL A 876 39.31 19.31 9.57
C VAL A 876 39.11 20.70 8.97
N ARG A 877 39.37 20.85 7.67
CA ARG A 877 39.23 22.11 6.92
C ARG A 877 38.74 21.86 5.50
N LEU A 878 38.03 22.84 4.97
CA LEU A 878 37.61 22.94 3.57
C LEU A 878 38.19 24.23 3.01
N ASP A 879 38.74 24.20 1.79
CA ASP A 879 39.24 25.41 1.14
C ASP A 879 38.08 26.37 0.81
N ASP A 880 38.37 27.68 0.82
CA ASP A 880 37.40 28.70 0.39
C ASP A 880 36.98 28.48 -1.07
N GLY A 881 35.66 28.51 -1.32
CA GLY A 881 35.09 28.36 -2.65
C GLY A 881 35.28 26.99 -3.31
N VAL A 882 35.61 25.94 -2.54
CA VAL A 882 35.92 24.60 -3.08
C VAL A 882 34.78 23.97 -3.90
N PHE A 883 33.54 24.38 -3.64
CA PHE A 883 32.36 23.90 -4.37
C PHE A 883 31.89 24.84 -5.50
N SER A 884 32.60 25.94 -5.75
CA SER A 884 32.17 26.96 -6.72
C SER A 884 32.05 26.44 -8.17
N ASP A 885 32.79 25.38 -8.51
CA ASP A 885 32.76 24.73 -9.82
C ASP A 885 31.70 23.61 -9.95
N LEU A 886 30.78 23.49 -8.98
CA LEU A 886 29.71 22.48 -8.96
C LEU A 886 28.31 23.15 -9.11
N PRO A 887 27.96 23.66 -10.30
CA PRO A 887 26.77 24.51 -10.49
C PRO A 887 25.43 23.78 -10.34
N GLN A 888 25.44 22.44 -10.36
CA GLN A 888 24.24 21.60 -10.24
C GLN A 888 24.06 21.00 -8.84
N LEU A 889 24.97 21.31 -7.90
CA LEU A 889 24.93 20.70 -6.58
C LEU A 889 23.73 21.21 -5.79
N SER A 890 22.81 20.30 -5.50
CA SER A 890 21.54 20.58 -4.82
C SER A 890 21.48 20.02 -3.40
N TYR A 891 22.29 18.99 -3.13
CA TYR A 891 22.40 18.33 -1.83
C TYR A 891 23.87 18.22 -1.44
N LEU A 892 24.20 18.75 -0.26
CA LEU A 892 25.50 18.61 0.35
C LEU A 892 25.33 18.23 1.83
N ASP A 893 25.94 17.12 2.25
CA ASP A 893 26.00 16.74 3.66
C ASP A 893 27.44 16.67 4.16
N LEU A 894 27.73 17.42 5.23
CA LEU A 894 29.02 17.48 5.92
C LEU A 894 28.89 17.02 7.39
N SER A 895 27.75 16.46 7.77
CA SER A 895 27.43 16.12 9.15
C SER A 895 28.41 15.11 9.77
N HIS A 896 28.50 15.04 11.10
CA HIS A 896 29.35 14.09 11.84
C HIS A 896 30.86 14.22 11.54
N ASN A 897 31.31 15.43 11.19
CA ASN A 897 32.72 15.80 11.06
C ASN A 897 33.14 16.72 12.23
N LYS A 898 33.25 16.16 13.44
CA LYS A 898 33.48 16.93 14.69
C LYS A 898 34.73 17.83 14.72
N GLN A 899 35.71 17.56 13.86
CA GLN A 899 36.96 18.35 13.77
C GLN A 899 36.88 19.48 12.76
N LEU A 900 35.77 19.58 12.01
CA LEU A 900 35.60 20.54 10.93
C LEU A 900 35.43 21.94 11.49
N ILE A 901 36.34 22.83 11.12
CA ILE A 901 36.26 24.24 11.51
C ILE A 901 35.68 25.03 10.34
N LEU A 902 34.51 25.62 10.56
CA LEU A 902 33.91 26.61 9.66
C LEU A 902 34.09 28.00 10.26
N GLU A 903 34.79 28.87 9.53
CA GLU A 903 34.92 30.26 9.96
C GLU A 903 33.57 30.99 9.84
N PRO A 904 33.13 31.78 10.83
CA PRO A 904 31.82 32.45 10.80
C PRO A 904 31.60 33.38 9.59
N ARG A 905 32.69 33.93 9.01
CA ARG A 905 32.71 34.76 7.80
C ARG A 905 33.48 34.12 6.64
N GLY A 906 33.63 32.79 6.67
CA GLY A 906 34.34 32.03 5.64
C GLY A 906 33.58 32.00 4.31
N ARG A 907 34.28 31.76 3.19
CA ARG A 907 33.68 31.68 1.85
C ARG A 907 33.62 30.24 1.33
N THR A 908 33.57 29.27 2.23
CA THR A 908 33.56 27.84 1.90
C THR A 908 32.42 27.48 0.95
N PHE A 909 31.23 28.03 1.15
CA PHE A 909 30.04 27.73 0.35
C PHE A 909 29.78 28.67 -0.84
N HIS A 910 30.72 29.57 -1.14
CA HIS A 910 30.57 30.51 -2.24
C HIS A 910 30.41 29.77 -3.58
N GLY A 911 29.44 30.19 -4.39
CA GLY A 911 29.09 29.58 -5.68
C GLY A 911 27.93 28.57 -5.62
N LEU A 912 27.38 28.30 -4.43
CA LEU A 912 26.23 27.39 -4.23
C LEU A 912 24.92 28.14 -3.90
N GLU A 913 24.92 29.47 -3.95
CA GLU A 913 23.83 30.34 -3.48
C GLU A 913 22.48 30.04 -4.17
N ASP A 914 22.54 29.73 -5.47
CA ASP A 914 21.38 29.53 -6.34
C ASP A 914 21.06 28.07 -6.67
N SER A 915 21.92 27.12 -6.24
CA SER A 915 21.78 25.70 -6.56
C SER A 915 21.34 24.84 -5.37
N LEU A 916 21.78 25.19 -4.15
CA LEU A 916 21.65 24.34 -2.98
C LEU A 916 20.22 24.34 -2.40
N LEU A 917 19.66 23.14 -2.21
CA LEU A 917 18.33 22.91 -1.63
C LEU A 917 18.41 22.24 -0.26
N PHE A 918 19.45 21.43 -0.02
CA PHE A 918 19.72 20.74 1.24
C PHE A 918 21.16 20.97 1.70
N LEU A 919 21.31 21.32 2.99
CA LEU A 919 22.61 21.43 3.65
C LEU A 919 22.58 20.71 5.02
N GLY A 920 23.48 19.74 5.19
CA GLY A 920 23.70 19.03 6.45
C GLY A 920 24.97 19.49 7.17
N LEU A 921 24.80 20.01 8.39
CA LEU A 921 25.87 20.48 9.29
C LEU A 921 25.69 19.95 10.72
N SER A 922 25.07 18.78 10.87
CA SER A 922 24.83 18.19 12.19
C SER A 922 26.12 17.61 12.77
N ASN A 923 26.35 17.70 14.09
CA ASN A 923 27.48 17.06 14.76
C ASN A 923 28.87 17.43 14.21
N ILE A 924 29.09 18.73 13.96
CA ILE A 924 30.39 19.28 13.57
C ILE A 924 30.99 20.20 14.65
N SER A 925 30.43 20.16 15.87
CA SER A 925 30.86 20.97 17.02
C SER A 925 30.74 22.50 16.80
N LEU A 926 29.66 22.94 16.15
CA LEU A 926 29.37 24.38 16.03
C LEU A 926 29.01 24.99 17.39
N LEU A 927 29.71 26.07 17.75
CA LEU A 927 29.34 26.96 18.87
C LEU A 927 28.38 28.08 18.43
N SER A 928 28.42 28.45 17.14
CA SER A 928 27.55 29.44 16.50
C SER A 928 27.30 29.05 15.05
N VAL A 929 26.14 29.42 14.51
CA VAL A 929 25.81 29.17 13.10
C VAL A 929 26.65 30.07 12.18
N PRO A 930 27.31 29.54 11.14
CA PRO A 930 28.07 30.34 10.18
C PRO A 930 27.17 31.20 9.28
N GLU A 931 27.76 32.12 8.50
CA GLU A 931 27.01 32.88 7.50
C GLU A 931 26.56 31.97 6.34
N LEU A 932 25.24 31.93 6.09
CA LEU A 932 24.61 31.08 5.08
C LEU A 932 23.86 31.96 4.06
N PRO A 933 24.41 32.25 2.87
CA PRO A 933 23.80 33.13 1.87
C PRO A 933 22.82 32.39 0.92
N PHE A 934 21.95 31.50 1.43
CA PHE A 934 21.17 30.59 0.59
C PHE A 934 19.67 30.91 0.52
N HIS A 935 19.25 31.69 -0.47
CA HIS A 935 17.84 32.07 -0.64
C HIS A 935 16.93 30.92 -1.10
N ARG A 936 17.48 29.89 -1.75
CA ARG A 936 16.73 28.72 -2.24
C ARG A 936 16.79 27.51 -1.31
N LEU A 937 17.55 27.58 -0.23
CA LEU A 937 17.71 26.45 0.69
C LEU A 937 16.35 26.09 1.32
N GLN A 938 15.99 24.82 1.20
CA GLN A 938 14.72 24.29 1.71
C GLN A 938 14.90 23.53 3.01
N ARG A 939 16.06 22.89 3.21
CA ARG A 939 16.32 22.02 4.37
C ARG A 939 17.69 22.29 4.94
N LEU A 940 17.73 22.56 6.25
CA LEU A 940 18.94 22.83 7.01
C LEU A 940 18.97 21.95 8.26
N HIS A 941 20.00 21.11 8.36
CA HIS A 941 20.23 20.27 9.54
C HIS A 941 21.42 20.82 10.34
N LEU A 942 21.18 21.13 11.61
CA LEU A 942 22.15 21.66 12.57
C LEU A 942 22.11 20.88 13.89
N ALA A 943 21.66 19.63 13.85
CA ALA A 943 21.47 18.80 15.05
C ALA A 943 22.81 18.41 15.71
N GLN A 944 22.79 18.00 16.98
CA GLN A 944 23.97 17.47 17.69
C GLN A 944 25.18 18.43 17.72
N ASN A 945 24.95 19.74 17.75
CA ASN A 945 26.00 20.75 17.94
C ASN A 945 25.92 21.33 19.37
N GLU A 946 26.73 22.35 19.66
CA GLU A 946 26.80 23.02 20.97
C GLU A 946 26.17 24.42 20.87
N LEU A 947 25.07 24.55 20.11
CA LEU A 947 24.43 25.83 19.87
C LEU A 947 23.60 26.25 21.09
N ALA A 948 24.03 27.31 21.78
CA ALA A 948 23.26 27.93 22.85
C ALA A 948 22.17 28.90 22.32
N SER A 949 22.35 29.44 21.11
CA SER A 949 21.38 30.33 20.45
C SER A 949 21.56 30.33 18.92
N VAL A 950 20.53 30.78 18.21
CA VAL A 950 20.57 30.95 16.74
C VAL A 950 20.31 32.43 16.40
N PRO A 951 21.21 33.10 15.64
CA PRO A 951 21.03 34.50 15.26
C PRO A 951 19.76 34.75 14.46
N ALA A 952 19.00 35.79 14.82
CA ALA A 952 17.75 36.11 14.13
C ALA A 952 17.99 36.75 12.75
N GLU A 953 19.12 37.45 12.53
CA GLU A 953 19.41 38.11 11.24
C GLU A 953 19.53 37.11 10.08
N MET A 954 19.91 35.86 10.36
CA MET A 954 20.07 34.80 9.37
C MET A 954 18.77 34.47 8.62
N ALA A 955 17.60 34.75 9.21
CA ALA A 955 16.31 34.53 8.56
C ALA A 955 16.18 35.28 7.22
N SER A 956 16.87 36.42 7.05
CA SER A 956 16.88 37.19 5.80
C SER A 956 17.46 36.43 4.61
N ASN A 957 18.43 35.53 4.87
CA ASN A 957 19.02 34.71 3.83
C ASN A 957 18.27 33.40 3.60
N LEU A 958 17.52 32.90 4.59
CA LEU A 958 16.86 31.59 4.58
C LEU A 958 15.35 31.67 4.31
N THR A 959 14.92 32.52 3.39
CA THR A 959 13.50 32.81 3.14
C THR A 959 12.69 31.63 2.61
N SER A 960 13.33 30.67 1.96
CA SER A 960 12.69 29.47 1.39
C SER A 960 12.77 28.25 2.30
N LEU A 961 13.25 28.40 3.54
CA LEU A 961 13.49 27.28 4.44
C LEU A 961 12.16 26.64 4.90
N HIS A 962 12.05 25.34 4.70
CA HIS A 962 10.88 24.54 5.04
C HIS A 962 11.14 23.56 6.19
N LEU A 963 12.37 23.08 6.33
CA LEU A 963 12.81 22.19 7.41
C LEU A 963 14.02 22.77 8.11
N LEU A 964 13.93 22.88 9.43
CA LEU A 964 15.03 23.25 10.31
C LEU A 964 15.14 22.23 11.45
N ASP A 965 16.29 21.55 11.50
CA ASP A 965 16.62 20.62 12.59
C ASP A 965 17.68 21.24 13.51
N LEU A 966 17.29 21.48 14.76
CA LEU A 966 18.12 21.98 15.86
C LEU A 966 18.17 20.98 17.02
N SER A 967 17.81 19.72 16.81
CA SER A 967 17.78 18.72 17.88
C SER A 967 19.17 18.47 18.50
N HIS A 968 19.22 18.02 19.75
CA HIS A 968 20.46 17.73 20.48
C HIS A 968 21.45 18.92 20.49
N ASN A 969 20.98 20.11 20.84
CA ASN A 969 21.82 21.28 21.09
C ASN A 969 21.66 21.74 22.55
N ASP A 970 22.29 22.86 22.91
CA ASP A 970 22.21 23.47 24.25
C ASP A 970 21.16 24.59 24.34
N LEU A 971 20.08 24.49 23.56
CA LEU A 971 19.02 25.50 23.55
C LEU A 971 18.19 25.42 24.84
N THR A 972 18.15 26.50 25.61
CA THR A 972 17.35 26.61 26.84
C THR A 972 15.93 27.13 26.60
N VAL A 973 15.70 27.76 25.45
CA VAL A 973 14.42 28.33 25.01
C VAL A 973 14.24 28.11 23.51
N VAL A 974 13.00 28.18 23.02
CA VAL A 974 12.72 28.14 21.58
C VAL A 974 13.36 29.37 20.88
N PRO A 975 14.21 29.19 19.85
CA PRO A 975 14.93 30.29 19.22
C PRO A 975 14.03 31.36 18.57
N LEU A 976 14.42 32.64 18.70
CA LEU A 976 13.68 33.77 18.14
C LEU A 976 13.65 33.81 16.61
N ILE A 977 14.58 33.14 15.92
CA ILE A 977 14.60 33.03 14.45
C ILE A 977 13.28 32.49 13.88
N THR A 978 12.56 31.67 14.66
CA THR A 978 11.22 31.17 14.32
C THR A 978 10.21 32.30 14.08
N HIS A 979 10.43 33.51 14.61
CA HIS A 979 9.55 34.65 14.38
C HIS A 979 9.69 35.25 12.98
N ALA A 980 10.82 35.00 12.30
CA ALA A 980 11.12 35.54 10.98
C ALA A 980 11.02 34.48 9.86
N LEU A 981 11.06 33.18 10.18
CA LEU A 981 10.96 32.09 9.22
C LEU A 981 9.50 31.69 8.93
N THR A 982 8.81 32.52 8.17
CA THR A 982 7.37 32.36 7.91
C THR A 982 7.00 31.17 7.02
N ASN A 983 7.96 30.54 6.34
CA ASN A 983 7.73 29.40 5.44
C ASN A 983 8.11 28.04 6.07
N LEU A 984 8.49 28.03 7.36
CA LEU A 984 8.97 26.84 8.05
C LEU A 984 7.83 25.89 8.39
N ARG A 985 7.94 24.64 7.93
CA ARG A 985 6.88 23.63 8.08
C ARG A 985 7.26 22.48 9.00
N MET A 986 8.54 22.13 9.00
CA MET A 986 9.08 21.05 9.80
C MET A 986 10.11 21.64 10.76
N PHE A 987 9.84 21.52 12.05
CA PHE A 987 10.72 22.05 13.07
C PHE A 987 11.05 20.97 14.09
N ASN A 988 12.35 20.68 14.23
CA ASN A 988 12.85 19.71 15.19
C ASN A 988 13.73 20.43 16.21
N ILE A 989 13.32 20.38 17.48
CA ILE A 989 14.09 20.91 18.63
C ILE A 989 14.29 19.85 19.70
N ALA A 990 14.05 18.58 19.36
CA ALA A 990 14.12 17.48 20.31
C ALA A 990 15.48 17.41 21.03
N TYR A 991 15.53 16.82 22.22
CA TYR A 991 16.77 16.61 22.98
C TYR A 991 17.54 17.91 23.33
N ASN A 992 16.85 19.04 23.45
CA ASN A 992 17.42 20.28 23.97
C ASN A 992 17.01 20.50 25.44
N PRO A 993 17.82 21.20 26.25
CA PRO A 993 17.51 21.54 27.64
C PRO A 993 16.46 22.66 27.78
N ILE A 994 15.43 22.67 26.91
CA ILE A 994 14.30 23.60 26.98
C ILE A 994 13.43 23.24 28.18
N THR A 995 13.15 24.22 29.04
CA THR A 995 12.41 24.01 30.29
C THR A 995 10.96 24.50 30.24
N ILE A 996 10.64 25.43 29.35
CA ILE A 996 9.32 26.08 29.30
C ILE A 996 8.84 26.17 27.85
N ILE A 997 7.61 25.69 27.61
CA ILE A 997 6.84 25.95 26.39
C ILE A 997 5.56 26.68 26.76
N THR A 998 5.41 27.89 26.22
CA THR A 998 4.26 28.80 26.41
C THR A 998 3.49 29.02 25.11
N ASN A 999 2.35 29.69 25.20
CA ASN A 999 1.55 30.18 24.06
C ASN A 999 2.30 31.10 23.05
N THR A 1000 3.45 31.66 23.42
CA THR A 1000 4.28 32.50 22.53
C THR A 1000 5.43 31.74 21.88
N SER A 1001 5.76 30.53 22.35
CA SER A 1001 6.98 29.82 21.95
C SER A 1001 7.05 29.51 20.45
N PHE A 1002 5.91 29.28 19.79
CA PHE A 1002 5.83 28.97 18.36
C PHE A 1002 5.12 30.04 17.53
N LEU A 1003 4.90 31.25 18.06
CA LEU A 1003 3.99 32.24 17.48
C LEU A 1003 4.27 32.56 16.00
N GLY A 1004 5.54 32.66 15.60
CA GLY A 1004 5.93 33.01 14.22
C GLY A 1004 5.79 31.89 13.19
N ILE A 1005 5.80 30.63 13.62
CA ILE A 1005 5.72 29.45 12.73
C ILE A 1005 4.42 28.66 12.89
N ALA A 1006 3.63 28.93 13.93
CA ALA A 1006 2.44 28.14 14.26
C ALA A 1006 1.48 28.00 13.06
N ASP A 1007 1.27 29.06 12.29
CA ASP A 1007 0.36 29.04 11.14
C ASP A 1007 0.89 28.26 9.92
N THR A 1008 2.14 27.82 9.93
CA THR A 1008 2.76 27.06 8.82
C THR A 1008 3.30 25.69 9.22
N LEU A 1009 3.36 25.40 10.52
CA LEU A 1009 3.90 24.17 11.07
C LEU A 1009 3.04 22.94 10.72
N GLU A 1010 3.65 21.97 10.03
CA GLU A 1010 3.05 20.70 9.62
C GLU A 1010 3.62 19.52 10.44
N LEU A 1011 4.92 19.56 10.77
CA LEU A 1011 5.57 18.60 11.65
C LEU A 1011 6.36 19.31 12.75
N LEU A 1012 6.13 18.89 14.00
CA LEU A 1012 6.86 19.36 15.16
C LEU A 1012 7.46 18.18 15.91
N ASP A 1013 8.77 18.20 16.13
CA ASP A 1013 9.45 17.26 17.03
C ASP A 1013 9.96 18.01 18.27
N ILE A 1014 9.29 17.71 19.38
CA ILE A 1014 9.59 18.20 20.72
C ILE A 1014 9.80 17.01 21.66
N ARG A 1015 10.45 15.94 21.22
CA ARG A 1015 10.82 14.83 22.12
C ARG A 1015 11.97 15.22 23.05
N ARG A 1016 12.01 14.61 24.23
CA ARG A 1016 13.13 14.59 25.18
C ARG A 1016 13.60 15.99 25.60
N LEU A 1017 12.66 16.93 25.74
CA LEU A 1017 12.92 18.22 26.35
C LEU A 1017 12.90 18.09 27.89
N SER A 1018 13.49 19.04 28.60
CA SER A 1018 13.50 19.05 30.07
C SER A 1018 12.39 19.94 30.65
N LEU A 1019 11.16 19.77 30.16
CA LEU A 1019 10.05 20.69 30.46
C LEU A 1019 9.60 20.61 31.92
N SER A 1020 9.61 21.76 32.60
CA SER A 1020 8.89 21.98 33.85
C SER A 1020 7.47 22.54 33.61
N THR A 1021 7.29 23.27 32.50
CA THR A 1021 6.03 23.92 32.14
C THR A 1021 5.73 23.70 30.66
N PHE A 1022 4.53 23.18 30.38
CA PHE A 1022 3.97 23.10 29.03
C PHE A 1022 2.51 23.57 29.09
N GLU A 1023 2.25 24.78 28.61
CA GLU A 1023 0.90 25.33 28.60
C GLU A 1023 0.03 24.60 27.56
N ALA A 1024 -1.19 24.20 27.95
CA ALA A 1024 -2.13 23.52 27.06
C ALA A 1024 -2.42 24.31 25.76
N GLY A 1025 -2.42 25.65 25.85
CA GLY A 1025 -2.63 26.55 24.72
C GLY A 1025 -1.40 26.77 23.83
N ALA A 1026 -0.25 26.15 24.09
CA ALA A 1026 0.96 26.40 23.32
C ALA A 1026 0.87 25.98 21.84
N LEU A 1027 0.05 24.96 21.55
CA LEU A 1027 -0.16 24.46 20.19
C LEU A 1027 -1.46 24.96 19.54
N CYS A 1028 -2.23 25.84 20.20
CA CYS A 1028 -3.57 26.21 19.74
C CYS A 1028 -3.58 26.91 18.38
N LYS A 1029 -2.50 27.65 18.07
CA LYS A 1029 -2.31 28.31 16.76
C LYS A 1029 -1.75 27.36 15.68
N ALA A 1030 -1.19 26.22 16.07
CA ALA A 1030 -0.58 25.23 15.17
C ALA A 1030 -1.63 24.38 14.43
N THR A 1031 -2.56 25.03 13.75
CA THR A 1031 -3.75 24.36 13.23
C THR A 1031 -3.52 23.56 11.95
N LYS A 1032 -2.35 23.75 11.31
CA LYS A 1032 -1.87 22.96 10.16
C LYS A 1032 -1.05 21.74 10.58
N LEU A 1033 -0.81 21.55 11.89
CA LEU A 1033 -0.02 20.45 12.40
C LEU A 1033 -0.65 19.12 12.01
N ARG A 1034 0.12 18.30 11.28
CA ARG A 1034 -0.28 16.95 10.83
C ARG A 1034 0.43 15.87 11.64
N SER A 1035 1.66 16.14 12.05
CA SER A 1035 2.50 15.18 12.76
C SER A 1035 3.13 15.84 14.00
N LEU A 1036 2.94 15.22 15.16
CA LEU A 1036 3.55 15.66 16.41
C LEU A 1036 4.36 14.51 17.01
N LEU A 1037 5.64 14.77 17.27
CA LEU A 1037 6.51 13.87 18.02
C LEU A 1037 6.77 14.52 19.38
N CYS A 1038 6.36 13.84 20.45
CA CYS A 1038 6.38 14.41 21.80
C CYS A 1038 6.75 13.35 22.84
N THR A 1039 7.30 13.76 23.98
CA THR A 1039 7.57 12.89 25.12
C THR A 1039 6.44 12.95 26.13
N ALA A 1040 6.17 11.84 26.80
CA ALA A 1040 5.30 11.81 27.98
C ALA A 1040 6.01 12.49 29.17
N TYR A 1041 5.73 13.79 29.37
CA TYR A 1041 6.46 14.64 30.31
C TYR A 1041 5.96 14.48 31.76
N THR A 1042 6.68 13.71 32.58
CA THR A 1042 6.35 13.50 34.00
C THR A 1042 6.60 14.74 34.88
N GLY A 1043 7.48 15.65 34.45
CA GLY A 1043 7.81 16.89 35.17
C GLY A 1043 6.75 17.99 35.03
N VAL A 1044 5.83 17.87 34.07
CA VAL A 1044 4.79 18.87 33.80
C VAL A 1044 3.53 18.56 34.61
N LYS A 1045 3.08 19.52 35.42
CA LYS A 1045 1.85 19.36 36.21
C LYS A 1045 0.62 19.24 35.29
N ASN A 1046 -0.20 18.21 35.53
CA ASN A 1046 -1.46 17.96 34.79
C ASN A 1046 -1.28 17.77 33.27
N PHE A 1047 -0.16 17.20 32.84
CA PHE A 1047 0.07 16.84 31.44
C PHE A 1047 -0.99 15.86 30.91
N ASN A 1048 -1.60 16.17 29.76
CA ASN A 1048 -2.62 15.35 29.11
C ASN A 1048 -2.63 15.65 27.61
N PHE A 1049 -2.50 14.62 26.78
CA PHE A 1049 -2.39 14.74 25.32
C PHE A 1049 -3.69 15.26 24.68
N PRO A 1050 -4.89 14.71 24.96
CA PRO A 1050 -6.13 15.27 24.43
C PRO A 1050 -6.30 16.78 24.66
N ASN A 1051 -6.01 17.27 25.88
CA ASN A 1051 -6.10 18.68 26.22
C ASN A 1051 -5.10 19.56 25.45
N LEU A 1052 -3.88 19.06 25.21
CA LEU A 1052 -2.87 19.75 24.42
C LEU A 1052 -3.25 19.84 22.94
N LEU A 1053 -4.02 18.87 22.44
CA LEU A 1053 -4.34 18.70 21.03
C LEU A 1053 -5.75 19.14 20.66
N GLU A 1054 -6.48 19.76 21.59
CA GLU A 1054 -7.88 20.16 21.44
C GLU A 1054 -8.12 20.96 20.14
N TYR A 1055 -7.21 21.85 19.78
CA TYR A 1055 -7.30 22.74 18.61
C TYR A 1055 -6.56 22.22 17.37
N ASN A 1056 -5.74 21.16 17.51
CA ASN A 1056 -4.92 20.59 16.42
C ASN A 1056 -5.72 19.57 15.62
N HIS A 1057 -6.86 20.00 15.13
CA HIS A 1057 -7.84 19.10 14.53
C HIS A 1057 -7.40 18.51 13.16
N GLY A 1058 -6.32 19.03 12.57
CA GLY A 1058 -5.69 18.50 11.34
C GLY A 1058 -4.68 17.39 11.60
N LEU A 1059 -4.38 17.08 12.87
CA LEU A 1059 -3.39 16.10 13.26
C LEU A 1059 -3.80 14.70 12.80
N ARG A 1060 -2.84 13.99 12.20
CA ARG A 1060 -2.98 12.62 11.65
C ARG A 1060 -2.06 11.62 12.33
N HIS A 1061 -0.87 12.06 12.74
CA HIS A 1061 0.18 11.23 13.34
C HIS A 1061 0.60 11.79 14.69
N LEU A 1062 0.54 10.94 15.72
CA LEU A 1062 1.02 11.24 17.06
C LEU A 1062 2.05 10.18 17.48
N PHE A 1063 3.29 10.62 17.65
CA PHE A 1063 4.38 9.79 18.16
C PHE A 1063 4.65 10.16 19.61
N ILE A 1064 4.57 9.18 20.51
CA ILE A 1064 4.75 9.34 21.94
C ILE A 1064 5.98 8.56 22.38
N ASP A 1065 6.99 9.29 22.85
CA ASP A 1065 8.20 8.72 23.43
C ASP A 1065 8.12 8.69 24.96
N VAL A 1066 8.32 7.52 25.56
CA VAL A 1066 8.22 7.30 27.00
C VAL A 1066 9.63 7.09 27.57
N GLN A 1067 10.10 8.06 28.36
CA GLN A 1067 11.44 8.05 28.94
C GLN A 1067 11.49 7.52 30.37
N ASN A 1068 10.49 7.85 31.18
CA ASN A 1068 10.38 7.48 32.59
C ASN A 1068 9.06 6.72 32.81
N GLU A 1069 8.83 6.19 34.00
CA GLU A 1069 7.53 5.61 34.36
C GLU A 1069 6.44 6.71 34.31
N THR A 1070 5.47 6.54 33.41
CA THR A 1070 4.38 7.49 33.15
C THR A 1070 3.03 6.86 33.49
N ASN A 1071 1.99 7.70 33.62
CA ASN A 1071 0.63 7.22 33.80
C ASN A 1071 -0.17 7.53 32.53
N LEU A 1072 -0.01 6.66 31.52
CA LEU A 1072 -0.68 6.80 30.23
C LEU A 1072 -2.21 6.80 30.36
N GLU A 1073 -2.80 6.16 31.37
CA GLU A 1073 -4.25 6.22 31.61
C GLU A 1073 -4.70 7.67 31.81
N LYS A 1074 -4.04 8.42 32.71
CA LYS A 1074 -4.37 9.83 32.96
C LYS A 1074 -3.97 10.73 31.80
N GLU A 1075 -2.83 10.47 31.16
CA GLU A 1075 -2.28 11.31 30.11
C GLU A 1075 -3.06 11.19 28.79
N MET A 1076 -3.69 10.04 28.52
CA MET A 1076 -4.44 9.77 27.29
C MET A 1076 -5.96 9.94 27.44
N LYS A 1077 -6.46 10.11 28.67
CA LYS A 1077 -7.89 10.28 28.93
C LYS A 1077 -8.43 11.57 28.32
N GLY A 1078 -9.38 11.46 27.39
CA GLY A 1078 -10.02 12.60 26.73
C GLY A 1078 -10.41 12.26 25.29
N ARG A 1079 -10.86 13.25 24.52
CA ARG A 1079 -11.23 13.08 23.10
C ARG A 1079 -10.09 13.50 22.19
N PHE A 1080 -9.64 12.62 21.30
CA PHE A 1080 -8.61 12.94 20.31
C PHE A 1080 -9.17 13.68 19.09
N PRO A 1081 -8.35 14.41 18.32
CA PRO A 1081 -8.74 14.93 17.00
C PRO A 1081 -9.35 13.85 16.10
N VAL A 1082 -10.44 14.17 15.37
CA VAL A 1082 -11.16 13.19 14.52
C VAL A 1082 -10.28 12.61 13.41
N LYS A 1083 -9.29 13.38 12.94
CA LYS A 1083 -8.37 12.97 11.88
C LYS A 1083 -7.17 12.18 12.37
N LEU A 1084 -6.99 12.07 13.68
CA LEU A 1084 -5.86 11.34 14.26
C LEU A 1084 -6.15 9.85 14.13
N TYR A 1085 -5.37 9.16 13.29
CA TYR A 1085 -5.49 7.73 13.06
C TYR A 1085 -4.21 6.96 13.36
N ASN A 1086 -3.04 7.61 13.32
CA ASN A 1086 -1.75 6.96 13.53
C ASN A 1086 -1.18 7.29 14.92
N PHE A 1087 -1.02 6.25 15.74
CA PHE A 1087 -0.39 6.30 17.06
C PHE A 1087 0.87 5.44 17.04
N THR A 1088 1.99 6.04 17.41
CA THR A 1088 3.24 5.33 17.60
C THR A 1088 3.74 5.53 19.03
N PHE A 1089 3.96 4.45 19.77
CA PHE A 1089 4.65 4.51 21.06
C PHE A 1089 6.07 3.99 20.94
N SER A 1090 6.98 4.66 21.65
CA SER A 1090 8.39 4.30 21.70
C SER A 1090 8.97 4.47 23.10
N GLY A 1091 10.08 3.77 23.37
CA GLY A 1091 10.90 3.95 24.55
C GLY A 1091 10.82 2.76 25.51
N ARG A 1092 11.99 2.28 25.94
CA ARG A 1092 12.15 1.11 26.82
C ARG A 1092 11.57 1.28 28.23
N ALA A 1093 11.26 2.51 28.65
CA ALA A 1093 10.58 2.74 29.92
C ALA A 1093 9.10 2.36 29.88
N LEU A 1094 8.49 2.26 28.70
CA LEU A 1094 7.14 1.75 28.53
C LEU A 1094 7.13 0.23 28.71
N LYS A 1095 6.63 -0.21 29.86
CA LYS A 1095 6.53 -1.65 30.22
C LYS A 1095 5.14 -2.24 29.98
N ASN A 1096 4.09 -1.43 30.11
CA ASN A 1096 2.69 -1.87 29.99
C ASN A 1096 1.86 -0.79 29.26
N ILE A 1097 0.84 -1.23 28.52
CA ILE A 1097 -0.13 -0.33 27.87
C ILE A 1097 -1.48 -0.47 28.58
N HIS A 1098 -2.06 0.67 28.98
CA HIS A 1098 -3.37 0.68 29.65
C HIS A 1098 -4.52 0.49 28.64
N SER A 1099 -5.61 -0.15 29.05
CA SER A 1099 -6.79 -0.39 28.18
C SER A 1099 -7.54 0.86 27.75
N GLU A 1100 -7.30 2.00 28.39
CA GLU A 1100 -8.01 3.27 28.12
C GLU A 1100 -7.30 4.15 27.08
N VAL A 1101 -6.12 3.74 26.59
CA VAL A 1101 -5.27 4.59 25.72
C VAL A 1101 -5.98 5.02 24.44
N LEU A 1102 -6.85 4.16 23.88
CA LEU A 1102 -7.57 4.42 22.64
C LEU A 1102 -9.05 4.79 22.83
N HIS A 1103 -9.55 4.93 24.05
CA HIS A 1103 -10.97 5.21 24.31
C HIS A 1103 -11.45 6.53 23.65
N GLY A 1104 -10.56 7.52 23.55
CA GLY A 1104 -10.84 8.81 22.93
C GLY A 1104 -10.84 8.85 21.39
N MET A 1105 -10.64 7.71 20.73
CA MET A 1105 -10.47 7.62 19.28
C MET A 1105 -11.78 7.82 18.53
N ARG A 1106 -11.72 8.62 17.46
CA ARG A 1106 -12.88 8.96 16.62
C ARG A 1106 -12.70 8.62 15.15
N ASN A 1107 -11.48 8.32 14.70
CA ASN A 1107 -11.24 7.95 13.32
C ASN A 1107 -11.63 6.47 13.10
N PRO A 1108 -12.33 6.12 12.02
CA PRO A 1108 -12.64 4.72 11.70
C PRO A 1108 -11.40 3.90 11.33
N HIS A 1109 -10.29 4.55 10.99
CA HIS A 1109 -9.01 3.90 10.74
C HIS A 1109 -8.10 4.09 11.94
N LEU A 1110 -7.38 3.03 12.32
CA LEU A 1110 -6.37 3.04 13.37
C LEU A 1110 -5.10 2.37 12.84
N HIS A 1111 -4.00 3.11 12.83
CA HIS A 1111 -2.66 2.58 12.66
C HIS A 1111 -1.94 2.65 14.01
N PHE A 1112 -1.74 1.51 14.63
CA PHE A 1112 -1.11 1.38 15.94
C PHE A 1112 0.28 0.78 15.80
N SER A 1113 1.29 1.54 16.22
CA SER A 1113 2.69 1.16 16.12
C SER A 1113 3.37 1.12 17.49
N LEU A 1114 4.14 0.06 17.73
CA LEU A 1114 5.07 -0.03 18.86
C LEU A 1114 6.49 -0.18 18.34
N TYR A 1115 7.41 0.60 18.89
CA TYR A 1115 8.79 0.62 18.45
C TYR A 1115 9.77 0.73 19.62
N ASN A 1116 10.74 -0.19 19.72
CA ASN A 1116 11.79 -0.14 20.76
C ASN A 1116 11.22 0.04 22.19
N THR A 1117 10.20 -0.75 22.51
CA THR A 1117 9.53 -0.76 23.83
C THR A 1117 9.82 -2.06 24.59
N SER A 1118 9.70 -2.00 25.92
CA SER A 1118 9.76 -3.18 26.80
C SER A 1118 8.35 -3.70 27.16
N VAL A 1119 7.35 -3.41 26.30
CA VAL A 1119 5.99 -3.89 26.46
C VAL A 1119 5.95 -5.38 26.15
N SER A 1120 5.47 -6.18 27.08
CA SER A 1120 5.33 -7.63 26.90
C SER A 1120 3.95 -8.04 26.39
N ASN A 1121 2.90 -7.29 26.75
CA ASN A 1121 1.50 -7.61 26.41
C ASN A 1121 0.73 -6.38 25.91
N VAL A 1122 -0.04 -6.56 24.83
CA VAL A 1122 -1.00 -5.56 24.32
C VAL A 1122 -2.43 -6.03 24.61
N PRO A 1123 -3.18 -5.36 25.51
CA PRO A 1123 -4.48 -5.85 25.97
C PRO A 1123 -5.58 -5.72 24.90
N SER A 1124 -6.46 -6.72 24.79
CA SER A 1124 -7.62 -6.71 23.87
C SER A 1124 -8.61 -5.59 24.19
N GLU A 1125 -8.81 -5.29 25.48
CA GLU A 1125 -9.72 -4.25 25.96
C GLU A 1125 -9.39 -2.86 25.38
N MET A 1126 -8.11 -2.61 25.08
CA MET A 1126 -7.68 -1.37 24.41
C MET A 1126 -8.38 -1.18 23.07
N PHE A 1127 -8.43 -2.24 22.26
CA PHE A 1127 -9.13 -2.19 20.99
C PHE A 1127 -10.63 -2.15 21.21
N LYS A 1128 -11.18 -2.89 22.19
CA LYS A 1128 -12.62 -2.90 22.50
C LYS A 1128 -13.17 -1.51 22.83
N HIS A 1129 -12.44 -0.72 23.62
CA HIS A 1129 -12.80 0.65 23.97
C HIS A 1129 -12.69 1.66 22.80
N ALA A 1130 -12.06 1.29 21.69
CA ALA A 1130 -12.05 2.10 20.47
C ALA A 1130 -13.30 1.79 19.62
N GLU A 1131 -14.47 2.25 20.09
CA GLU A 1131 -15.79 1.87 19.56
C GLU A 1131 -16.06 2.31 18.11
N LEU A 1132 -15.49 3.45 17.69
CA LEU A 1132 -15.68 4.03 16.36
C LEU A 1132 -14.68 3.51 15.32
N VAL A 1133 -13.62 2.83 15.77
CA VAL A 1133 -12.63 2.22 14.87
C VAL A 1133 -13.30 1.05 14.13
N ARG A 1134 -12.95 0.87 12.86
CA ARG A 1134 -13.43 -0.19 11.96
C ARG A 1134 -12.27 -0.91 11.28
N ASN A 1135 -11.26 -0.17 10.85
CA ASN A 1135 -10.09 -0.69 10.17
C ASN A 1135 -8.87 -0.53 11.07
N VAL A 1136 -8.22 -1.64 11.42
CA VAL A 1136 -7.03 -1.63 12.28
C VAL A 1136 -5.81 -2.07 11.48
N THR A 1137 -4.69 -1.39 11.64
CA THR A 1137 -3.37 -1.83 11.22
C THR A 1137 -2.45 -1.82 12.43
N ILE A 1138 -1.71 -2.89 12.62
CA ILE A 1138 -0.75 -3.03 13.72
C ILE A 1138 0.64 -3.22 13.15
N GLU A 1139 1.59 -2.44 13.65
CA GLU A 1139 3.01 -2.59 13.33
C GLU A 1139 3.83 -2.72 14.62
N LEU A 1140 4.46 -3.87 14.79
CA LEU A 1140 5.32 -4.20 15.92
C LEU A 1140 6.74 -4.38 15.38
N ARG A 1141 7.66 -3.48 15.75
CA ARG A 1141 9.07 -3.55 15.35
C ARG A 1141 10.00 -3.34 16.54
N ASP A 1142 11.04 -4.17 16.64
CA ASP A 1142 12.08 -4.06 17.66
C ASP A 1142 11.54 -3.98 19.10
N ASN A 1143 10.53 -4.80 19.46
CA ASN A 1143 9.94 -4.82 20.81
C ASN A 1143 10.13 -6.16 21.54
N GLU A 1144 9.93 -6.15 22.86
CA GLU A 1144 9.88 -7.36 23.69
C GLU A 1144 8.47 -7.96 23.82
N ILE A 1145 7.57 -7.67 22.86
CA ILE A 1145 6.19 -8.14 22.89
C ILE A 1145 6.17 -9.65 22.76
N ARG A 1146 5.51 -10.29 23.72
CA ARG A 1146 5.32 -11.74 23.75
C ARG A 1146 3.91 -12.13 23.39
N THR A 1147 2.92 -11.28 23.71
CA THR A 1147 1.49 -11.58 23.48
C THR A 1147 0.76 -10.39 22.85
N LEU A 1148 -0.03 -10.67 21.81
CA LEU A 1148 -0.92 -9.73 21.13
C LEU A 1148 -2.30 -10.37 21.01
N HIS A 1149 -3.29 -9.87 21.74
CA HIS A 1149 -4.66 -10.38 21.63
C HIS A 1149 -5.36 -9.88 20.36
N ASN A 1150 -6.40 -10.60 19.92
CA ASN A 1150 -7.15 -10.31 18.68
C ASN A 1150 -7.77 -8.89 18.71
N PRO A 1151 -7.35 -7.98 17.81
CA PRO A 1151 -7.94 -6.64 17.70
C PRO A 1151 -9.25 -6.63 16.87
N SER A 1152 -9.61 -7.75 16.24
CA SER A 1152 -10.78 -7.88 15.37
C SER A 1152 -12.00 -8.44 16.11
N ASP A 1153 -13.18 -7.93 15.78
CA ASP A 1153 -14.47 -8.52 16.20
C ASP A 1153 -15.43 -8.83 15.03
N GLY A 1154 -15.07 -8.37 13.82
CA GLY A 1154 -15.71 -8.74 12.55
C GLY A 1154 -15.13 -10.03 11.99
N TYR A 1155 -15.96 -10.78 11.24
CA TYR A 1155 -15.54 -12.02 10.59
C TYR A 1155 -14.95 -11.80 9.18
N LYS A 1156 -15.19 -10.62 8.59
CA LYS A 1156 -14.61 -10.19 7.32
C LYS A 1156 -14.39 -8.66 7.32
N PRO A 1157 -13.56 -8.12 6.42
CA PRO A 1157 -13.42 -6.68 6.26
C PRO A 1157 -14.74 -6.00 5.87
N GLY A 1158 -14.96 -4.78 6.35
CA GLY A 1158 -16.11 -3.95 5.96
C GLY A 1158 -17.47 -4.44 6.49
N VAL A 1159 -17.49 -5.27 7.53
CA VAL A 1159 -18.73 -5.58 8.25
C VAL A 1159 -19.18 -4.33 9.03
N PRO A 1160 -20.40 -3.81 8.79
CA PRO A 1160 -20.92 -2.65 9.51
C PRO A 1160 -20.88 -2.85 11.03
N GLY A 1161 -20.43 -1.83 11.75
CA GLY A 1161 -20.36 -1.81 13.22
C GLY A 1161 -19.25 -2.68 13.82
N LYS A 1162 -18.35 -3.23 12.98
CA LYS A 1162 -17.30 -4.17 13.41
C LYS A 1162 -15.91 -3.71 13.00
N ARG A 1163 -14.93 -4.14 13.80
CA ARG A 1163 -13.50 -3.96 13.60
C ARG A 1163 -12.89 -5.16 12.91
N PHE A 1164 -12.04 -4.90 11.94
CA PHE A 1164 -11.22 -5.91 11.30
C PHE A 1164 -9.78 -5.43 11.19
N LEU A 1165 -8.85 -6.30 11.57
CA LEU A 1165 -7.42 -6.10 11.35
C LEU A 1165 -7.16 -6.23 9.85
N LEU A 1166 -6.79 -5.12 9.23
CA LEU A 1166 -6.43 -5.10 7.83
C LEU A 1166 -5.01 -5.61 7.63
N ARG A 1167 -4.05 -5.16 8.46
CA ARG A 1167 -2.63 -5.46 8.28
C ARG A 1167 -1.95 -5.71 9.62
N LEU A 1168 -1.08 -6.71 9.65
CA LEU A 1168 -0.23 -7.05 10.79
C LEU A 1168 1.22 -7.12 10.33
N ARG A 1169 2.07 -6.23 10.84
CA ARG A 1169 3.52 -6.29 10.62
C ARG A 1169 4.22 -6.64 11.91
N MET A 1170 4.97 -7.72 11.89
CA MET A 1170 5.68 -8.22 13.07
C MET A 1170 7.05 -8.84 12.78
N ARG A 1171 7.58 -8.64 11.57
CA ARG A 1171 8.88 -9.14 11.13
C ARG A 1171 9.97 -9.03 12.21
N GLY A 1172 10.71 -10.12 12.45
CA GLY A 1172 11.79 -10.17 13.43
C GLY A 1172 11.36 -10.18 14.90
N SER A 1173 10.04 -10.26 15.19
CA SER A 1173 9.53 -10.29 16.56
C SER A 1173 9.65 -11.68 17.20
N HIS A 1174 9.80 -11.70 18.53
CA HIS A 1174 9.95 -12.91 19.33
C HIS A 1174 8.72 -13.11 20.26
N MET A 1175 7.76 -13.94 19.84
CA MET A 1175 6.46 -14.11 20.47
C MET A 1175 6.37 -15.36 21.36
N ASN A 1176 5.45 -15.35 22.34
CA ASN A 1176 4.96 -16.57 22.98
C ASN A 1176 3.83 -17.14 22.13
N CYS A 1177 4.07 -18.28 21.50
CA CYS A 1177 3.10 -18.94 20.64
C CYS A 1177 2.19 -19.86 21.46
N ASP A 1178 1.18 -19.26 22.07
CA ASP A 1178 0.05 -19.90 22.76
C ASP A 1178 -1.28 -19.41 22.14
N CYS A 1179 -2.41 -19.70 22.79
CA CYS A 1179 -3.71 -19.29 22.27
C CYS A 1179 -3.94 -17.77 22.22
N ASP A 1180 -3.09 -16.96 22.86
CA ASP A 1180 -3.20 -15.51 22.78
C ASP A 1180 -2.81 -14.96 21.40
N ILE A 1181 -1.98 -15.69 20.63
CA ILE A 1181 -1.64 -15.38 19.23
C ILE A 1181 -2.30 -16.34 18.21
N GLY A 1182 -2.89 -17.45 18.65
CA GLY A 1182 -3.55 -18.43 17.76
C GLY A 1182 -4.72 -17.88 16.93
N TRP A 1183 -5.27 -16.72 17.27
CA TRP A 1183 -6.26 -16.03 16.43
C TRP A 1183 -5.67 -15.55 15.10
N VAL A 1184 -4.36 -15.32 15.01
CA VAL A 1184 -3.66 -14.87 13.79
C VAL A 1184 -3.86 -15.87 12.66
N GLU A 1185 -3.82 -17.16 12.96
CA GLU A 1185 -4.08 -18.21 11.97
C GLU A 1185 -5.48 -18.04 11.36
N MET A 1186 -6.51 -17.94 12.20
CA MET A 1186 -7.87 -17.75 11.70
C MET A 1186 -8.01 -16.42 10.95
N TRP A 1187 -7.35 -15.36 11.40
CA TRP A 1187 -7.31 -14.07 10.72
C TRP A 1187 -6.71 -14.18 9.32
N GLN A 1188 -5.58 -14.88 9.15
CA GLN A 1188 -4.97 -15.16 7.85
C GLN A 1188 -5.92 -15.93 6.93
N ARG A 1189 -6.56 -17.01 7.44
CA ARG A 1189 -7.53 -17.80 6.67
C ARG A 1189 -8.71 -16.93 6.19
N LYS A 1190 -9.25 -16.08 7.08
CA LYS A 1190 -10.32 -15.13 6.73
C LYS A 1190 -9.82 -14.06 5.74
N HIS A 1191 -8.60 -13.57 5.92
CA HIS A 1191 -8.02 -12.59 5.01
C HIS A 1191 -7.96 -13.18 3.59
N ARG A 1192 -7.33 -14.34 3.41
CA ARG A 1192 -7.26 -15.05 2.12
C ARG A 1192 -8.63 -15.35 1.51
N GLN A 1193 -9.58 -15.82 2.33
CA GLN A 1193 -10.96 -16.11 1.90
C GLN A 1193 -11.65 -14.88 1.29
N TYR A 1194 -11.41 -13.68 1.83
CA TYR A 1194 -12.08 -12.44 1.38
C TYR A 1194 -11.18 -11.51 0.55
N GLN A 1195 -9.93 -11.88 0.31
CA GLN A 1195 -8.96 -11.09 -0.45
C GLN A 1195 -9.31 -11.03 -1.94
N GLU A 1196 -9.97 -12.06 -2.47
CA GLU A 1196 -10.42 -12.09 -3.87
C GLU A 1196 -11.50 -11.06 -4.19
N ASP A 1197 -12.35 -10.70 -3.22
CA ASP A 1197 -13.35 -9.65 -3.41
C ASP A 1197 -12.67 -8.29 -3.66
N ARG A 1198 -11.42 -8.10 -3.20
CA ARG A 1198 -10.60 -6.90 -3.46
C ARG A 1198 -9.83 -6.98 -4.79
N CYS A 1199 -9.40 -8.17 -5.19
CA CYS A 1199 -8.68 -8.37 -6.46
C CYS A 1199 -9.60 -8.36 -7.70
N ASN A 1200 -10.88 -8.75 -7.54
CA ASN A 1200 -11.84 -8.80 -8.65
C ASN A 1200 -12.75 -7.56 -8.75
N SER A 1201 -12.83 -6.69 -7.72
CA SER A 1201 -13.64 -5.47 -7.77
C SER A 1201 -12.84 -4.29 -8.34
N HIS A 1202 -12.73 -4.26 -9.68
CA HIS A 1202 -12.15 -3.14 -10.41
C HIS A 1202 -13.00 -1.84 -10.38
N THR A 1203 -13.91 -1.65 -9.41
CA THR A 1203 -14.85 -0.52 -9.40
C THR A 1203 -15.10 0.05 -7.99
N GLU A 1204 -14.72 1.32 -7.84
CA GLU A 1204 -15.32 2.38 -6.99
C GLU A 1204 -14.93 2.57 -5.50
N LEU A 1205 -14.08 1.75 -4.88
CA LEU A 1205 -13.56 2.01 -3.51
C LEU A 1205 -12.06 2.39 -3.41
N ASN A 1206 -11.40 2.60 -4.55
CA ASN A 1206 -9.94 2.74 -4.66
C ASN A 1206 -9.30 4.08 -4.21
N ASN A 1207 -9.93 4.89 -3.35
CA ASN A 1207 -9.36 6.20 -2.98
C ASN A 1207 -8.65 6.27 -1.62
N TYR A 1208 -8.76 5.27 -0.74
CA TYR A 1208 -8.22 5.39 0.63
C TYR A 1208 -7.02 4.47 0.98
N GLU A 1209 -6.80 3.32 0.32
CA GLU A 1209 -5.80 2.33 0.80
C GLU A 1209 -4.82 1.81 -0.26
N ARG A 1210 -4.43 2.68 -1.20
CA ARG A 1210 -3.30 2.37 -2.09
C ARG A 1210 -1.99 2.81 -1.40
N GLU A 1211 -1.45 1.95 -0.54
CA GLU A 1211 0.01 1.79 -0.44
C GLU A 1211 0.42 1.00 -1.68
N GLU A 1212 0.78 1.72 -2.74
CA GLU A 1212 1.14 1.17 -4.05
C GLU A 1212 2.61 0.73 -4.07
N GLY A 1213 2.86 -0.51 -4.50
CA GLY A 1213 4.21 -1.06 -4.61
C GLY A 1213 4.38 -2.34 -5.46
N SER A 1214 3.31 -2.99 -5.92
CA SER A 1214 3.43 -4.23 -6.71
C SER A 1214 2.19 -4.46 -7.57
N GLU A 1215 2.37 -4.39 -8.88
CA GLU A 1215 1.29 -4.51 -9.87
C GLU A 1215 0.76 -5.95 -10.05
N TYR A 1216 1.21 -6.91 -9.22
CA TYR A 1216 0.83 -8.34 -9.31
C TYR A 1216 0.55 -9.03 -7.96
N ASP A 1217 0.47 -8.30 -6.85
CA ASP A 1217 0.34 -8.87 -5.49
C ASP A 1217 -1.11 -9.16 -5.09
N CYS A 1218 -1.81 -9.97 -5.88
CA CYS A 1218 -2.98 -10.66 -5.32
C CYS A 1218 -2.57 -11.85 -4.44
N TRP A 1219 -1.33 -12.36 -4.60
CA TRP A 1219 -0.83 -13.56 -3.90
C TRP A 1219 0.45 -13.35 -3.09
N ASP A 1220 1.22 -12.28 -3.28
CA ASP A 1220 2.34 -11.94 -2.40
C ASP A 1220 1.94 -10.76 -1.52
N ASN A 1221 1.62 -11.01 -0.25
CA ASN A 1221 1.08 -9.98 0.65
C ASN A 1221 2.12 -9.39 1.60
N GLY A 1222 3.39 -9.79 1.49
CA GLY A 1222 4.49 -9.37 2.37
C GLY A 1222 4.34 -9.72 3.86
N TRP A 1223 3.13 -9.95 4.41
CA TRP A 1223 2.94 -10.25 5.82
C TRP A 1223 3.06 -11.74 6.15
N ASP A 1224 2.84 -12.63 5.18
CA ASP A 1224 3.10 -14.06 5.39
C ASP A 1224 4.60 -14.28 5.63
N ASP A 1225 5.45 -13.49 4.97
CA ASP A 1225 6.90 -13.47 5.21
C ASP A 1225 7.25 -12.87 6.57
N ASP A 1226 6.58 -11.78 6.98
CA ASP A 1226 6.73 -11.24 8.34
C ASP A 1226 6.50 -12.31 9.42
N LEU A 1227 5.52 -13.21 9.21
CA LEU A 1227 5.23 -14.31 10.12
C LEU A 1227 6.23 -15.47 10.04
N ARG A 1228 6.81 -15.74 8.86
CA ARG A 1228 7.93 -16.69 8.71
C ARG A 1228 9.20 -16.20 9.40
N GLU A 1229 9.41 -14.89 9.38
CA GLU A 1229 10.57 -14.23 9.99
C GLU A 1229 10.32 -13.78 11.44
N SER A 1230 9.20 -14.20 12.03
CA SER A 1230 8.92 -14.03 13.46
C SER A 1230 9.07 -15.37 14.17
N PHE A 1231 9.55 -15.39 15.42
CA PHE A 1231 9.94 -16.63 16.11
C PHE A 1231 9.19 -16.85 17.44
N CYS A 1232 8.91 -18.12 17.74
CA CYS A 1232 8.23 -18.57 18.95
C CYS A 1232 9.22 -18.94 20.07
N VAL A 1233 9.37 -18.07 21.08
CA VAL A 1233 10.33 -18.27 22.18
C VAL A 1233 10.00 -19.49 23.04
N ASN A 1234 8.71 -19.74 23.27
CA ASN A 1234 8.21 -20.88 24.05
C ASN A 1234 8.23 -22.22 23.30
N LYS A 1235 8.60 -22.23 22.01
CA LYS A 1235 8.64 -23.42 21.14
C LYS A 1235 9.95 -23.53 20.36
N ASN A 1236 11.08 -23.44 21.07
CA ASN A 1236 12.43 -23.63 20.49
C ASN A 1236 12.75 -22.70 19.30
N ASN A 1237 12.22 -21.46 19.28
CA ASN A 1237 12.40 -20.49 18.20
C ASN A 1237 11.96 -20.99 16.81
N VAL A 1238 10.96 -21.88 16.75
CA VAL A 1238 10.26 -22.18 15.49
C VAL A 1238 9.55 -20.92 14.99
N SER A 1239 9.41 -20.74 13.67
CA SER A 1239 8.70 -19.57 13.13
C SER A 1239 7.24 -19.52 13.60
N VAL A 1240 6.69 -18.31 13.73
CA VAL A 1240 5.28 -18.11 14.09
C VAL A 1240 4.39 -18.77 13.05
N ALA A 1241 4.71 -18.61 11.77
CA ALA A 1241 3.98 -19.26 10.67
C ALA A 1241 3.90 -20.80 10.83
N GLU A 1242 4.99 -21.48 11.16
CA GLU A 1242 4.97 -22.96 11.31
C GLU A 1242 4.22 -23.38 12.59
N SER A 1243 4.42 -22.65 13.69
CA SER A 1243 3.73 -22.92 14.96
C SER A 1243 2.21 -22.75 14.86
N LEU A 1244 1.74 -21.76 14.08
CA LEU A 1244 0.32 -21.56 13.79
C LEU A 1244 -0.26 -22.76 13.05
N LYS A 1245 0.45 -23.29 12.03
CA LYS A 1245 0.00 -24.43 11.23
C LYS A 1245 -0.07 -25.75 12.01
N SER A 1246 0.89 -26.03 12.89
CA SER A 1246 1.04 -27.37 13.48
C SER A 1246 0.24 -27.57 14.78
N ASP A 1247 0.11 -26.52 15.60
CA ASP A 1247 -0.19 -26.69 17.03
C ASP A 1247 -1.23 -25.69 17.60
N LEU A 1248 -1.65 -24.66 16.86
CA LEU A 1248 -2.29 -23.46 17.43
C LEU A 1248 -3.65 -23.08 16.79
N GLU A 1249 -4.54 -24.06 16.59
CA GLU A 1249 -5.94 -23.76 16.25
C GLU A 1249 -6.74 -23.34 17.49
N CYS A 1250 -6.51 -22.14 18.01
CA CYS A 1250 -7.23 -21.66 19.19
C CYS A 1250 -8.60 -21.05 18.86
N GLY A 1251 -8.93 -20.83 17.59
CA GLY A 1251 -10.23 -20.28 17.19
C GLY A 1251 -10.36 -18.76 17.44
N TRP A 1252 -11.31 -18.12 16.75
CA TRP A 1252 -11.40 -16.65 16.62
C TRP A 1252 -11.53 -15.89 17.95
N SER A 1253 -12.13 -16.51 18.97
CA SER A 1253 -12.47 -15.90 20.26
C SER A 1253 -11.71 -16.47 21.46
N ALA A 1254 -10.69 -17.32 21.27
CA ALA A 1254 -10.02 -17.97 22.41
C ALA A 1254 -9.28 -17.01 23.34
N ALA A 1255 -8.89 -15.84 22.85
CA ALA A 1255 -8.32 -14.78 23.68
C ALA A 1255 -9.30 -14.35 24.80
N ASP A 1256 -10.62 -14.45 24.57
CA ASP A 1256 -11.66 -14.11 25.56
C ASP A 1256 -12.16 -15.35 26.35
N SER A 1257 -12.12 -16.56 25.77
CA SER A 1257 -12.76 -17.75 26.39
C SER A 1257 -11.91 -18.52 27.41
N LEU A 1258 -10.59 -18.29 27.43
CA LEU A 1258 -9.69 -18.98 28.37
C LEU A 1258 -9.79 -18.45 29.81
N HIS A 1259 -10.32 -17.25 30.03
CA HIS A 1259 -10.55 -16.71 31.37
C HIS A 1259 -11.84 -17.22 32.02
N LEU A 1260 -12.93 -17.43 31.26
CA LEU A 1260 -14.19 -17.92 31.82
C LEU A 1260 -14.15 -19.43 32.16
N SER A 1261 -13.51 -20.25 31.32
CA SER A 1261 -13.49 -21.71 31.54
C SER A 1261 -12.73 -22.11 32.80
N LYS A 1262 -11.64 -21.42 33.15
CA LYS A 1262 -10.90 -21.69 34.40
C LYS A 1262 -11.70 -21.31 35.65
N ILE A 1263 -12.47 -20.23 35.63
CA ILE A 1263 -13.29 -19.80 36.78
C ILE A 1263 -14.47 -20.75 37.00
N VAL A 1264 -15.13 -21.20 35.93
CA VAL A 1264 -16.24 -22.15 36.04
C VAL A 1264 -15.75 -23.54 36.48
N VAL A 1265 -14.61 -24.01 35.96
CA VAL A 1265 -14.03 -25.30 36.36
C VAL A 1265 -13.53 -25.26 37.81
N PHE A 1266 -12.88 -24.18 38.25
CA PHE A 1266 -12.48 -24.02 39.66
C PHE A 1266 -13.69 -23.93 40.60
N SER A 1267 -14.76 -23.25 40.19
CA SER A 1267 -15.98 -23.11 41.01
C SER A 1267 -16.73 -24.45 41.15
N ILE A 1268 -16.76 -25.27 40.10
CA ILE A 1268 -17.38 -26.61 40.12
C ILE A 1268 -16.52 -27.59 40.95
N LEU A 1269 -15.18 -27.51 40.85
CA LEU A 1269 -14.28 -28.31 41.69
C LEU A 1269 -14.38 -27.94 43.17
N PHE A 1270 -14.50 -26.65 43.50
CA PHE A 1270 -14.68 -26.21 44.89
C PHE A 1270 -16.06 -26.62 45.45
N ALA A 1271 -17.11 -26.55 44.63
CA ALA A 1271 -18.45 -27.00 45.02
C ALA A 1271 -18.51 -28.53 45.24
N MET A 1272 -17.77 -29.33 44.45
CA MET A 1272 -17.68 -30.78 44.67
C MET A 1272 -16.83 -31.15 45.89
N PHE A 1273 -15.77 -30.39 46.21
CA PHE A 1273 -14.98 -30.62 47.43
C PHE A 1273 -15.71 -30.20 48.71
N ALA A 1274 -16.56 -29.16 48.65
CA ALA A 1274 -17.36 -28.72 49.80
C ALA A 1274 -18.55 -29.64 50.12
N ALA A 1275 -19.00 -30.47 49.17
CA ALA A 1275 -20.06 -31.46 49.39
C ALA A 1275 -19.56 -32.81 49.96
N ALA A 1276 -18.25 -32.98 50.11
CA ALA A 1276 -17.60 -34.20 50.58
C ALA A 1276 -16.95 -34.08 51.98
N TYR A 1277 -17.23 -33.00 52.73
CA TYR A 1277 -16.75 -32.78 54.10
C TYR A 1277 -17.88 -32.51 55.08
#